data_AF-A0A836FFB9-F1
#
_entry.id   AF-A0A836FFB9-F1
#
_cell.length_a   1.000
_cell.length_b   1.000
_cell.length_c   1.000
_cell.angle_alpha   90.00
_cell.angle_beta   90.00
_cell.angle_gamma   90.00
#
_symmetry.space_group_name_H-M   'P 1'
#
loop_
_entity.id
_entity.type
_entity.pdbx_description
1 polymer ?
#
loop_
_entity_poly.entity_id
_entity_poly.type
_entity_poly.pdbx_seq_one_letter_code
_entity_poly.pdbx_strand_id
1 'polypeptide(L)'
;MPPQEKFPASAGVSTGDLSPQDASPDGGLSTSASSDGLSTVKGRKSDDDQDDQEQPKDLDFDDLLPHVGEFGTYQRILFVLMIPFAFFVAWVYFSQIFITLVPEEHWCRVPELEDLTVEERIALAIPVGEDGYSKCIMYDVNYTEVLLNGIKEANSSWPTKGCSNGWEFNFTDIPYETVATELGWVCEHSALPTTAQSVFFIGAIFGGLIFGWIADRYGRIPALVGANVTGFLAGVATVLAGSFWEFALCRFFVGFAFDNCFTMMYILVLEYVGPKWRTFVANMSIALFFTFAACILPWIAYFLADWRMTCIAISVPLALAVAAPWLVPESARWLVSQNQVEKAIRILGKFERINGTKVPENVYQQFRETCARVCKEQEADKTYSVVDLFKSPRLRNITILLIIIWMAISLVFDGHVRNVNNLGLDVFVTFTIAAFTELPADTFLTLVLDRWGRRWLACGTMVISGIFSIWASAVSNNIYSATLAIVGRFWVNISYNIGLQYAAEVLPTVVRAQGVALIHIMGYVASILAPFVVYLDIVSSILPLLVLGVIGILGGLLTLLLPETLDKDLPQTLQDGEDFGKDQKLWDMPCLSKKKPVDVEVPTVAVFRTFERSSLRSSMRASIRGETLRSSMIQRSSIRSRKSVNTATEAQRSSIRRKWRASEYSERRDPDFRHADAFPSSLCLFLLSPPNSNGVKNSIDIADSNEGITLTRSKLETFDDILPYVGDFGRYQWLLLLALLPYSMAYASLYFSQFFITLVPQEHWCKIEKLMSSNLTQEERVEIAIPKSQNYPYYDRCRRKDLDFFALVNKNDNHWIEWETNKTVDCNQWEYNFTQIPYASIAAELDWVCDQEYLVSTAQSAFFCGSIVGGFLFGWIADHRGRIPALMFCNGIGLLASIATANANTFWSFAVCRFLTGLAFDNCINIPLIIVLEYMAVKRRTLVVNVAFGIYFAVGSTVLPWVAYYVANWRLFTYVSAIPMMSVFITPWILPESARWFVANGRIDKMLQKLRRIAKINKKCPDTRIFEIFRNLTATNSQKESATIFDILKLPRLAKNTILLILFWSLTVIAFDSHVYSLKLIPSSVFVSFSLACSTELPAGLLLTLLLDRWGRRFCGFITLAMTCLFSFGELLLQSIVAKLTMSVLSRFCLNMAANVGLQYAAELLPTPIRTQGVALIHIFGIIAHSIAPYVVDSAKIWYGLPMTIISIVSFAAAALILFLPETLGRDLPQTLRQGEDFGKGQSFWTLPCCDVIRPRSNRQRYYHSTEL
;
A
#
# COMPACT_ATOMS: atom_id res chain seq x y z
N MET A 1 -39.12 6.87 24.57
CA MET A 1 -40.11 7.65 25.33
C MET A 1 -39.53 7.99 26.70
N PRO A 2 -39.63 9.23 27.18
CA PRO A 2 -39.35 9.58 28.58
C PRO A 2 -40.56 10.26 29.30
N PRO A 3 -40.68 10.07 30.61
CA PRO A 3 -41.09 11.11 31.58
C PRO A 3 -39.82 11.77 32.17
N GLN A 4 -39.72 13.06 32.46
CA GLN A 4 -40.46 13.89 33.43
C GLN A 4 -40.28 13.40 34.89
N GLU A 5 -39.98 14.24 35.89
CA GLU A 5 -40.01 15.72 36.02
C GLU A 5 -38.82 16.19 36.95
N LYS A 6 -38.61 17.42 37.47
CA LYS A 6 -39.39 18.69 37.62
C LYS A 6 -38.44 19.91 37.78
N PHE A 7 -38.99 21.13 37.80
CA PHE A 7 -38.38 22.39 38.30
C PHE A 7 -39.42 23.16 39.16
N PRO A 8 -39.00 24.01 40.13
CA PRO A 8 -39.07 25.49 39.98
C PRO A 8 -37.73 26.18 40.37
N ALA A 9 -37.31 27.34 39.84
CA ALA A 9 -37.84 28.73 39.93
C ALA A 9 -37.66 29.36 41.35
N SER A 10 -37.23 30.62 41.55
CA SER A 10 -36.86 31.74 40.63
C SER A 10 -36.11 32.89 41.36
N ALA A 11 -35.59 33.88 40.60
CA ALA A 11 -34.97 35.17 41.01
C ALA A 11 -33.53 35.11 41.61
N GLY A 12 -32.68 36.15 41.47
CA GLY A 12 -32.75 37.31 40.56
C GLY A 12 -31.88 38.54 40.94
N VAL A 13 -31.40 39.26 39.92
CA VAL A 13 -30.94 40.69 39.92
C VAL A 13 -29.49 41.05 40.35
N SER A 14 -28.93 42.03 39.60
CA SER A 14 -27.79 42.95 39.84
C SER A 14 -26.36 42.46 40.19
N THR A 15 -25.48 42.60 39.19
CA THR A 15 -24.25 43.43 39.19
C THR A 15 -23.69 44.00 40.51
N GLY A 16 -22.37 43.89 40.68
CA GLY A 16 -21.60 44.72 41.62
C GLY A 16 -20.08 44.48 41.51
N ASP A 17 -19.36 45.34 40.79
CA ASP A 17 -17.90 45.44 40.90
C ASP A 17 -17.53 46.10 42.24
N LEU A 18 -16.46 45.62 42.89
CA LEU A 18 -15.46 46.47 43.56
C LEU A 18 -14.25 45.65 44.03
N SER A 19 -13.09 46.30 44.03
CA SER A 19 -11.82 45.76 44.52
C SER A 19 -11.28 46.67 45.66
N PRO A 20 -10.01 46.52 46.11
CA PRO A 20 -9.69 46.08 47.47
C PRO A 20 -9.37 47.23 48.46
N GLN A 21 -9.37 46.94 49.77
CA GLN A 21 -8.23 47.24 50.69
C GLN A 21 -8.47 46.81 52.16
N ASP A 22 -7.35 46.44 52.80
CA ASP A 22 -6.88 46.68 54.17
C ASP A 22 -7.85 46.72 55.39
N ALA A 23 -7.56 45.89 56.40
CA ALA A 23 -7.24 46.35 57.77
C ALA A 23 -6.82 45.19 58.71
N SER A 24 -5.75 45.40 59.49
CA SER A 24 -5.42 44.67 60.73
C SER A 24 -5.48 45.63 61.92
N PRO A 25 -5.77 45.15 63.15
CA PRO A 25 -5.01 45.65 64.30
C PRO A 25 -4.75 44.65 65.45
N ASP A 26 -3.56 44.82 66.05
CA ASP A 26 -3.18 44.76 67.49
C ASP A 26 -3.48 43.57 68.44
N GLY A 27 -2.42 43.19 69.19
CA GLY A 27 -2.49 42.88 70.64
C GLY A 27 -1.72 41.64 71.12
N GLY A 28 -0.88 41.76 72.18
CA GLY A 28 -0.49 40.57 73.00
C GLY A 28 0.93 40.38 73.57
N LEU A 29 1.52 41.39 74.22
CA LEU A 29 2.56 41.36 75.29
C LEU A 29 3.11 40.00 75.82
N SER A 30 4.47 39.83 75.93
CA SER A 30 5.22 39.63 77.22
C SER A 30 6.63 38.95 77.12
N THR A 31 7.60 39.47 77.92
CA THR A 31 8.78 38.84 78.62
C THR A 31 9.63 37.70 77.99
N SER A 32 10.95 37.59 78.19
CA SER A 32 11.97 38.39 78.93
C SER A 32 13.40 37.83 78.72
N ALA A 33 14.43 38.67 78.95
CA ALA A 33 15.84 38.32 79.24
C ALA A 33 16.69 37.63 78.12
N SER A 34 18.03 37.68 78.10
CA SER A 34 19.03 38.79 78.18
C SER A 34 20.44 38.20 78.39
N SER A 35 21.35 38.32 77.42
CA SER A 35 22.82 38.36 77.65
C SER A 35 23.59 38.59 76.34
N ASP A 36 24.39 39.66 76.31
CA ASP A 36 25.74 39.88 75.73
C ASP A 36 26.24 39.07 74.51
N GLY A 37 26.98 39.66 73.56
CA GLY A 37 27.54 41.01 73.55
C GLY A 37 28.28 41.41 72.25
N LEU A 38 29.00 42.54 72.30
CA LEU A 38 29.52 43.27 71.14
C LEU A 38 31.07 43.24 71.06
N SER A 39 31.66 42.75 69.94
CA SER A 39 32.85 43.37 69.30
C SER A 39 33.39 42.64 68.04
N THR A 40 33.24 43.28 66.88
CA THR A 40 34.22 43.46 65.78
C THR A 40 35.51 42.60 65.69
N VAL A 41 35.83 42.04 64.50
CA VAL A 41 36.99 42.39 63.61
C VAL A 41 37.33 41.27 62.58
N LYS A 42 37.32 41.63 61.28
CA LYS A 42 38.04 41.04 60.11
C LYS A 42 38.22 39.50 59.98
N GLY A 43 37.54 38.89 59.01
CA GLY A 43 37.90 37.59 58.42
C GLY A 43 37.33 37.42 57.01
N ARG A 44 38.17 37.47 55.96
CA ARG A 44 37.75 37.51 54.54
C ARG A 44 37.94 36.16 53.85
N LYS A 45 36.86 35.45 53.49
CA LYS A 45 36.79 34.60 52.28
C LYS A 45 35.41 33.96 52.01
N SER A 46 35.13 33.77 50.72
CA SER A 46 34.20 32.82 50.09
C SER A 46 32.78 32.69 50.65
N ASP A 47 31.86 33.42 50.03
CA ASP A 47 30.55 32.90 49.69
C ASP A 47 30.72 31.79 48.63
N ASP A 48 30.13 30.61 48.86
CA ASP A 48 29.64 29.63 47.85
C ASP A 48 29.21 28.33 48.59
N ASP A 49 28.05 28.40 49.25
CA ASP A 49 27.27 27.25 49.73
C ASP A 49 25.79 27.56 49.40
N GLN A 50 25.38 27.27 48.16
CA GLN A 50 23.96 27.14 47.79
C GLN A 50 23.59 25.66 47.86
N ASP A 51 22.44 25.34 48.48
CA ASP A 51 21.94 23.97 48.55
C ASP A 51 21.87 23.33 47.16
N ASP A 52 22.60 22.23 46.96
CA ASP A 52 22.41 21.31 45.84
C ASP A 52 21.01 20.68 45.96
N GLN A 53 20.00 21.34 45.39
CA GLN A 53 18.70 20.72 45.15
C GLN A 53 18.90 19.60 44.14
N GLU A 54 18.97 18.35 44.62
CA GLU A 54 18.87 17.16 43.77
C GLU A 54 17.66 17.33 42.84
N GLN A 55 17.93 17.39 41.53
CA GLN A 55 16.85 17.50 40.54
C GLN A 55 15.89 16.33 40.76
N PRO A 56 14.57 16.60 40.92
CA PRO A 56 13.61 15.54 41.23
C PRO A 56 13.65 14.49 40.13
N LYS A 57 14.13 13.29 40.48
CA LYS A 57 14.25 12.18 39.55
C LYS A 57 12.88 11.95 38.89
N ASP A 58 12.84 11.98 37.56
CA ASP A 58 11.58 11.81 36.84
C ASP A 58 10.92 10.48 37.20
N LEU A 59 9.66 10.58 37.62
CA LEU A 59 8.85 9.43 38.02
C LEU A 59 8.01 8.97 36.84
N ASP A 60 8.49 7.97 36.11
CA ASP A 60 7.71 7.36 35.02
C ASP A 60 6.51 6.58 35.58
N PHE A 61 5.51 6.36 34.74
CA PHE A 61 4.31 5.58 35.08
C PHE A 61 4.65 4.17 35.59
N ASP A 62 5.71 3.53 35.07
CA ASP A 62 6.15 2.22 35.56
C ASP A 62 6.85 2.26 36.94
N ASP A 63 7.35 3.41 37.41
CA ASP A 63 7.82 3.60 38.79
C ASP A 63 6.64 3.82 39.78
N LEU A 64 5.48 4.26 39.28
CA LEU A 64 4.25 4.44 40.06
C LEU A 64 3.49 3.12 40.31
N LEU A 65 3.53 2.17 39.37
CA LEU A 65 2.84 0.87 39.49
C LEU A 65 3.25 0.04 40.74
N PRO A 66 4.52 -0.03 41.16
CA PRO A 66 4.91 -0.67 42.43
C PRO A 66 4.21 -0.10 43.67
N HIS A 67 3.96 1.21 43.71
CA HIS A 67 3.31 1.89 44.83
C HIS A 67 1.80 1.57 44.88
N VAL A 68 1.15 1.46 43.72
CA VAL A 68 -0.26 1.03 43.57
C VAL A 68 -0.42 -0.49 43.81
N GLY A 69 0.65 -1.26 43.61
CA GLY A 69 0.76 -2.71 43.84
C GLY A 69 0.89 -3.49 42.53
N GLU A 70 2.07 -4.06 42.27
CA GLU A 70 2.49 -4.57 40.94
C GLU A 70 1.55 -5.61 40.31
N PHE A 71 0.94 -6.48 41.13
CA PHE A 71 -0.03 -7.50 40.71
C PHE A 71 -1.07 -7.74 41.82
N GLY A 72 -1.73 -6.66 42.24
CA GLY A 72 -2.76 -6.64 43.27
C GLY A 72 -4.10 -7.24 42.82
N THR A 73 -5.08 -7.19 43.72
CA THR A 73 -6.44 -7.75 43.52
C THR A 73 -7.10 -7.24 42.24
N TYR A 74 -6.99 -5.93 41.95
CA TYR A 74 -7.63 -5.36 40.76
C TYR A 74 -6.95 -5.81 39.46
N GLN A 75 -5.61 -5.89 39.42
CA GLN A 75 -4.90 -6.43 38.25
C GLN A 75 -5.21 -7.91 38.00
N ARG A 76 -5.44 -8.71 39.05
CA ARG A 76 -5.88 -10.11 38.90
C ARG A 76 -7.29 -10.22 38.33
N ILE A 77 -8.20 -9.33 38.74
CA ILE A 77 -9.55 -9.25 38.15
C ILE A 77 -9.46 -8.85 36.67
N LEU A 78 -8.62 -7.86 36.32
CA LEU A 78 -8.38 -7.47 34.92
C LEU A 78 -7.82 -8.63 34.08
N PHE A 79 -6.87 -9.42 34.61
CA PHE A 79 -6.35 -10.61 33.95
C PHE A 79 -7.43 -11.66 33.68
N VAL A 80 -8.31 -11.94 34.66
CA VAL A 80 -9.45 -12.86 34.48
C VAL A 80 -10.48 -12.30 33.48
N LEU A 81 -10.67 -10.98 33.41
CA LEU A 81 -11.54 -10.33 32.42
C LEU A 81 -11.01 -10.43 30.97
N MET A 82 -9.76 -10.87 30.74
CA MET A 82 -9.23 -11.12 29.40
C MET A 82 -9.82 -12.41 28.76
N ILE A 83 -10.26 -13.37 29.57
CA ILE A 83 -10.73 -14.69 29.13
C ILE A 83 -11.77 -14.62 27.99
N PRO A 84 -12.90 -13.89 28.09
CA PRO A 84 -13.88 -13.82 27.00
C PRO A 84 -13.28 -13.27 25.71
N PHE A 85 -12.44 -12.23 25.78
CA PHE A 85 -11.80 -11.63 24.59
C PHE A 85 -10.78 -12.58 23.94
N ALA A 86 -10.06 -13.37 24.74
CA ALA A 86 -9.17 -14.42 24.24
C ALA A 86 -9.95 -15.55 23.53
N PHE A 87 -11.18 -15.84 23.98
CA PHE A 87 -12.06 -16.80 23.31
C PHE A 87 -12.55 -16.23 21.97
N PHE A 88 -12.90 -14.93 21.92
CA PHE A 88 -13.40 -14.29 20.71
C PHE A 88 -12.36 -14.30 19.57
N VAL A 89 -11.09 -13.95 19.84
CA VAL A 89 -10.04 -14.00 18.81
C VAL A 89 -9.82 -15.43 18.29
N ALA A 90 -9.76 -16.43 19.19
CA ALA A 90 -9.61 -17.83 18.80
C ALA A 90 -10.77 -18.31 17.92
N TRP A 91 -12.01 -18.02 18.32
CA TRP A 91 -13.19 -18.44 17.57
C TRP A 91 -13.36 -17.71 16.25
N VAL A 92 -13.13 -16.39 16.19
CA VAL A 92 -13.20 -15.61 14.94
C VAL A 92 -12.17 -16.09 13.91
N TYR A 93 -10.96 -16.45 14.36
CA TYR A 93 -9.86 -16.93 13.52
C TYR A 93 -10.05 -18.38 13.04
N PHE A 94 -10.27 -19.33 13.95
CA PHE A 94 -10.29 -20.75 13.61
C PHE A 94 -11.64 -21.23 13.04
N SER A 95 -12.75 -20.54 13.30
CA SER A 95 -14.06 -20.92 12.72
C SER A 95 -14.06 -20.93 11.20
N GLN A 96 -13.22 -20.08 10.58
CA GLN A 96 -13.02 -20.01 9.12
C GLN A 96 -12.59 -21.34 8.49
N ILE A 97 -12.08 -22.28 9.30
CA ILE A 97 -11.78 -23.66 8.88
C ILE A 97 -13.06 -24.50 8.98
N PHE A 98 -13.61 -24.65 10.18
CA PHE A 98 -14.74 -25.54 10.49
C PHE A 98 -16.01 -25.27 9.66
N ILE A 99 -16.28 -24.00 9.32
CA ILE A 99 -17.47 -23.63 8.52
C ILE A 99 -17.27 -23.80 7.01
N THR A 100 -16.04 -24.09 6.54
CA THR A 100 -15.71 -24.32 5.13
C THR A 100 -14.96 -25.65 4.90
N LEU A 101 -15.09 -26.62 5.82
CA LEU A 101 -14.58 -27.97 5.59
C LEU A 101 -15.33 -28.64 4.42
N VAL A 102 -14.66 -29.54 3.73
CA VAL A 102 -15.22 -30.33 2.62
C VAL A 102 -14.86 -31.80 2.88
N PRO A 103 -15.82 -32.73 2.90
CA PRO A 103 -15.52 -34.16 3.02
C PRO A 103 -14.62 -34.66 1.88
N GLU A 104 -13.69 -35.56 2.20
CA GLU A 104 -12.81 -36.15 1.19
C GLU A 104 -13.62 -36.93 0.14
N GLU A 105 -14.68 -37.62 0.55
CA GLU A 105 -15.59 -38.35 -0.35
C GLU A 105 -16.83 -37.52 -0.72
N HIS A 106 -16.99 -37.30 -2.03
CA HIS A 106 -18.14 -36.66 -2.64
C HIS A 106 -18.30 -37.16 -4.08
N TRP A 107 -19.54 -37.13 -4.58
CA TRP A 107 -19.94 -37.68 -5.87
C TRP A 107 -21.01 -36.79 -6.54
N CYS A 108 -21.29 -37.03 -7.82
CA CYS A 108 -22.40 -36.36 -8.50
C CYS A 108 -23.76 -36.82 -7.95
N ARG A 109 -24.67 -35.87 -7.68
CA ARG A 109 -26.07 -36.20 -7.38
C ARG A 109 -26.80 -36.64 -8.64
N VAL A 110 -27.57 -37.73 -8.55
CA VAL A 110 -28.42 -38.24 -9.65
C VAL A 110 -29.86 -38.43 -9.15
N PRO A 111 -30.76 -37.45 -9.35
CA PRO A 111 -32.13 -37.51 -8.84
C PRO A 111 -32.95 -38.67 -9.42
N GLU A 112 -32.61 -39.15 -10.62
CA GLU A 112 -33.20 -40.32 -11.25
C GLU A 112 -32.89 -41.64 -10.52
N LEU A 113 -31.95 -41.64 -9.58
CA LEU A 113 -31.52 -42.81 -8.78
C LEU A 113 -31.78 -42.63 -7.27
N GLU A 114 -32.61 -41.66 -6.87
CA GLU A 114 -32.87 -41.38 -5.44
C GLU A 114 -33.58 -42.54 -4.70
N ASP A 115 -34.30 -43.42 -5.42
CA ASP A 115 -34.94 -44.63 -4.87
C ASP A 115 -33.96 -45.80 -4.58
N LEU A 116 -32.70 -45.75 -5.06
CA LEU A 116 -31.67 -46.77 -4.80
C LEU A 116 -30.85 -46.47 -3.55
N THR A 117 -30.16 -47.48 -3.00
CA THR A 117 -29.18 -47.26 -1.93
C THR A 117 -28.00 -46.43 -2.45
N VAL A 118 -27.28 -45.78 -1.53
CA VAL A 118 -26.15 -44.89 -1.88
C VAL A 118 -25.04 -45.67 -2.61
N GLU A 119 -24.79 -46.90 -2.19
CA GLU A 119 -23.79 -47.79 -2.78
C GLU A 119 -24.21 -48.25 -4.19
N GLU A 120 -25.48 -48.60 -4.40
CA GLU A 120 -26.02 -48.92 -5.72
C GLU A 120 -26.00 -47.69 -6.66
N ARG A 121 -26.29 -46.50 -6.13
CA ARG A 121 -26.24 -45.23 -6.88
C ARG A 121 -24.82 -44.90 -7.33
N ILE A 122 -23.84 -44.97 -6.44
CA ILE A 122 -22.43 -44.72 -6.76
C ILE A 122 -21.93 -45.77 -7.77
N ALA A 123 -22.22 -47.06 -7.55
CA ALA A 123 -21.79 -48.15 -8.43
C ALA A 123 -22.41 -48.11 -9.84
N LEU A 124 -23.57 -47.45 -10.01
CA LEU A 124 -24.25 -47.31 -11.30
C LEU A 124 -23.95 -45.99 -12.02
N ALA A 125 -23.75 -44.89 -11.28
CA ALA A 125 -23.58 -43.55 -11.84
C ALA A 125 -22.11 -43.09 -11.97
N ILE A 126 -21.20 -43.58 -11.13
CA ILE A 126 -19.86 -43.03 -10.98
C ILE A 126 -18.80 -43.95 -11.62
N PRO A 127 -17.94 -43.45 -12.53
CA PRO A 127 -16.87 -44.24 -13.11
C PRO A 127 -15.76 -44.54 -12.10
N VAL A 128 -15.23 -45.76 -12.18
CA VAL A 128 -14.08 -46.22 -11.38
C VAL A 128 -12.78 -45.90 -12.13
N GLY A 129 -11.89 -45.16 -11.47
CA GLY A 129 -10.50 -44.90 -11.90
C GLY A 129 -9.47 -45.70 -11.09
N GLU A 130 -8.20 -45.36 -11.23
CA GLU A 130 -7.09 -46.09 -10.57
C GLU A 130 -7.13 -45.99 -9.04
N ASP A 131 -7.53 -44.82 -8.50
CA ASP A 131 -7.67 -44.56 -7.06
C ASP A 131 -9.09 -44.83 -6.50
N GLY A 132 -9.97 -45.50 -7.27
CA GLY A 132 -11.36 -45.78 -6.89
C GLY A 132 -12.41 -44.95 -7.63
N TYR A 133 -13.58 -44.73 -7.03
CA TYR A 133 -14.67 -43.96 -7.65
C TYR A 133 -14.28 -42.50 -7.88
N SER A 134 -14.54 -41.98 -9.09
CA SER A 134 -14.19 -40.61 -9.44
C SER A 134 -15.12 -39.58 -8.81
N LYS A 135 -14.56 -38.51 -8.23
CA LYS A 135 -15.32 -37.56 -7.40
C LYS A 135 -16.07 -36.49 -8.20
N CYS A 136 -15.59 -36.17 -9.41
CA CYS A 136 -16.02 -35.00 -10.19
C CYS A 136 -16.79 -35.31 -11.50
N ILE A 137 -16.96 -36.59 -11.85
CA ILE A 137 -17.59 -37.03 -13.10
C ILE A 137 -18.56 -38.19 -12.86
N MET A 138 -19.56 -38.30 -13.72
CA MET A 138 -20.54 -39.39 -13.77
C MET A 138 -20.75 -39.88 -15.19
N TYR A 139 -21.40 -41.03 -15.36
CA TYR A 139 -21.81 -41.54 -16.66
C TYR A 139 -22.91 -40.67 -17.28
N ASP A 140 -22.84 -40.48 -18.60
CA ASP A 140 -23.82 -39.75 -19.41
C ASP A 140 -24.80 -40.73 -20.07
N VAL A 141 -25.71 -41.27 -19.26
CA VAL A 141 -26.72 -42.25 -19.67
C VAL A 141 -28.11 -41.81 -19.20
N ASN A 142 -29.16 -42.24 -19.91
CA ASN A 142 -30.53 -42.03 -19.43
C ASN A 142 -30.84 -43.04 -18.32
N TYR A 143 -30.60 -42.65 -17.07
CA TYR A 143 -30.83 -43.49 -15.88
C TYR A 143 -32.25 -44.08 -15.80
N THR A 144 -33.27 -43.39 -16.33
CA THR A 144 -34.64 -43.93 -16.39
C THR A 144 -34.76 -45.18 -17.27
N GLU A 145 -34.03 -45.22 -18.40
CA GLU A 145 -33.95 -46.41 -19.26
C GLU A 145 -33.06 -47.50 -18.64
N VAL A 146 -31.99 -47.14 -17.93
CA VAL A 146 -31.10 -48.10 -17.23
C VAL A 146 -31.89 -48.87 -16.16
N LEU A 147 -32.71 -48.16 -15.36
CA LEU A 147 -33.62 -48.74 -14.38
C LEU A 147 -34.69 -49.63 -15.02
N LEU A 148 -35.35 -49.17 -16.10
CA LEU A 148 -36.37 -49.94 -16.82
C LEU A 148 -35.82 -51.24 -17.44
N ASN A 149 -34.55 -51.25 -17.84
CA ASN A 149 -33.84 -52.44 -18.33
C ASN A 149 -33.31 -53.35 -17.20
N GLY A 150 -33.48 -52.97 -15.93
CA GLY A 150 -33.04 -53.76 -14.77
C GLY A 150 -31.53 -53.86 -14.59
N ILE A 151 -30.76 -52.93 -15.17
CA ILE A 151 -29.29 -52.93 -15.12
C ILE A 151 -28.84 -52.37 -13.76
N LYS A 152 -28.07 -53.16 -13.00
CA LYS A 152 -27.56 -52.82 -11.66
C LYS A 152 -26.05 -52.55 -11.58
N GLU A 153 -25.31 -52.81 -12.65
CA GLU A 153 -23.86 -52.60 -12.71
C GLU A 153 -23.54 -51.62 -13.85
N ALA A 154 -22.69 -50.63 -13.60
CA ALA A 154 -22.27 -49.69 -14.64
C ALA A 154 -21.41 -50.37 -15.71
N ASN A 155 -21.61 -49.99 -16.97
CA ASN A 155 -20.73 -50.42 -18.05
C ASN A 155 -19.59 -49.41 -18.23
N SER A 156 -18.34 -49.85 -18.04
CA SER A 156 -17.14 -49.01 -18.18
C SER A 156 -16.94 -48.40 -19.57
N SER A 157 -17.68 -48.85 -20.60
CA SER A 157 -17.67 -48.25 -21.94
C SER A 157 -18.68 -47.12 -22.14
N TRP A 158 -19.44 -46.71 -21.12
CA TRP A 158 -20.35 -45.57 -21.20
C TRP A 158 -19.60 -44.22 -21.26
N PRO A 159 -20.13 -43.22 -21.99
CA PRO A 159 -19.58 -41.86 -21.98
C PRO A 159 -19.70 -41.23 -20.59
N THR A 160 -18.85 -40.24 -20.29
CA THR A 160 -18.82 -39.54 -19.00
C THR A 160 -18.94 -38.02 -19.18
N LYS A 161 -19.47 -37.36 -18.15
CA LYS A 161 -19.62 -35.90 -18.06
C LYS A 161 -19.41 -35.40 -16.63
N GLY A 162 -19.21 -34.10 -16.45
CA GLY A 162 -19.22 -33.46 -15.14
C GLY A 162 -20.61 -33.51 -14.47
N CYS A 163 -20.64 -33.39 -13.15
CA CYS A 163 -21.88 -33.42 -12.37
C CYS A 163 -22.82 -32.24 -12.75
N SER A 164 -24.04 -32.54 -13.21
CA SER A 164 -25.00 -31.51 -13.63
C SER A 164 -26.06 -31.17 -12.58
N ASN A 165 -26.42 -32.12 -11.71
CA ASN A 165 -27.60 -32.04 -10.84
C ASN A 165 -27.24 -31.81 -9.36
N GLY A 166 -26.04 -31.27 -9.10
CA GLY A 166 -25.49 -31.06 -7.76
C GLY A 166 -24.60 -32.20 -7.28
N TRP A 167 -24.40 -32.26 -5.96
CA TRP A 167 -23.42 -33.11 -5.29
C TRP A 167 -24.05 -33.92 -4.15
N GLU A 168 -23.52 -35.12 -3.92
CA GLU A 168 -23.76 -35.94 -2.73
C GLU A 168 -22.43 -36.07 -1.96
N PHE A 169 -22.48 -36.02 -0.63
CA PHE A 169 -21.32 -35.98 0.25
C PHE A 169 -21.36 -37.11 1.27
N ASN A 170 -20.21 -37.71 1.59
CA ASN A 170 -20.11 -38.64 2.69
C ASN A 170 -19.89 -37.88 4.02
N PHE A 171 -20.84 -37.99 4.95
CA PHE A 171 -20.79 -37.32 6.25
C PHE A 171 -20.23 -38.22 7.38
N THR A 172 -19.48 -39.28 7.06
CA THR A 172 -18.75 -40.08 8.08
C THR A 172 -17.67 -39.28 8.79
N ASP A 173 -16.92 -38.48 8.03
CA ASP A 173 -15.69 -37.83 8.51
C ASP A 173 -15.96 -36.43 9.07
N ILE A 174 -16.99 -35.78 8.53
CA ILE A 174 -17.54 -34.49 8.98
C ILE A 174 -19.05 -34.69 9.12
N PRO A 175 -19.61 -34.79 10.34
CA PRO A 175 -21.00 -35.19 10.55
C PRO A 175 -22.01 -34.04 10.37
N TYR A 176 -21.72 -33.05 9.52
CA TYR A 176 -22.59 -31.90 9.28
C TYR A 176 -22.34 -31.21 7.93
N GLU A 177 -23.37 -30.54 7.41
CA GLU A 177 -23.26 -29.68 6.24
C GLU A 177 -22.49 -28.40 6.54
N THR A 178 -21.59 -28.01 5.63
CA THR A 178 -20.83 -26.75 5.68
C THR A 178 -21.32 -25.81 4.58
N VAL A 179 -20.90 -24.54 4.61
CA VAL A 179 -21.22 -23.62 3.50
C VAL A 179 -20.63 -24.09 2.16
N ALA A 180 -19.55 -24.88 2.22
CA ALA A 180 -18.88 -25.42 1.05
C ALA A 180 -19.61 -26.66 0.49
N THR A 181 -20.24 -27.48 1.33
CA THR A 181 -21.10 -28.57 0.84
C THR A 181 -22.45 -28.05 0.35
N GLU A 182 -23.09 -27.15 1.11
CA GLU A 182 -24.40 -26.56 0.77
C GLU A 182 -24.38 -25.79 -0.55
N LEU A 183 -23.30 -25.06 -0.84
CA LEU A 183 -23.13 -24.30 -2.09
C LEU A 183 -22.26 -25.01 -3.15
N GLY A 184 -21.91 -26.29 -2.94
CA GLY A 184 -21.24 -27.12 -3.94
C GLY A 184 -19.83 -26.65 -4.34
N TRP A 185 -19.02 -26.15 -3.40
CA TRP A 185 -17.67 -25.61 -3.62
C TRP A 185 -16.60 -26.71 -3.78
N VAL A 186 -16.84 -27.66 -4.69
CA VAL A 186 -15.93 -28.77 -5.01
C VAL A 186 -15.53 -28.76 -6.49
N CYS A 187 -14.59 -29.62 -6.88
CA CYS A 187 -14.11 -29.76 -8.26
C CYS A 187 -13.74 -28.40 -8.90
N GLU A 188 -14.47 -27.92 -9.90
CA GLU A 188 -14.23 -26.61 -10.55
C GLU A 188 -14.32 -25.40 -9.60
N HIS A 189 -14.99 -25.54 -8.44
CA HIS A 189 -15.22 -24.48 -7.46
C HIS A 189 -14.44 -24.69 -6.15
N SER A 190 -13.52 -25.66 -6.12
CA SER A 190 -12.66 -25.99 -4.96
C SER A 190 -11.76 -24.84 -4.47
N ALA A 191 -11.55 -23.79 -5.26
CA ALA A 191 -10.82 -22.58 -4.87
C ALA A 191 -11.65 -21.54 -4.08
N LEU A 192 -12.98 -21.70 -3.96
CA LEU A 192 -13.83 -20.75 -3.24
C LEU A 192 -13.61 -20.73 -1.71
N PRO A 193 -13.45 -21.88 -0.99
CA PRO A 193 -13.16 -21.89 0.44
C PRO A 193 -11.88 -21.11 0.77
N THR A 194 -10.81 -21.34 0.02
CA THR A 194 -9.49 -20.71 0.25
C THR A 194 -9.53 -19.22 -0.09
N THR A 195 -10.22 -18.83 -1.16
CA THR A 195 -10.46 -17.42 -1.51
C THR A 195 -11.23 -16.68 -0.40
N ALA A 196 -12.27 -17.29 0.18
CA ALA A 196 -13.01 -16.68 1.28
C ALA A 196 -12.16 -16.48 2.55
N GLN A 197 -11.29 -17.44 2.88
CA GLN A 197 -10.32 -17.33 3.98
C GLN A 197 -9.29 -16.20 3.73
N SER A 198 -8.84 -16.02 2.49
CA SER A 198 -7.97 -14.89 2.13
C SER A 198 -8.68 -13.53 2.23
N VAL A 199 -9.97 -13.43 1.86
CA VAL A 199 -10.78 -12.21 1.99
C VAL A 199 -10.95 -11.78 3.46
N PHE A 200 -11.08 -12.74 4.39
CA PHE A 200 -11.08 -12.47 5.84
C PHE A 200 -9.78 -11.76 6.29
N PHE A 201 -8.61 -12.19 5.80
CA PHE A 201 -7.34 -11.53 6.16
C PHE A 201 -7.17 -10.13 5.55
N ILE A 202 -7.70 -9.88 4.34
CA ILE A 202 -7.79 -8.52 3.80
C ILE A 202 -8.64 -7.65 4.75
N GLY A 203 -9.74 -8.19 5.27
CA GLY A 203 -10.54 -7.56 6.33
C GLY A 203 -9.74 -7.21 7.59
N ALA A 204 -8.89 -8.12 8.07
CA ALA A 204 -8.04 -7.90 9.25
C ALA A 204 -7.07 -6.72 9.09
N ILE A 205 -6.50 -6.52 7.90
CA ILE A 205 -5.64 -5.37 7.58
C ILE A 205 -6.40 -4.05 7.75
N PHE A 206 -7.62 -3.95 7.18
CA PHE A 206 -8.45 -2.75 7.34
C PHE A 206 -8.93 -2.55 8.77
N GLY A 207 -9.31 -3.63 9.46
CA GLY A 207 -9.67 -3.60 10.88
C GLY A 207 -8.56 -3.05 11.76
N GLY A 208 -7.33 -3.57 11.63
CA GLY A 208 -6.16 -3.11 12.40
C GLY A 208 -5.84 -1.63 12.17
N LEU A 209 -5.94 -1.15 10.93
CA LEU A 209 -5.75 0.27 10.61
C LEU A 209 -6.86 1.16 11.22
N ILE A 210 -8.12 0.75 11.12
CA ILE A 210 -9.27 1.54 11.60
C ILE A 210 -9.34 1.54 13.12
N PHE A 211 -9.31 0.37 13.76
CA PHE A 211 -9.45 0.24 15.21
C PHE A 211 -8.16 0.63 15.95
N GLY A 212 -6.97 0.47 15.35
CA GLY A 212 -5.74 1.07 15.85
C GLY A 212 -5.81 2.60 15.89
N TRP A 213 -6.29 3.24 14.80
CA TRP A 213 -6.50 4.70 14.79
C TRP A 213 -7.54 5.16 15.84
N ILE A 214 -8.61 4.39 16.05
CA ILE A 214 -9.58 4.66 17.13
C ILE A 214 -8.93 4.50 18.51
N ALA A 215 -8.09 3.47 18.71
CA ALA A 215 -7.44 3.18 19.99
C ALA A 215 -6.46 4.28 20.45
N ASP A 216 -5.80 4.94 19.49
CA ASP A 216 -4.93 6.08 19.77
C ASP A 216 -5.71 7.41 19.86
N ARG A 217 -6.81 7.58 19.12
CA ARG A 217 -7.54 8.87 19.07
C ARG A 217 -8.66 9.02 20.09
N TYR A 218 -9.34 7.93 20.46
CA TYR A 218 -10.53 7.93 21.33
C TYR A 218 -10.39 7.06 22.59
N GLY A 219 -9.38 6.19 22.65
CA GLY A 219 -9.13 5.28 23.77
C GLY A 219 -9.28 3.81 23.36
N ARG A 220 -8.69 2.91 24.15
CA ARG A 220 -8.62 1.47 23.86
C ARG A 220 -9.99 0.81 24.01
N ILE A 221 -10.84 1.29 24.91
CA ILE A 221 -12.18 0.72 25.14
C ILE A 221 -13.12 1.02 23.96
N PRO A 222 -13.24 2.27 23.42
CA PRO A 222 -13.98 2.51 22.18
C PRO A 222 -13.54 1.64 20.99
N ALA A 223 -12.24 1.38 20.84
CA ALA A 223 -11.72 0.49 19.81
C ALA A 223 -12.13 -0.98 20.05
N LEU A 224 -11.96 -1.47 21.29
CA LEU A 224 -12.36 -2.82 21.70
C LEU A 224 -13.86 -3.08 21.46
N VAL A 225 -14.72 -2.14 21.88
CA VAL A 225 -16.18 -2.23 21.68
C VAL A 225 -16.51 -2.19 20.19
N GLY A 226 -15.93 -1.26 19.43
CA GLY A 226 -16.18 -1.12 17.99
C GLY A 226 -15.82 -2.39 17.21
N ALA A 227 -14.63 -2.95 17.44
CA ALA A 227 -14.18 -4.17 16.79
C ALA A 227 -15.12 -5.36 17.07
N ASN A 228 -15.46 -5.59 18.34
CA ASN A 228 -16.34 -6.69 18.73
C ASN A 228 -17.77 -6.51 18.20
N VAL A 229 -18.32 -5.29 18.17
CA VAL A 229 -19.66 -5.03 17.62
C VAL A 229 -19.69 -5.23 16.10
N THR A 230 -18.65 -4.82 15.36
CA THR A 230 -18.53 -5.13 13.93
C THR A 230 -18.46 -6.65 13.69
N GLY A 231 -17.66 -7.37 14.48
CA GLY A 231 -17.55 -8.83 14.40
C GLY A 231 -18.87 -9.55 14.69
N PHE A 232 -19.58 -9.15 15.76
CA PHE A 232 -20.89 -9.68 16.12
C PHE A 232 -21.92 -9.49 14.98
N LEU A 233 -22.06 -8.26 14.47
CA LEU A 233 -23.05 -7.95 13.44
C LEU A 233 -22.75 -8.69 12.13
N ALA A 234 -21.49 -8.74 11.69
CA ALA A 234 -21.09 -9.43 10.47
C ALA A 234 -21.17 -10.97 10.61
N GLY A 235 -20.84 -11.50 11.79
CA GLY A 235 -20.90 -12.93 12.11
C GLY A 235 -22.34 -13.46 12.06
N VAL A 236 -23.27 -12.75 12.72
CA VAL A 236 -24.71 -13.06 12.66
C VAL A 236 -25.27 -12.85 11.25
N ALA A 237 -24.88 -11.77 10.55
CA ALA A 237 -25.32 -11.55 9.17
C ALA A 237 -24.91 -12.66 8.19
N THR A 238 -23.80 -13.38 8.46
CA THR A 238 -23.34 -14.46 7.57
C THR A 238 -24.30 -15.65 7.52
N VAL A 239 -25.17 -15.82 8.52
CA VAL A 239 -26.22 -16.86 8.53
C VAL A 239 -27.20 -16.70 7.36
N LEU A 240 -27.36 -15.46 6.87
CA LEU A 240 -28.26 -15.09 5.79
C LEU A 240 -27.62 -15.18 4.39
N ALA A 241 -26.34 -15.56 4.29
CA ALA A 241 -25.65 -15.67 3.00
C ALA A 241 -26.18 -16.88 2.22
N GLY A 242 -26.73 -16.64 1.02
CA GLY A 242 -27.12 -17.67 0.06
C GLY A 242 -26.13 -17.81 -1.11
N SER A 243 -25.10 -16.96 -1.16
CA SER A 243 -24.11 -16.91 -2.23
C SER A 243 -22.69 -16.67 -1.73
N PHE A 244 -21.71 -17.06 -2.54
CA PHE A 244 -20.28 -16.82 -2.26
C PHE A 244 -19.96 -15.34 -2.00
N TRP A 245 -20.55 -14.41 -2.74
CA TRP A 245 -20.25 -12.98 -2.60
C TRP A 245 -20.80 -12.38 -1.31
N GLU A 246 -22.00 -12.78 -0.88
CA GLU A 246 -22.57 -12.39 0.42
C GLU A 246 -21.74 -12.96 1.58
N PHE A 247 -21.36 -14.24 1.48
CA PHE A 247 -20.49 -14.89 2.45
C PHE A 247 -19.13 -14.18 2.55
N ALA A 248 -18.45 -13.97 1.43
CA ALA A 248 -17.15 -13.30 1.37
C ALA A 248 -17.21 -11.86 1.90
N LEU A 249 -18.28 -11.10 1.60
CA LEU A 249 -18.48 -9.76 2.15
C LEU A 249 -18.68 -9.78 3.68
N CYS A 250 -19.46 -10.73 4.20
CA CYS A 250 -19.60 -10.88 5.65
C CYS A 250 -18.28 -11.32 6.29
N ARG A 251 -17.52 -12.22 5.67
CA ARG A 251 -16.19 -12.65 6.13
C ARG A 251 -15.16 -11.53 6.14
N PHE A 252 -15.19 -10.61 5.17
CA PHE A 252 -14.38 -9.38 5.19
C PHE A 252 -14.65 -8.54 6.44
N PHE A 253 -15.93 -8.30 6.79
CA PHE A 253 -16.28 -7.53 7.99
C PHE A 253 -16.05 -8.30 9.30
N VAL A 254 -16.21 -9.62 9.34
CA VAL A 254 -15.77 -10.45 10.48
C VAL A 254 -14.25 -10.34 10.68
N GLY A 255 -13.48 -10.29 9.58
CA GLY A 255 -12.04 -10.07 9.57
C GLY A 255 -11.60 -8.79 10.30
N PHE A 256 -12.40 -7.71 10.25
CA PHE A 256 -12.08 -6.45 10.94
C PHE A 256 -11.90 -6.66 12.46
N ALA A 257 -12.66 -7.60 13.04
CA ALA A 257 -12.67 -7.87 14.47
C ALA A 257 -11.50 -8.76 14.92
N PHE A 258 -10.96 -9.61 14.04
CA PHE A 258 -10.03 -10.71 14.35
C PHE A 258 -9.00 -10.37 15.45
N ASP A 259 -8.01 -9.53 15.15
CA ASP A 259 -6.97 -9.17 16.12
C ASP A 259 -7.48 -8.17 17.18
N ASN A 260 -8.17 -7.13 16.71
CA ASN A 260 -8.61 -5.98 17.51
C ASN A 260 -9.53 -6.36 18.68
N CYS A 261 -10.26 -7.48 18.58
CA CYS A 261 -11.16 -7.93 19.63
C CYS A 261 -10.43 -8.40 20.91
N PHE A 262 -9.16 -8.79 20.82
CA PHE A 262 -8.33 -9.18 21.96
C PHE A 262 -7.18 -8.19 22.22
N THR A 263 -6.46 -7.77 21.17
CA THR A 263 -5.23 -6.96 21.29
C THR A 263 -5.43 -5.67 22.09
N MET A 264 -6.59 -5.01 21.96
CA MET A 264 -6.91 -3.79 22.72
C MET A 264 -7.07 -4.04 24.22
N MET A 265 -7.64 -5.19 24.60
CA MET A 265 -7.76 -5.62 26.00
C MET A 265 -6.41 -6.08 26.56
N TYR A 266 -5.64 -6.85 25.77
CA TYR A 266 -4.29 -7.31 26.09
C TYR A 266 -3.34 -6.14 26.40
N ILE A 267 -3.28 -5.13 25.52
CA ILE A 267 -2.47 -3.92 25.74
C ILE A 267 -2.92 -3.21 27.04
N LEU A 268 -4.22 -3.00 27.22
CA LEU A 268 -4.77 -2.29 28.38
C LEU A 268 -4.38 -2.97 29.70
N VAL A 269 -4.45 -4.30 29.79
CA VAL A 269 -4.05 -5.03 31.01
C VAL A 269 -2.53 -4.97 31.24
N LEU A 270 -1.70 -5.09 30.19
CA LEU A 270 -0.25 -4.99 30.32
C LEU A 270 0.25 -3.60 30.72
N GLU A 271 -0.47 -2.54 30.38
CA GLU A 271 -0.19 -1.18 30.87
C GLU A 271 -0.39 -1.05 32.39
N TYR A 272 -1.29 -1.82 33.01
CA TYR A 272 -1.58 -1.77 34.46
C TYR A 272 -0.78 -2.76 35.33
N VAL A 273 -0.09 -3.71 34.70
CA VAL A 273 0.72 -4.73 35.39
C VAL A 273 2.17 -4.24 35.52
N GLY A 274 2.69 -4.31 36.74
CA GLY A 274 4.06 -3.87 37.05
C GLY A 274 5.11 -4.71 36.31
N PRO A 275 6.27 -4.13 35.95
CA PRO A 275 7.26 -4.79 35.08
C PRO A 275 7.66 -6.22 35.48
N LYS A 276 7.73 -6.54 36.79
CA LYS A 276 8.07 -7.89 37.28
C LYS A 276 7.10 -8.99 36.86
N TRP A 277 5.83 -8.66 36.62
CA TRP A 277 4.77 -9.63 36.29
C TRP A 277 4.32 -9.53 34.82
N ARG A 278 4.83 -8.55 34.07
CA ARG A 278 4.38 -8.24 32.70
C ARG A 278 4.57 -9.42 31.73
N THR A 279 5.72 -10.10 31.77
CA THR A 279 5.99 -11.30 30.94
C THR A 279 5.09 -12.49 31.30
N PHE A 280 4.81 -12.69 32.60
CA PHE A 280 3.90 -13.76 33.04
C PHE A 280 2.47 -13.50 32.54
N VAL A 281 1.96 -12.29 32.72
CA VAL A 281 0.62 -11.90 32.28
C VAL A 281 0.48 -11.96 30.76
N ALA A 282 1.49 -11.50 30.01
CA ALA A 282 1.52 -11.58 28.56
C ALA A 282 1.38 -13.03 28.10
N ASN A 283 2.41 -13.86 28.36
CA ASN A 283 2.51 -15.19 27.79
C ASN A 283 1.43 -16.13 28.32
N MET A 284 1.12 -16.09 29.62
CA MET A 284 0.12 -17.01 30.20
C MET A 284 -1.33 -16.66 29.82
N SER A 285 -1.61 -15.42 29.38
CA SER A 285 -2.94 -15.11 28.83
C SER A 285 -3.22 -15.84 27.52
N ILE A 286 -2.20 -15.94 26.65
CA ILE A 286 -2.28 -16.67 25.38
C ILE A 286 -2.23 -18.19 25.67
N ALA A 287 -1.15 -18.65 26.31
CA ALA A 287 -0.89 -20.07 26.59
C ALA A 287 -2.04 -20.81 27.29
N LEU A 288 -2.84 -20.11 28.11
CA LEU A 288 -3.99 -20.70 28.80
C LEU A 288 -5.33 -20.36 28.10
N PHE A 289 -5.64 -19.09 27.86
CA PHE A 289 -7.00 -18.71 27.46
C PHE A 289 -7.25 -18.92 25.96
N PHE A 290 -6.28 -18.59 25.10
CA PHE A 290 -6.38 -18.82 23.66
C PHE A 290 -6.35 -20.33 23.35
N THR A 291 -5.40 -21.07 23.95
CA THR A 291 -5.30 -22.53 23.80
C THR A 291 -6.60 -23.25 24.19
N PHE A 292 -7.17 -22.92 25.34
CA PHE A 292 -8.41 -23.55 25.82
C PHE A 292 -9.61 -23.26 24.91
N ALA A 293 -9.73 -22.02 24.40
CA ALA A 293 -10.76 -21.67 23.43
C ALA A 293 -10.58 -22.40 22.09
N ALA A 294 -9.34 -22.52 21.62
CA ALA A 294 -8.98 -23.20 20.38
C ALA A 294 -9.22 -24.72 20.46
N CYS A 295 -8.89 -25.36 21.58
CA CYS A 295 -9.15 -26.78 21.80
C CYS A 295 -10.66 -27.12 21.93
N ILE A 296 -11.51 -26.15 22.33
CA ILE A 296 -12.95 -26.37 22.48
C ILE A 296 -13.75 -26.13 21.19
N LEU A 297 -13.30 -25.22 20.31
CA LEU A 297 -14.02 -24.86 19.09
C LEU A 297 -14.40 -26.04 18.16
N PRO A 298 -13.53 -27.06 17.91
CA PRO A 298 -13.89 -28.18 17.04
C PRO A 298 -15.11 -28.93 17.57
N TRP A 299 -15.19 -29.11 18.90
CA TRP A 299 -16.28 -29.79 19.58
C TRP A 299 -17.55 -28.95 19.60
N ILE A 300 -17.46 -27.62 19.63
CA ILE A 300 -18.63 -26.74 19.43
C ILE A 300 -19.24 -26.97 18.04
N ALA A 301 -18.42 -26.99 16.98
CA ALA A 301 -18.91 -27.27 15.63
C ALA A 301 -19.52 -28.69 15.52
N TYR A 302 -18.80 -29.70 16.04
CA TYR A 302 -19.24 -31.10 16.06
C TYR A 302 -20.58 -31.30 16.79
N PHE A 303 -20.76 -30.70 17.98
CA PHE A 303 -22.00 -30.85 18.77
C PHE A 303 -23.17 -30.01 18.27
N LEU A 304 -22.93 -28.91 17.55
CA LEU A 304 -24.00 -28.12 16.92
C LEU A 304 -24.47 -28.71 15.60
N ALA A 305 -23.60 -29.43 14.89
CA ALA A 305 -23.87 -30.11 13.62
C ALA A 305 -24.53 -29.25 12.53
N ASP A 306 -24.27 -27.93 12.55
CA ASP A 306 -24.74 -26.95 11.58
C ASP A 306 -23.78 -25.74 11.57
N TRP A 307 -23.31 -25.35 10.39
CA TRP A 307 -22.42 -24.20 10.20
C TRP A 307 -23.08 -22.86 10.54
N ARG A 308 -24.40 -22.73 10.36
CA ARG A 308 -25.18 -21.53 10.71
C ARG A 308 -25.31 -21.38 12.23
N MET A 309 -25.75 -22.43 12.93
CA MET A 309 -25.75 -22.45 14.39
C MET A 309 -24.35 -22.23 14.97
N THR A 310 -23.30 -22.80 14.35
CA THR A 310 -21.91 -22.56 14.73
C THR A 310 -21.53 -21.07 14.58
N CYS A 311 -21.90 -20.43 13.46
CA CYS A 311 -21.70 -18.99 13.28
C CYS A 311 -22.42 -18.14 14.34
N ILE A 312 -23.65 -18.51 14.75
CA ILE A 312 -24.38 -17.82 15.82
C ILE A 312 -23.67 -18.02 17.17
N ALA A 313 -23.32 -19.26 17.52
CA ALA A 313 -22.73 -19.62 18.81
C ALA A 313 -21.38 -18.94 19.07
N ILE A 314 -20.54 -18.78 18.05
CA ILE A 314 -19.28 -18.03 18.17
C ILE A 314 -19.48 -16.51 18.18
N SER A 315 -20.50 -15.99 17.48
CA SER A 315 -20.68 -14.55 17.28
C SER A 315 -21.40 -13.87 18.45
N VAL A 316 -22.46 -14.49 18.99
CA VAL A 316 -23.28 -13.91 20.08
C VAL A 316 -22.45 -13.50 21.31
N PRO A 317 -21.44 -14.27 21.76
CA PRO A 317 -20.58 -13.88 22.87
C PRO A 317 -19.83 -12.56 22.68
N LEU A 318 -19.49 -12.13 21.45
CA LEU A 318 -18.83 -10.84 21.20
C LEU A 318 -19.67 -9.64 21.66
N ALA A 319 -21.01 -9.79 21.74
CA ALA A 319 -21.89 -8.76 22.28
C ALA A 319 -21.59 -8.40 23.75
N LEU A 320 -20.94 -9.30 24.52
CA LEU A 320 -20.47 -9.01 25.88
C LEU A 320 -19.46 -7.86 25.93
N ALA A 321 -18.76 -7.57 24.83
CA ALA A 321 -17.84 -6.42 24.74
C ALA A 321 -18.55 -5.08 24.99
N VAL A 322 -19.85 -4.96 24.70
CA VAL A 322 -20.65 -3.76 24.98
C VAL A 322 -20.68 -3.43 26.49
N ALA A 323 -20.47 -4.42 27.37
CA ALA A 323 -20.37 -4.22 28.81
C ALA A 323 -18.95 -3.84 29.31
N ALA A 324 -17.93 -3.92 28.45
CA ALA A 324 -16.54 -3.60 28.82
C ALA A 324 -16.36 -2.20 29.44
N PRO A 325 -17.02 -1.10 28.97
CA PRO A 325 -16.87 0.23 29.55
C PRO A 325 -17.34 0.37 31.02
N TRP A 326 -18.10 -0.58 31.54
CA TRP A 326 -18.54 -0.60 32.95
C TRP A 326 -17.61 -1.44 33.84
N LEU A 327 -16.95 -2.44 33.26
CA LEU A 327 -16.08 -3.40 33.96
C LEU A 327 -14.61 -2.96 33.96
N VAL A 328 -14.14 -2.39 32.84
CA VAL A 328 -12.73 -2.11 32.54
C VAL A 328 -12.48 -0.58 32.58
N PRO A 329 -11.41 -0.09 33.21
CA PRO A 329 -11.03 1.32 33.16
C PRO A 329 -10.24 1.63 31.88
N GLU A 330 -10.48 2.79 31.27
CA GLU A 330 -9.70 3.25 30.11
C GLU A 330 -8.23 3.53 30.49
N SER A 331 -7.33 3.19 29.56
CA SER A 331 -5.87 3.27 29.68
C SER A 331 -5.39 4.54 30.40
N ALA A 332 -4.74 4.34 31.55
CA ALA A 332 -4.16 5.45 32.31
C ALA A 332 -2.99 6.12 31.56
N ARG A 333 -2.22 5.36 30.78
CA ARG A 333 -1.13 5.92 29.94
C ARG A 333 -1.66 6.77 28.80
N TRP A 334 -2.75 6.34 28.14
CA TRP A 334 -3.43 7.14 27.11
C TRP A 334 -4.08 8.39 27.71
N LEU A 335 -4.70 8.28 28.89
CA LEU A 335 -5.23 9.45 29.59
C LEU A 335 -4.13 10.46 29.94
N VAL A 336 -2.91 10.02 30.28
CA VAL A 336 -1.76 10.92 30.43
C VAL A 336 -1.35 11.55 29.10
N SER A 337 -1.22 10.78 28.01
CA SER A 337 -0.83 11.32 26.70
C SER A 337 -1.88 12.24 26.04
N GLN A 338 -3.16 12.13 26.43
CA GLN A 338 -4.21 13.09 26.08
C GLN A 338 -4.30 14.30 27.04
N ASN A 339 -3.32 14.49 27.93
CA ASN A 339 -3.29 15.54 28.96
C ASN A 339 -4.51 15.53 29.91
N GLN A 340 -4.99 14.33 30.26
CA GLN A 340 -6.11 14.07 31.18
C GLN A 340 -5.62 13.41 32.48
N VAL A 341 -4.48 13.88 33.00
CA VAL A 341 -3.74 13.31 34.15
C VAL A 341 -4.65 13.08 35.37
N GLU A 342 -5.56 14.01 35.67
CA GLU A 342 -6.52 13.87 36.79
C GLU A 342 -7.48 12.68 36.65
N LYS A 343 -7.80 12.24 35.42
CA LYS A 343 -8.57 11.00 35.20
C LYS A 343 -7.71 9.77 35.45
N ALA A 344 -6.44 9.79 35.02
CA ALA A 344 -5.49 8.71 35.29
C ALA A 344 -5.26 8.54 36.80
N ILE A 345 -4.99 9.62 37.54
CA ILE A 345 -4.85 9.62 39.00
C ILE A 345 -6.12 9.08 39.68
N ARG A 346 -7.32 9.52 39.24
CA ARG A 346 -8.60 9.01 39.77
C ARG A 346 -8.79 7.50 39.56
N ILE A 347 -8.30 6.96 38.44
CA ILE A 347 -8.31 5.52 38.18
C ILE A 347 -7.29 4.81 39.09
N LEU A 348 -6.08 5.32 39.25
CA LEU A 348 -5.07 4.73 40.15
C LEU A 348 -5.54 4.75 41.62
N GLY A 349 -6.22 5.81 42.06
CA GLY A 349 -6.87 5.86 43.38
C GLY A 349 -8.06 4.88 43.55
N LYS A 350 -8.64 4.35 42.46
CA LYS A 350 -9.57 3.21 42.52
C LYS A 350 -8.81 1.90 42.76
N PHE A 351 -7.64 1.73 42.11
CA PHE A 351 -6.80 0.53 42.28
C PHE A 351 -6.23 0.48 43.70
N GLU A 352 -5.70 1.60 44.22
CA GLU A 352 -5.22 1.75 45.60
C GLU A 352 -6.24 1.21 46.62
N ARG A 353 -7.48 1.73 46.56
CA ARG A 353 -8.59 1.35 47.46
C ARG A 353 -8.97 -0.12 47.39
N ILE A 354 -8.79 -0.79 46.25
CA ILE A 354 -9.16 -2.20 46.05
C ILE A 354 -7.99 -3.15 46.32
N ASN A 355 -6.75 -2.69 46.11
CA ASN A 355 -5.53 -3.42 46.43
C ASN A 355 -5.15 -3.32 47.91
N GLY A 356 -5.71 -2.34 48.65
CA GLY A 356 -5.37 -2.10 50.06
C GLY A 356 -4.00 -1.42 50.25
N THR A 357 -3.42 -0.90 49.17
CA THR A 357 -2.18 -0.12 49.18
C THR A 357 -2.46 1.33 49.63
N LYS A 358 -1.39 2.11 49.85
CA LYS A 358 -1.46 3.57 50.02
C LYS A 358 -0.31 4.20 49.26
N VAL A 359 -0.62 5.08 48.31
CA VAL A 359 0.38 5.89 47.60
C VAL A 359 0.51 7.21 48.35
N PRO A 360 1.72 7.64 48.77
CA PRO A 360 1.88 8.90 49.48
C PRO A 360 1.73 10.08 48.51
N GLU A 361 1.02 11.14 48.94
CA GLU A 361 0.56 12.22 48.06
C GLU A 361 1.70 12.95 47.32
N ASN A 362 2.90 13.01 47.93
CA ASN A 362 4.09 13.58 47.28
C ASN A 362 4.47 12.84 45.98
N VAL A 363 4.23 11.53 45.88
CA VAL A 363 4.49 10.74 44.68
C VAL A 363 3.45 11.03 43.59
N TYR A 364 2.18 11.27 43.95
CA TYR A 364 1.18 11.77 42.99
C TYR A 364 1.49 13.20 42.52
N GLN A 365 2.02 14.06 43.39
CA GLN A 365 2.40 15.42 43.03
C GLN A 365 3.65 15.43 42.11
N GLN A 366 4.69 14.67 42.43
CA GLN A 366 5.85 14.46 41.56
C GLN A 366 5.44 13.90 40.19
N PHE A 367 4.48 12.95 40.16
CA PHE A 367 3.93 12.43 38.90
C PHE A 367 3.21 13.50 38.06
N ARG A 368 2.40 14.38 38.69
CA ARG A 368 1.78 15.53 38.00
C ARG A 368 2.85 16.46 37.40
N GLU A 369 3.91 16.73 38.14
CA GLU A 369 4.99 17.65 37.74
C GLU A 369 5.82 17.07 36.57
N THR A 370 6.22 15.79 36.64
CA THR A 370 6.86 15.08 35.49
C THR A 370 5.93 15.06 34.28
N CYS A 371 4.63 14.73 34.42
CA CYS A 371 3.69 14.77 33.29
C CYS A 371 3.59 16.17 32.66
N ALA A 372 3.48 17.23 33.47
CA ALA A 372 3.40 18.61 33.00
C ALA A 372 4.70 19.09 32.32
N ARG A 373 5.86 18.50 32.64
CA ARG A 373 7.12 18.75 31.95
C ARG A 373 7.20 18.00 30.62
N VAL A 374 6.87 16.71 30.61
CA VAL A 374 6.84 15.87 29.39
C VAL A 374 5.88 16.43 28.34
N CYS A 375 4.71 16.96 28.72
CA CYS A 375 3.81 17.60 27.75
C CYS A 375 4.43 18.85 27.09
N LYS A 376 5.23 19.66 27.82
CA LYS A 376 5.94 20.81 27.25
C LYS A 376 7.10 20.40 26.34
N GLU A 377 7.78 19.30 26.68
CA GLU A 377 8.83 18.72 25.85
C GLU A 377 8.25 18.15 24.54
N GLN A 378 7.07 17.51 24.60
CA GLN A 378 6.35 17.01 23.42
C GLN A 378 5.79 18.11 22.50
N GLU A 379 5.57 19.34 22.99
CA GLU A 379 5.27 20.50 22.14
C GLU A 379 6.52 21.08 21.44
N ALA A 380 7.72 20.79 21.95
CA ALA A 380 8.98 21.31 21.44
C ALA A 380 9.69 20.38 20.44
N ASP A 381 9.56 19.05 20.61
CA ASP A 381 10.28 18.07 19.81
C ASP A 381 9.51 17.55 18.58
N LYS A 382 10.23 16.96 17.62
CA LYS A 382 9.66 16.57 16.32
C LYS A 382 8.83 15.30 16.42
N THR A 383 7.63 15.34 15.83
CA THR A 383 6.80 14.14 15.65
C THR A 383 7.50 13.14 14.71
N TYR A 384 8.15 12.12 15.29
CA TYR A 384 8.72 11.01 14.54
C TYR A 384 7.61 10.13 13.92
N SER A 385 7.97 9.40 12.87
CA SER A 385 7.07 8.57 12.06
C SER A 385 7.70 7.22 11.72
N VAL A 386 6.89 6.19 11.45
CA VAL A 386 7.31 4.89 10.88
C VAL A 386 8.37 5.05 9.77
N VAL A 387 8.22 6.08 8.92
CA VAL A 387 9.10 6.37 7.78
C VAL A 387 10.55 6.67 8.22
N ASP A 388 10.75 7.16 9.45
CA ASP A 388 12.07 7.47 9.99
C ASP A 388 12.94 6.21 10.21
N LEU A 389 12.32 5.05 10.47
CA LEU A 389 13.01 3.76 10.53
C LEU A 389 13.78 3.43 9.23
N PHE A 390 13.32 3.97 8.10
CA PHE A 390 13.88 3.73 6.77
C PHE A 390 14.95 4.76 6.36
N LYS A 391 15.16 5.83 7.16
CA LYS A 391 16.14 6.89 6.87
C LYS A 391 17.58 6.44 7.15
N SER A 392 17.84 5.91 8.33
CA SER A 392 19.15 5.40 8.76
C SER A 392 19.49 4.06 8.08
N PRO A 393 20.70 3.87 7.52
CA PRO A 393 21.02 2.70 6.71
C PRO A 393 21.02 1.36 7.47
N ARG A 394 21.46 1.30 8.74
CA ARG A 394 21.39 0.06 9.54
C ARG A 394 19.96 -0.24 9.96
N LEU A 395 19.29 0.75 10.56
CA LEU A 395 17.92 0.61 11.06
C LEU A 395 16.93 0.24 9.95
N ARG A 396 17.08 0.80 8.74
CA ARG A 396 16.31 0.38 7.56
C ARG A 396 16.50 -1.10 7.25
N ASN A 397 17.75 -1.56 7.19
CA ASN A 397 18.04 -2.95 6.83
C ASN A 397 17.50 -3.91 7.90
N ILE A 398 17.61 -3.56 9.18
CA ILE A 398 17.03 -4.30 10.32
C ILE A 398 15.50 -4.33 10.21
N THR A 399 14.85 -3.20 9.91
CA THR A 399 13.38 -3.09 9.79
C THR A 399 12.85 -3.91 8.61
N ILE A 400 13.51 -3.86 7.44
CA ILE A 400 13.16 -4.70 6.27
C ILE A 400 13.34 -6.18 6.60
N LEU A 401 14.42 -6.54 7.30
CA LEU A 401 14.69 -7.92 7.71
C LEU A 401 13.64 -8.44 8.71
N LEU A 402 13.25 -7.63 9.71
CA LEU A 402 12.14 -7.93 10.63
C LEU A 402 10.83 -8.18 9.88
N ILE A 403 10.49 -7.34 8.89
CA ILE A 403 9.29 -7.53 8.05
C ILE A 403 9.34 -8.87 7.30
N ILE A 404 10.45 -9.18 6.62
CA ILE A 404 10.59 -10.43 5.84
C ILE A 404 10.52 -11.67 6.75
N ILE A 405 11.17 -11.62 7.91
CA ILE A 405 11.14 -12.71 8.91
C ILE A 405 9.72 -12.89 9.45
N TRP A 406 9.04 -11.80 9.81
CA TRP A 406 7.68 -11.87 10.33
C TRP A 406 6.68 -12.39 9.30
N MET A 407 6.83 -12.02 8.02
CA MET A 407 6.04 -12.59 6.92
C MET A 407 6.27 -14.11 6.79
N ALA A 408 7.53 -14.57 6.85
CA ALA A 408 7.84 -15.99 6.80
C ALA A 408 7.28 -16.76 8.01
N ILE A 409 7.42 -16.20 9.22
CA ILE A 409 6.87 -16.78 10.47
C ILE A 409 5.34 -16.87 10.40
N SER A 410 4.66 -15.80 9.98
CA SER A 410 3.20 -15.75 9.86
C SER A 410 2.68 -16.77 8.84
N LEU A 411 3.30 -16.85 7.66
CA LEU A 411 2.92 -17.80 6.61
C LEU A 411 3.15 -19.25 7.02
N VAL A 412 4.26 -19.56 7.71
CA VAL A 412 4.54 -20.93 8.15
C VAL A 412 3.62 -21.35 9.30
N PHE A 413 3.27 -20.44 10.22
CA PHE A 413 2.28 -20.68 11.28
C PHE A 413 0.87 -20.92 10.71
N ASP A 414 0.33 -19.97 9.93
CA ASP A 414 -1.00 -20.10 9.32
C ASP A 414 -1.10 -21.31 8.38
N GLY A 415 0.00 -21.64 7.69
CA GLY A 415 0.10 -22.84 6.87
C GLY A 415 -0.02 -24.12 7.69
N HIS A 416 0.75 -24.27 8.78
CA HIS A 416 0.63 -25.42 9.68
C HIS A 416 -0.75 -25.51 10.37
N VAL A 417 -1.38 -24.37 10.67
CA VAL A 417 -2.76 -24.31 11.20
C VAL A 417 -3.76 -24.87 10.20
N ARG A 418 -3.65 -24.50 8.91
CA ARG A 418 -4.62 -24.88 7.87
C ARG A 418 -4.36 -26.27 7.27
N ASN A 419 -3.11 -26.71 7.22
CA ASN A 419 -2.72 -28.02 6.70
C ASN A 419 -3.22 -29.20 7.55
N VAL A 420 -3.75 -28.96 8.76
CA VAL A 420 -4.31 -30.01 9.63
C VAL A 420 -5.38 -30.85 8.91
N ASN A 421 -6.17 -30.22 8.03
CA ASN A 421 -7.19 -30.90 7.22
C ASN A 421 -6.61 -31.99 6.31
N ASN A 422 -5.40 -31.78 5.78
CA ASN A 422 -4.81 -32.61 4.72
C ASN A 422 -3.85 -33.68 5.29
N LEU A 423 -4.01 -34.04 6.56
CA LEU A 423 -3.17 -35.04 7.23
C LEU A 423 -3.75 -36.46 7.20
N GLY A 424 -4.93 -36.64 6.59
CA GLY A 424 -5.59 -37.94 6.44
C GLY A 424 -5.88 -38.63 7.77
N LEU A 425 -6.39 -37.86 8.73
CA LEU A 425 -6.81 -38.23 10.09
C LEU A 425 -8.00 -37.35 10.51
N ASP A 426 -8.78 -37.79 11.51
CA ASP A 426 -9.90 -37.02 12.06
C ASP A 426 -9.51 -35.56 12.38
N VAL A 427 -10.19 -34.62 11.75
CA VAL A 427 -9.83 -33.19 11.79
C VAL A 427 -10.07 -32.59 13.17
N PHE A 428 -11.09 -33.04 13.91
CA PHE A 428 -11.47 -32.48 15.21
C PHE A 428 -10.44 -32.83 16.30
N VAL A 429 -10.04 -34.09 16.37
CA VAL A 429 -8.99 -34.61 17.27
C VAL A 429 -7.62 -34.07 16.86
N THR A 430 -7.28 -34.14 15.57
CA THR A 430 -5.97 -33.69 15.08
C THR A 430 -5.79 -32.20 15.29
N PHE A 431 -6.83 -31.38 15.05
CA PHE A 431 -6.81 -29.95 15.38
C PHE A 431 -6.74 -29.71 16.89
N THR A 432 -7.49 -30.46 17.70
CA THR A 432 -7.46 -30.30 19.18
C THR A 432 -6.06 -30.55 19.73
N ILE A 433 -5.38 -31.60 19.26
CA ILE A 433 -3.99 -31.92 19.62
C ILE A 433 -3.03 -30.83 19.10
N ALA A 434 -3.19 -30.42 17.85
CA ALA A 434 -2.34 -29.40 17.21
C ALA A 434 -2.54 -27.98 17.79
N ALA A 435 -3.69 -27.70 18.40
CA ALA A 435 -3.94 -26.48 19.18
C ALA A 435 -3.34 -26.61 20.59
N PHE A 436 -3.42 -27.79 21.23
CA PHE A 436 -2.89 -28.01 22.57
C PHE A 436 -1.37 -27.80 22.67
N THR A 437 -0.61 -27.89 21.57
CA THR A 437 0.85 -27.65 21.55
C THR A 437 1.25 -26.20 21.82
N GLU A 438 0.32 -25.22 21.75
CA GLU A 438 0.55 -23.82 22.11
C GLU A 438 0.98 -23.66 23.59
N LEU A 439 0.26 -24.30 24.51
CA LEU A 439 0.52 -24.23 25.96
C LEU A 439 1.94 -24.69 26.35
N PRO A 440 2.44 -25.88 25.94
CA PRO A 440 3.81 -26.28 26.23
C PRO A 440 4.84 -25.50 25.42
N ALA A 441 4.50 -24.97 24.23
CA ALA A 441 5.39 -24.10 23.45
C ALA A 441 5.68 -22.79 24.19
N ASP A 442 4.64 -22.07 24.63
CA ASP A 442 4.77 -20.83 25.39
C ASP A 442 5.42 -21.03 26.76
N THR A 443 5.12 -22.16 27.42
CA THR A 443 5.76 -22.54 28.68
C THR A 443 7.25 -22.80 28.49
N PHE A 444 7.63 -23.54 27.43
CA PHE A 444 9.04 -23.79 27.09
C PHE A 444 9.77 -22.51 26.71
N LEU A 445 9.16 -21.67 25.87
CA LEU A 445 9.66 -20.35 25.48
C LEU A 445 9.98 -19.50 26.72
N THR A 446 9.02 -19.37 27.63
CA THR A 446 9.15 -18.57 28.87
C THR A 446 10.28 -19.07 29.78
N LEU A 447 10.65 -20.35 29.73
CA LEU A 447 11.75 -20.93 30.52
C LEU A 447 13.13 -20.82 29.85
N VAL A 448 13.20 -20.58 28.54
CA VAL A 448 14.42 -20.68 27.71
C VAL A 448 14.86 -19.34 27.10
N LEU A 449 13.93 -18.44 26.78
CA LEU A 449 14.18 -17.18 26.07
C LEU A 449 15.26 -16.30 26.74
N ASP A 450 15.20 -16.18 28.06
CA ASP A 450 16.17 -15.39 28.87
C ASP A 450 17.49 -16.13 29.15
N ARG A 451 17.68 -17.35 28.62
CA ARG A 451 18.93 -18.13 28.74
C ARG A 451 19.65 -18.31 27.42
N TRP A 452 18.92 -18.43 26.30
CA TRP A 452 19.52 -18.66 24.98
C TRP A 452 19.53 -17.41 24.09
N GLY A 453 18.69 -16.40 24.38
CA GLY A 453 18.55 -15.20 23.57
C GLY A 453 17.51 -15.34 22.47
N ARG A 454 17.02 -14.20 21.96
CA ARG A 454 15.93 -14.11 20.98
C ARG A 454 16.38 -14.61 19.62
N ARG A 455 17.61 -14.24 19.21
CA ARG A 455 18.19 -14.52 17.89
C ARG A 455 18.36 -16.02 17.65
N TRP A 456 19.01 -16.70 18.59
CA TRP A 456 19.34 -18.11 18.46
C TRP A 456 18.13 -19.03 18.65
N LEU A 457 17.20 -18.65 19.54
CA LEU A 457 15.97 -19.40 19.71
C LEU A 457 15.06 -19.27 18.48
N ALA A 458 14.88 -18.07 17.92
CA ALA A 458 14.12 -17.87 16.68
C ALA A 458 14.74 -18.62 15.48
N CYS A 459 16.06 -18.57 15.31
CA CYS A 459 16.74 -19.35 14.26
C CYS A 459 16.51 -20.85 14.44
N GLY A 460 16.75 -21.36 15.65
CA GLY A 460 16.68 -22.79 15.94
C GLY A 460 15.27 -23.35 15.75
N THR A 461 14.28 -22.72 16.37
CA THR A 461 12.88 -23.15 16.32
C THR A 461 12.31 -23.12 14.90
N MET A 462 12.55 -22.05 14.14
CA MET A 462 12.07 -21.91 12.76
C MET A 462 12.74 -22.91 11.79
N VAL A 463 14.07 -23.13 11.92
CA VAL A 463 14.78 -24.14 11.10
C VAL A 463 14.35 -25.56 11.47
N ILE A 464 14.20 -25.87 12.76
CA ILE A 464 13.76 -27.20 13.23
C ILE A 464 12.35 -27.51 12.72
N SER A 465 11.41 -26.57 12.80
CA SER A 465 10.08 -26.75 12.18
C SER A 465 10.18 -27.01 10.68
N GLY A 466 11.02 -26.25 9.96
CA GLY A 466 11.17 -26.41 8.53
C GLY A 466 11.71 -27.80 8.14
N ILE A 467 12.67 -28.33 8.91
CA ILE A 467 13.17 -29.71 8.77
C ILE A 467 12.07 -30.74 9.04
N PHE A 468 11.27 -30.57 10.10
CA PHE A 468 10.15 -31.47 10.40
C PHE A 468 9.05 -31.43 9.33
N SER A 469 8.82 -30.27 8.70
CA SER A 469 7.85 -30.13 7.59
C SER A 469 8.29 -30.93 6.36
N ILE A 470 9.56 -30.80 5.95
CA ILE A 470 10.14 -31.54 4.83
C ILE A 470 10.23 -33.05 5.14
N TRP A 471 10.44 -33.41 6.41
CA TRP A 471 10.43 -34.82 6.82
C TRP A 471 9.01 -35.41 6.79
N ALA A 472 8.00 -34.67 7.24
CA ALA A 472 6.60 -35.08 7.13
C ALA A 472 6.20 -35.33 5.65
N SER A 473 6.56 -34.41 4.75
CA SER A 473 6.27 -34.54 3.31
C SER A 473 7.03 -35.69 2.60
N ALA A 474 7.99 -36.33 3.28
CA ALA A 474 8.75 -37.46 2.76
C ALA A 474 8.27 -38.83 3.30
N VAL A 475 7.23 -38.86 4.15
CA VAL A 475 6.74 -40.07 4.81
C VAL A 475 5.33 -40.43 4.32
N SER A 476 5.19 -41.60 3.71
CA SER A 476 3.96 -42.10 3.09
C SER A 476 2.88 -42.59 4.07
N ASN A 477 3.10 -42.50 5.38
CA ASN A 477 2.18 -43.00 6.41
C ASN A 477 1.53 -41.82 7.16
N ASN A 478 0.22 -41.61 6.98
CA ASN A 478 -0.55 -40.48 7.52
C ASN A 478 -0.24 -40.20 9.00
N ILE A 479 -0.30 -41.21 9.88
CA ILE A 479 -0.04 -41.08 11.32
C ILE A 479 1.35 -40.49 11.61
N TYR A 480 2.38 -40.95 10.89
CA TYR A 480 3.75 -40.45 11.08
C TYR A 480 3.94 -39.06 10.47
N SER A 481 3.37 -38.79 9.29
CA SER A 481 3.38 -37.46 8.67
C SER A 481 2.69 -36.42 9.57
N ALA A 482 1.49 -36.72 10.06
CA ALA A 482 0.74 -35.88 10.99
C ALA A 482 1.51 -35.63 12.29
N THR A 483 2.13 -36.67 12.87
CA THR A 483 2.95 -36.52 14.08
C THR A 483 4.14 -35.59 13.83
N LEU A 484 4.83 -35.72 12.70
CA LEU A 484 5.96 -34.85 12.33
C LEU A 484 5.50 -33.40 12.05
N ALA A 485 4.34 -33.21 11.41
CA ALA A 485 3.76 -31.89 11.17
C ALA A 485 3.31 -31.18 12.47
N ILE A 486 2.72 -31.92 13.43
CA ILE A 486 2.37 -31.39 14.76
C ILE A 486 3.63 -31.01 15.56
N VAL A 487 4.70 -31.81 15.48
CA VAL A 487 6.01 -31.45 16.05
C VAL A 487 6.58 -30.21 15.36
N GLY A 488 6.46 -30.08 14.04
CA GLY A 488 6.79 -28.85 13.31
C GLY A 488 6.06 -27.63 13.87
N ARG A 489 4.72 -27.70 13.94
CA ARG A 489 3.87 -26.64 14.49
C ARG A 489 4.29 -26.23 15.91
N PHE A 490 4.57 -27.17 16.81
CA PHE A 490 5.09 -26.86 18.16
C PHE A 490 6.33 -25.95 18.13
N TRP A 491 7.28 -26.20 17.22
CA TRP A 491 8.46 -25.35 17.07
C TRP A 491 8.14 -23.99 16.43
N VAL A 492 7.20 -23.92 15.48
CA VAL A 492 6.79 -22.65 14.87
C VAL A 492 5.94 -21.76 15.80
N ASN A 493 5.17 -22.33 16.71
CA ASN A 493 4.48 -21.60 17.78
C ASN A 493 5.49 -20.81 18.66
N ILE A 494 6.63 -21.44 18.98
CA ILE A 494 7.74 -20.78 19.69
C ILE A 494 8.32 -19.63 18.83
N SER A 495 8.55 -19.86 17.53
CA SER A 495 9.03 -18.83 16.59
C SER A 495 8.08 -17.62 16.50
N TYR A 496 6.77 -17.88 16.49
CA TYR A 496 5.72 -16.87 16.37
C TYR A 496 5.73 -15.92 17.56
N ASN A 497 5.67 -16.47 18.78
CA ASN A 497 5.70 -15.68 20.01
C ASN A 497 7.04 -14.92 20.20
N ILE A 498 8.17 -15.47 19.75
CA ILE A 498 9.43 -14.69 19.69
C ILE A 498 9.31 -13.53 18.70
N GLY A 499 8.75 -13.74 17.50
CA GLY A 499 8.60 -12.70 16.48
C GLY A 499 7.85 -11.47 16.96
N LEU A 500 6.74 -11.68 17.69
CA LEU A 500 5.96 -10.63 18.35
C LEU A 500 6.83 -9.75 19.26
N GLN A 501 7.61 -10.40 20.15
CA GLN A 501 8.45 -9.72 21.14
C GLN A 501 9.71 -9.09 20.52
N TYR A 502 10.33 -9.75 19.55
CA TYR A 502 11.61 -9.34 18.95
C TYR A 502 11.48 -8.01 18.19
N ALA A 503 10.35 -7.79 17.50
CA ALA A 503 10.03 -6.51 16.89
C ALA A 503 9.92 -5.37 17.93
N ALA A 504 9.31 -5.64 19.08
CA ALA A 504 9.15 -4.67 20.16
C ALA A 504 10.45 -4.37 20.92
N GLU A 505 11.37 -5.33 21.03
CA GLU A 505 12.67 -5.12 21.69
C GLU A 505 13.68 -4.38 20.80
N VAL A 506 13.67 -4.60 19.48
CA VAL A 506 14.63 -3.98 18.55
C VAL A 506 14.25 -2.56 18.13
N LEU A 507 12.96 -2.23 18.04
CA LEU A 507 12.51 -0.92 17.55
C LEU A 507 12.62 0.19 18.62
N PRO A 508 13.11 1.41 18.28
CA PRO A 508 13.29 2.50 19.24
C PRO A 508 11.96 3.07 19.73
N THR A 509 11.87 3.42 21.02
CA THR A 509 10.59 3.78 21.69
C THR A 509 9.81 4.85 20.96
N VAL A 510 10.46 5.90 20.47
CA VAL A 510 9.85 7.04 19.75
C VAL A 510 8.98 6.65 18.54
N VAL A 511 9.19 5.48 17.95
CA VAL A 511 8.40 4.94 16.83
C VAL A 511 8.00 3.47 17.00
N ARG A 512 8.18 2.89 18.19
CA ARG A 512 8.04 1.44 18.43
C ARG A 512 6.66 0.90 18.08
N ALA A 513 5.59 1.42 18.68
CA ALA A 513 4.23 0.95 18.43
C ALA A 513 3.86 1.06 16.93
N GLN A 514 4.29 2.16 16.31
CA GLN A 514 4.12 2.46 14.89
C GLN A 514 4.85 1.45 13.97
N GLY A 515 6.10 1.10 14.28
CA GLY A 515 6.87 0.10 13.52
C GLY A 515 6.42 -1.34 13.77
N VAL A 516 6.04 -1.67 15.01
CA VAL A 516 5.46 -2.97 15.38
C VAL A 516 4.14 -3.19 14.64
N ALA A 517 3.27 -2.19 14.58
CA ALA A 517 2.02 -2.28 13.81
C ALA A 517 2.26 -2.49 12.30
N LEU A 518 3.24 -1.80 11.70
CA LEU A 518 3.63 -2.05 10.31
C LEU A 518 4.08 -3.51 10.08
N ILE A 519 4.88 -4.06 10.99
CA ILE A 519 5.34 -5.46 10.91
C ILE A 519 4.13 -6.40 10.97
N HIS A 520 3.23 -6.25 11.94
CA HIS A 520 2.03 -7.08 12.08
C HIS A 520 1.15 -7.07 10.82
N ILE A 521 0.90 -5.88 10.24
CA ILE A 521 0.13 -5.73 9.00
C ILE A 521 0.77 -6.48 7.83
N MET A 522 2.10 -6.45 7.71
CA MET A 522 2.81 -7.25 6.70
C MET A 522 2.69 -8.77 6.96
N GLY A 523 2.56 -9.18 8.23
CA GLY A 523 2.21 -10.56 8.59
C GLY A 523 0.88 -11.01 7.98
N TYR A 524 -0.18 -10.21 8.11
CA TYR A 524 -1.48 -10.51 7.48
C TYR A 524 -1.39 -10.54 5.94
N VAL A 525 -0.52 -9.72 5.32
CA VAL A 525 -0.25 -9.79 3.88
C VAL A 525 0.38 -11.15 3.49
N ALA A 526 1.13 -11.78 4.38
CA ALA A 526 1.61 -13.15 4.19
C ALA A 526 0.51 -14.19 4.49
N SER A 527 -0.31 -14.00 5.53
CA SER A 527 -1.46 -14.85 5.86
C SER A 527 -2.48 -14.99 4.72
N ILE A 528 -2.68 -13.94 3.91
CA ILE A 528 -3.51 -13.99 2.68
C ILE A 528 -3.07 -15.14 1.74
N LEU A 529 -1.79 -15.49 1.73
CA LEU A 529 -1.23 -16.56 0.88
C LEU A 529 -1.32 -17.95 1.53
N ALA A 530 -1.51 -18.05 2.84
CA ALA A 530 -1.47 -19.34 3.55
C ALA A 530 -2.55 -20.34 3.10
N PRO A 531 -3.82 -19.95 2.86
CA PRO A 531 -4.81 -20.86 2.27
C PRO A 531 -4.39 -21.38 0.89
N PHE A 532 -3.73 -20.55 0.07
CA PHE A 532 -3.26 -20.95 -1.26
C PHE A 532 -2.01 -21.83 -1.24
N VAL A 533 -1.16 -21.76 -0.20
CA VAL A 533 -0.05 -22.73 -0.01
C VAL A 533 -0.60 -24.11 0.37
N VAL A 534 -1.62 -24.18 1.23
CA VAL A 534 -2.29 -25.44 1.57
C VAL A 534 -3.12 -25.99 0.40
N TYR A 535 -3.69 -25.11 -0.45
CA TYR A 535 -4.40 -25.51 -1.67
C TYR A 535 -3.54 -26.27 -2.69
N LEU A 536 -2.20 -26.20 -2.62
CA LEU A 536 -1.31 -26.96 -3.50
C LEU A 536 -1.44 -28.48 -3.36
N ASP A 537 -2.11 -28.96 -2.31
CA ASP A 537 -2.44 -30.37 -2.07
C ASP A 537 -3.12 -31.04 -3.28
N ILE A 538 -4.04 -30.32 -3.95
CA ILE A 538 -4.77 -30.84 -5.11
C ILE A 538 -3.86 -31.17 -6.31
N VAL A 539 -2.63 -30.65 -6.30
CA VAL A 539 -1.60 -30.94 -7.31
C VAL A 539 -0.65 -32.04 -6.81
N SER A 540 -0.32 -32.01 -5.51
CA SER A 540 0.33 -33.10 -4.78
C SER A 540 0.38 -32.77 -3.29
N SER A 541 -0.06 -33.68 -2.43
CA SER A 541 -0.06 -33.54 -0.96
C SER A 541 1.35 -33.40 -0.32
N ILE A 542 2.42 -33.56 -1.10
CA ILE A 542 3.79 -33.26 -0.70
C ILE A 542 4.05 -31.74 -0.70
N LEU A 543 3.42 -30.99 -1.62
CA LEU A 543 3.77 -29.59 -1.92
C LEU A 543 3.54 -28.62 -0.75
N PRO A 544 2.41 -28.64 -0.01
CA PRO A 544 2.19 -27.70 1.08
C PRO A 544 3.29 -27.74 2.15
N LEU A 545 3.57 -28.91 2.71
CA LEU A 545 4.57 -29.12 3.76
C LEU A 545 6.00 -28.88 3.25
N LEU A 546 6.29 -29.18 1.97
CA LEU A 546 7.58 -28.86 1.35
C LEU A 546 7.79 -27.34 1.23
N VAL A 547 6.79 -26.58 0.78
CA VAL A 547 6.85 -25.12 0.62
C VAL A 547 6.98 -24.44 1.99
N LEU A 548 6.15 -24.82 2.96
CA LEU A 548 6.23 -24.33 4.35
C LEU A 548 7.59 -24.67 4.97
N GLY A 549 8.14 -25.85 4.68
CA GLY A 549 9.44 -26.29 5.15
C GLY A 549 10.62 -25.48 4.61
N VAL A 550 10.65 -25.22 3.30
CA VAL A 550 11.69 -24.40 2.66
C VAL A 550 11.62 -22.95 3.11
N ILE A 551 10.42 -22.37 3.23
CA ILE A 551 10.22 -21.02 3.77
C ILE A 551 10.65 -20.96 5.24
N GLY A 552 10.35 -22.01 6.04
CA GLY A 552 10.84 -22.19 7.40
C GLY A 552 12.36 -22.10 7.51
N ILE A 553 13.08 -22.92 6.77
CA ILE A 553 14.56 -22.95 6.81
C ILE A 553 15.15 -21.60 6.35
N LEU A 554 14.66 -21.02 5.26
CA LEU A 554 15.17 -19.74 4.75
C LEU A 554 14.87 -18.57 5.69
N GLY A 555 13.64 -18.48 6.21
CA GLY A 555 13.24 -17.47 7.19
C GLY A 555 14.04 -17.59 8.49
N GLY A 556 14.23 -18.82 8.99
CA GLY A 556 15.04 -19.11 10.17
C GLY A 556 16.51 -18.68 10.00
N LEU A 557 17.14 -19.01 8.87
CA LEU A 557 18.51 -18.58 8.58
C LEU A 557 18.66 -17.06 8.46
N LEU A 558 17.64 -16.36 7.95
CA LEU A 558 17.63 -14.89 7.91
C LEU A 558 17.61 -14.24 9.31
N THR A 559 17.04 -14.91 10.34
CA THR A 559 17.05 -14.38 11.72
C THR A 559 18.45 -14.19 12.30
N LEU A 560 19.46 -14.94 11.82
CA LEU A 560 20.85 -14.75 12.25
C LEU A 560 21.40 -13.37 11.90
N LEU A 561 20.84 -12.70 10.88
CA LEU A 561 21.24 -11.34 10.49
C LEU A 561 20.66 -10.25 11.42
N LEU A 562 19.73 -10.57 12.33
CA LEU A 562 19.23 -9.65 13.36
C LEU A 562 20.21 -9.54 14.55
N PRO A 563 20.19 -8.41 15.29
CA PRO A 563 20.93 -8.25 16.54
C PRO A 563 20.22 -8.97 17.70
N GLU A 564 20.99 -9.53 18.64
CA GLU A 564 20.48 -10.11 19.89
C GLU A 564 20.09 -9.02 20.90
N THR A 565 18.98 -9.21 21.61
CA THR A 565 18.38 -8.25 22.56
C THR A 565 18.58 -8.64 24.03
N LEU A 566 18.97 -9.88 24.34
CA LEU A 566 19.22 -10.34 25.70
C LEU A 566 20.33 -9.53 26.41
N ASP A 567 20.10 -9.17 27.68
CA ASP A 567 20.97 -8.30 28.50
C ASP A 567 21.33 -6.96 27.78
N LYS A 568 20.37 -6.36 27.05
CA LYS A 568 20.50 -5.02 26.42
C LYS A 568 19.37 -4.06 26.81
N ASP A 569 19.75 -2.80 26.99
CA ASP A 569 18.81 -1.70 27.20
C ASP A 569 18.03 -1.41 25.92
N LEU A 570 16.72 -1.16 26.09
CA LEU A 570 15.80 -0.88 24.98
C LEU A 570 16.18 0.46 24.31
N PRO A 571 16.36 0.51 22.97
CA PRO A 571 16.71 1.76 22.29
C PRO A 571 15.60 2.80 22.46
N GLN A 572 15.97 4.03 22.79
CA GLN A 572 15.02 5.12 23.03
C GLN A 572 14.88 5.98 21.77
N THR A 573 15.99 6.53 21.29
CA THR A 573 16.08 7.38 20.11
C THR A 573 16.33 6.56 18.83
N LEU A 574 16.09 7.19 17.67
CA LEU A 574 16.47 6.62 16.37
C LEU A 574 17.98 6.39 16.22
N GLN A 575 18.82 7.14 16.95
CA GLN A 575 20.27 6.95 16.94
C GLN A 575 20.65 5.68 17.69
N ASP A 576 20.06 5.46 18.88
CA ASP A 576 20.25 4.23 19.66
C ASP A 576 19.83 3.00 18.83
N GLY A 577 18.76 3.12 18.03
CA GLY A 577 18.31 2.08 17.10
C GLY A 577 19.26 1.82 15.91
N GLU A 578 20.02 2.82 15.43
CA GLU A 578 21.06 2.62 14.41
C GLU A 578 22.35 2.03 15.02
N ASP A 579 22.71 2.40 16.25
CA ASP A 579 23.87 1.84 16.95
C ASP A 579 23.56 0.52 17.70
N PHE A 580 22.29 0.10 17.77
CA PHE A 580 21.89 -1.17 18.37
C PHE A 580 22.58 -2.37 17.71
N GLY A 581 23.10 -3.28 18.55
CA GLY A 581 23.80 -4.49 18.12
C GLY A 581 25.01 -4.28 17.20
N LYS A 582 25.61 -3.09 17.16
CA LYS A 582 26.72 -2.75 16.26
C LYS A 582 28.00 -3.55 16.50
N ASP A 583 28.26 -3.88 17.77
CA ASP A 583 29.47 -4.61 18.20
C ASP A 583 29.27 -6.14 18.26
N GLN A 584 28.07 -6.62 17.92
CA GLN A 584 27.74 -8.05 17.93
C GLN A 584 28.15 -8.72 16.62
N LYS A 585 28.79 -9.89 16.73
CA LYS A 585 29.12 -10.74 15.57
C LYS A 585 27.94 -11.64 15.22
N LEU A 586 27.98 -12.23 14.02
CA LEU A 586 26.98 -13.21 13.57
C LEU A 586 26.89 -14.43 14.50
N TRP A 587 28.03 -14.87 15.04
CA TRP A 587 28.18 -16.12 15.78
C TRP A 587 28.24 -15.95 17.32
N ASP A 588 27.94 -14.76 17.84
CA ASP A 588 27.94 -14.54 19.29
C ASP A 588 26.70 -15.20 19.93
N MET A 589 26.93 -16.18 20.81
CA MET A 589 25.91 -16.85 21.63
C MET A 589 25.99 -16.37 23.09
N PRO A 590 24.93 -15.79 23.68
CA PRO A 590 24.94 -15.33 25.07
C PRO A 590 25.27 -16.42 26.09
N CYS A 591 24.84 -17.66 25.84
CA CYS A 591 25.05 -18.81 26.71
C CYS A 591 26.49 -19.37 26.70
N LEU A 592 27.27 -19.11 25.64
CA LEU A 592 28.67 -19.56 25.51
C LEU A 592 29.68 -18.41 25.71
N SER A 593 29.24 -17.16 25.60
CA SER A 593 30.06 -15.99 25.87
C SER A 593 30.40 -15.91 27.37
N LYS A 594 31.66 -16.18 27.72
CA LYS A 594 32.16 -15.93 29.08
C LYS A 594 31.90 -14.46 29.42
N LYS A 595 31.07 -14.20 30.45
CA LYS A 595 30.92 -12.86 31.01
C LYS A 595 32.31 -12.34 31.38
N LYS A 596 32.84 -11.39 30.59
CA LYS A 596 33.99 -10.59 30.99
C LYS A 596 33.62 -9.89 32.30
N PRO A 597 34.57 -9.68 33.23
CA PRO A 597 34.36 -8.67 34.25
C PRO A 597 34.05 -7.35 33.54
N VAL A 598 33.13 -6.56 34.09
CA VAL A 598 32.83 -5.24 33.54
C VAL A 598 33.96 -4.30 33.94
N ASP A 599 34.96 -4.20 33.07
CA ASP A 599 35.92 -3.10 33.11
C ASP A 599 35.12 -1.81 32.89
N VAL A 600 35.04 -0.97 33.91
CA VAL A 600 34.26 0.27 33.87
C VAL A 600 35.05 1.32 33.09
N GLU A 601 34.93 1.29 31.76
CA GLU A 601 35.41 2.37 30.89
C GLU A 601 34.55 3.63 31.12
N VAL A 602 34.98 4.45 32.08
CA VAL A 602 34.45 5.79 32.31
C VAL A 602 34.71 6.63 31.05
N PRO A 603 33.69 7.29 30.48
CA PRO A 603 33.91 8.20 29.35
C PRO A 603 34.91 9.29 29.71
N THR A 604 35.91 9.52 28.85
CA THR A 604 36.95 10.52 29.08
C THR A 604 36.43 11.96 28.89
N VAL A 605 35.69 12.45 29.89
CA VAL A 605 35.48 13.90 30.07
C VAL A 605 36.79 14.49 30.60
N ALA A 606 37.23 15.60 30.00
CA ALA A 606 38.45 16.27 30.45
C ALA A 606 38.21 17.04 31.75
N VAL A 607 39.14 16.91 32.69
CA VAL A 607 39.66 17.98 33.57
C VAL A 607 38.56 18.88 34.22
N PHE A 608 38.19 18.70 35.49
CA PHE A 608 39.11 18.72 36.65
C PHE A 608 38.80 17.70 37.77
N ARG A 609 39.82 17.50 38.62
CA ARG A 609 39.84 16.74 39.89
C ARG A 609 39.41 17.64 41.08
N THR A 610 38.99 17.20 42.27
CA THR A 610 38.70 15.88 42.90
C THR A 610 38.09 16.12 44.29
N PHE A 611 37.20 15.25 44.78
CA PHE A 611 37.31 14.62 46.11
C PHE A 611 36.43 13.34 46.22
N GLU A 612 36.75 12.46 47.16
CA GLU A 612 35.94 11.26 47.51
C GLU A 612 34.85 11.64 48.55
N ARG A 613 33.84 10.82 48.93
CA ARG A 613 33.72 9.34 48.92
C ARG A 613 32.27 8.89 49.20
N SER A 614 31.95 7.64 48.83
CA SER A 614 30.79 6.83 49.30
C SER A 614 29.37 7.29 48.94
N SER A 615 28.33 6.44 48.99
CA SER A 615 28.10 5.20 48.22
C SER A 615 26.73 4.60 48.58
N LEU A 616 25.75 4.62 47.67
CA LEU A 616 24.62 3.67 47.61
C LEU A 616 23.80 3.91 46.32
N ARG A 617 24.09 3.16 45.24
CA ARG A 617 23.28 3.16 44.01
C ARG A 617 22.49 1.86 43.92
N SER A 618 21.19 1.93 44.20
CA SER A 618 20.25 0.85 43.92
C SER A 618 19.62 1.03 42.54
N SER A 619 19.87 0.09 41.62
CA SER A 619 19.11 -0.06 40.38
C SER A 619 18.68 -1.52 40.23
N MET A 620 17.41 -1.73 39.86
CA MET A 620 16.78 -3.04 39.65
C MET A 620 17.09 -3.47 38.20
N ARG A 621 17.52 -4.68 37.83
CA ARG A 621 17.54 -6.01 38.47
C ARG A 621 16.16 -6.68 38.59
N ALA A 622 15.73 -7.30 37.48
CA ALA A 622 14.58 -8.19 37.39
C ALA A 622 14.99 -9.60 36.91
N SER A 623 15.62 -10.39 37.78
CA SER A 623 15.68 -11.86 37.68
C SER A 623 16.06 -12.46 39.04
N ILE A 624 15.49 -13.60 39.41
CA ILE A 624 15.49 -14.10 40.79
C ILE A 624 16.73 -14.96 41.07
N ARG A 625 17.36 -14.72 42.23
CA ARG A 625 18.52 -15.49 42.74
C ARG A 625 18.04 -16.60 43.66
N GLY A 626 18.25 -17.86 43.27
CA GLY A 626 18.20 -19.01 44.17
C GLY A 626 19.62 -19.52 44.44
N GLU A 627 20.10 -19.41 45.68
CA GLU A 627 21.41 -19.93 46.08
C GLU A 627 21.26 -21.08 47.08
N THR A 628 21.93 -22.20 46.78
CA THR A 628 22.17 -23.30 47.72
C THR A 628 23.64 -23.71 47.65
N LEU A 629 24.31 -23.77 48.81
CA LEU A 629 25.74 -23.99 48.91
C LEU A 629 26.19 -25.38 48.42
N ARG A 630 27.37 -25.47 47.79
CA ARG A 630 28.35 -26.49 48.22
C ARG A 630 29.83 -26.23 47.82
N SER A 631 30.68 -26.37 48.84
CA SER A 631 32.05 -26.91 48.83
C SER A 631 33.04 -26.53 47.71
N SER A 632 34.07 -25.80 48.14
CA SER A 632 35.41 -25.77 47.57
C SER A 632 36.09 -27.14 47.44
N MET A 633 37.01 -27.29 46.48
CA MET A 633 38.29 -28.01 46.64
C MET A 633 39.22 -27.87 45.40
N ILE A 634 40.54 -27.80 45.64
CA ILE A 634 41.66 -28.52 44.96
C ILE A 634 41.70 -28.57 43.40
N GLN A 635 42.79 -28.32 42.67
CA GLN A 635 44.16 -27.81 42.96
C GLN A 635 44.88 -27.49 41.61
N ARG A 636 46.05 -26.82 41.71
CA ARG A 636 47.28 -27.03 40.90
C ARG A 636 47.22 -27.15 39.36
N SER A 637 47.95 -26.21 38.73
CA SER A 637 49.10 -26.51 37.82
C SER A 637 48.81 -26.98 36.37
N SER A 638 49.72 -26.91 35.39
CA SER A 638 50.88 -26.01 35.15
C SER A 638 51.52 -26.29 33.78
N ILE A 639 52.50 -25.44 33.38
CA ILE A 639 53.74 -25.85 32.68
C ILE A 639 53.69 -26.26 31.18
N ARG A 640 54.57 -25.57 30.40
CA ARG A 640 55.25 -26.03 29.14
C ARG A 640 54.42 -26.16 27.83
N SER A 641 55.03 -26.03 26.63
CA SER A 641 56.33 -25.42 26.23
C SER A 641 56.48 -25.26 24.70
N ARG A 642 57.32 -24.29 24.26
CA ARG A 642 58.23 -24.37 23.07
C ARG A 642 57.56 -24.46 21.68
N LYS A 643 58.21 -24.15 20.54
CA LYS A 643 59.58 -23.74 20.11
C LYS A 643 59.42 -22.52 19.14
N SER A 644 60.29 -21.50 19.08
CA SER A 644 61.62 -21.40 18.42
C SER A 644 61.60 -21.66 16.89
N VAL A 645 62.32 -20.94 16.00
CA VAL A 645 63.52 -20.06 16.19
C VAL A 645 63.77 -19.15 14.95
N ASN A 646 64.39 -17.95 15.15
CA ASN A 646 65.21 -17.03 14.30
C ASN A 646 64.91 -16.85 12.76
N THR A 647 65.40 -15.89 11.94
CA THR A 647 66.47 -14.84 11.87
C THR A 647 66.03 -13.73 10.87
N ALA A 648 66.62 -12.53 10.67
CA ALA A 648 67.45 -11.59 11.46
C ALA A 648 67.74 -10.27 10.65
N THR A 649 68.24 -9.22 11.33
CA THR A 649 69.12 -8.09 10.86
C THR A 649 68.81 -7.16 9.65
N GLU A 650 68.77 -5.86 9.98
CA GLU A 650 69.43 -4.69 9.30
C GLU A 650 68.88 -4.06 7.98
N ALA A 651 69.48 -2.93 7.57
CA ALA A 651 68.77 -1.75 7.07
C ALA A 651 69.34 -1.03 5.82
N GLN A 652 68.45 -0.24 5.18
CA GLN A 652 68.69 0.94 4.30
C GLN A 652 69.45 0.85 2.94
N ARG A 653 68.75 1.36 1.90
CA ARG A 653 69.22 2.12 0.69
C ARG A 653 70.01 1.41 -0.46
N SER A 654 69.30 1.19 -1.58
CA SER A 654 69.42 1.93 -2.88
C SER A 654 69.77 1.22 -4.23
N SER A 655 68.96 1.56 -5.27
CA SER A 655 69.28 1.59 -6.73
C SER A 655 69.29 0.27 -7.58
N ILE A 656 68.61 0.22 -8.76
CA ILE A 656 69.11 0.29 -10.18
C ILE A 656 69.40 -1.11 -10.83
N ARG A 657 69.19 -1.48 -12.13
CA ARG A 657 68.68 -0.93 -13.45
C ARG A 657 67.96 -2.12 -14.20
N ARG A 658 66.82 -1.98 -14.90
CA ARG A 658 66.52 -1.55 -16.31
C ARG A 658 67.01 -2.41 -17.52
N LYS A 659 66.09 -2.56 -18.51
CA LYS A 659 66.30 -2.71 -19.99
C LYS A 659 66.69 -4.11 -20.53
N TRP A 660 66.43 -4.50 -21.80
CA TRP A 660 66.69 -3.81 -23.09
C TRP A 660 65.57 -3.81 -24.18
N ARG A 661 65.92 -3.48 -25.45
CA ARG A 661 65.05 -2.86 -26.48
C ARG A 661 65.51 -3.15 -27.93
N ALA A 662 64.54 -3.31 -28.83
CA ALA A 662 64.54 -3.13 -30.30
C ALA A 662 63.07 -2.77 -30.73
N SER A 663 62.63 -2.48 -31.96
CA SER A 663 63.10 -1.71 -33.15
C SER A 663 61.96 -1.81 -34.23
N GLU A 664 61.84 -1.08 -35.36
CA GLU A 664 62.65 -0.05 -36.07
C GLU A 664 61.72 0.80 -37.01
N TYR A 665 62.28 1.65 -37.89
CA TYR A 665 61.63 2.48 -38.96
C TYR A 665 60.70 3.66 -38.51
N SER A 666 60.55 4.76 -39.27
CA SER A 666 61.51 5.52 -40.10
C SER A 666 61.04 6.98 -40.35
N GLU A 667 61.84 7.72 -41.12
CA GLU A 667 61.75 9.15 -41.46
C GLU A 667 60.68 9.51 -42.52
N ARG A 668 60.38 10.83 -42.65
CA ARG A 668 59.71 11.55 -43.77
C ARG A 668 58.19 11.41 -43.92
N ARG A 669 57.50 12.32 -44.63
CA ARG A 669 57.51 13.81 -44.80
C ARG A 669 56.40 14.10 -45.83
N ASP A 670 55.77 15.26 -45.79
CA ASP A 670 54.73 15.67 -46.74
C ASP A 670 55.22 15.69 -48.20
N PRO A 671 54.29 15.63 -49.17
CA PRO A 671 54.07 16.89 -49.89
C PRO A 671 52.59 17.24 -50.21
N ASP A 672 52.42 18.55 -50.44
CA ASP A 672 51.51 19.20 -51.39
C ASP A 672 49.99 19.34 -51.11
N PHE A 673 49.62 20.58 -50.73
CA PHE A 673 48.82 21.52 -51.57
C PHE A 673 47.48 21.01 -52.17
N ARG A 674 46.30 21.59 -51.89
CA ARG A 674 45.96 23.05 -51.93
C ARG A 674 44.55 23.38 -51.40
N HIS A 675 44.43 24.57 -50.77
CA HIS A 675 43.25 25.45 -50.62
C HIS A 675 41.94 24.88 -49.99
N ALA A 676 41.09 25.70 -49.35
CA ALA A 676 41.06 27.16 -49.28
C ALA A 676 40.86 27.71 -47.84
N ASP A 677 41.60 28.79 -47.59
CA ASP A 677 41.29 30.00 -46.82
C ASP A 677 40.85 29.94 -45.34
N ALA A 678 41.55 30.75 -44.54
CA ALA A 678 41.22 31.06 -43.16
C ALA A 678 40.72 32.50 -43.02
N PHE A 679 39.80 32.74 -42.08
CA PHE A 679 39.53 34.08 -41.55
C PHE A 679 39.33 34.01 -40.03
N PRO A 680 40.28 34.52 -39.21
CA PRO A 680 40.09 34.65 -37.78
C PRO A 680 39.25 35.90 -37.48
N SER A 681 38.30 35.80 -36.55
CA SER A 681 37.61 36.96 -35.97
C SER A 681 37.72 36.92 -34.45
N SER A 682 38.81 37.49 -33.95
CA SER A 682 38.97 37.82 -32.53
C SER A 682 38.12 39.05 -32.19
N LEU A 683 37.27 38.95 -31.17
CA LEU A 683 36.81 40.11 -30.42
C LEU A 683 36.38 39.70 -29.00
N CYS A 684 36.52 40.65 -28.06
CA CYS A 684 36.12 40.55 -26.65
C CYS A 684 36.84 39.50 -25.79
N LEU A 685 38.16 39.63 -25.64
CA LEU A 685 38.73 39.87 -24.30
C LEU A 685 40.15 40.48 -24.32
N PHE A 686 40.42 41.30 -23.30
CA PHE A 686 41.69 41.92 -22.87
C PHE A 686 42.29 43.12 -23.63
N LEU A 687 42.51 44.17 -22.82
CA LEU A 687 43.59 45.18 -22.83
C LEU A 687 43.67 46.25 -23.95
N LEU A 688 43.26 47.46 -23.56
CA LEU A 688 43.99 48.70 -23.87
C LEU A 688 44.46 49.32 -22.54
N SER A 689 45.69 49.82 -22.51
CA SER A 689 46.25 50.56 -21.37
C SER A 689 46.01 52.07 -21.52
N PRO A 690 45.78 52.81 -20.44
CA PRO A 690 46.20 54.21 -20.38
C PRO A 690 47.72 54.30 -20.07
N PRO A 691 48.43 55.34 -20.53
CA PRO A 691 49.76 55.68 -20.02
C PRO A 691 49.65 56.41 -18.65
N ASN A 692 50.80 56.56 -17.99
CA ASN A 692 50.94 57.24 -16.70
C ASN A 692 50.33 58.66 -16.65
N SER A 693 49.77 59.03 -15.50
CA SER A 693 50.23 60.21 -14.75
C SER A 693 49.66 60.26 -13.33
N ASN A 694 50.33 61.01 -12.45
CA ASN A 694 49.95 61.18 -11.05
C ASN A 694 48.82 62.22 -10.89
N GLY A 695 48.02 62.13 -9.82
CA GLY A 695 47.55 63.36 -9.18
C GLY A 695 46.23 63.34 -8.40
N VAL A 696 46.35 63.55 -7.08
CA VAL A 696 45.61 64.56 -6.29
C VAL A 696 44.06 64.55 -6.33
N LYS A 697 43.47 64.16 -5.18
CA LYS A 697 42.23 64.67 -4.52
C LYS A 697 40.99 64.92 -5.41
N ASN A 698 39.84 64.32 -5.08
CA ASN A 698 39.04 64.81 -3.94
C ASN A 698 38.06 63.76 -3.39
N SER A 699 37.59 64.00 -2.17
CA SER A 699 36.44 63.34 -1.54
C SER A 699 35.11 63.85 -2.12
N ILE A 700 34.07 62.99 -2.16
CA ILE A 700 32.70 63.30 -1.70
C ILE A 700 31.83 62.02 -1.68
N ASP A 701 31.04 61.92 -0.60
CA ASP A 701 29.84 61.12 -0.29
C ASP A 701 29.73 59.60 -0.56
N ILE A 702 29.30 58.90 0.51
CA ILE A 702 28.94 57.48 0.56
C ILE A 702 27.41 57.37 0.64
N ALA A 703 26.72 57.47 -0.49
CA ALA A 703 25.27 57.21 -0.58
C ALA A 703 24.84 56.88 -2.02
N ASP A 704 24.74 55.59 -2.38
CA ASP A 704 23.91 55.10 -3.51
C ASP A 704 23.91 53.56 -3.68
N SER A 705 24.93 52.86 -3.18
CA SER A 705 25.14 51.42 -3.48
C SER A 705 24.09 50.45 -2.91
N ASN A 706 23.23 50.89 -1.98
CA ASN A 706 22.24 50.01 -1.34
C ASN A 706 20.89 49.93 -2.09
N GLU A 707 20.42 51.00 -2.73
CA GLU A 707 19.07 51.00 -3.34
C GLU A 707 18.95 50.05 -4.52
N GLY A 708 19.98 49.96 -5.38
CA GLY A 708 20.00 49.01 -6.49
C GLY A 708 19.94 47.54 -6.04
N ILE A 709 20.48 47.24 -4.85
CA ILE A 709 20.49 45.89 -4.27
C ILE A 709 19.14 45.56 -3.62
N THR A 710 18.50 46.50 -2.91
CA THR A 710 17.14 46.29 -2.37
C THR A 710 16.09 46.20 -3.47
N LEU A 711 16.24 46.96 -4.57
CA LEU A 711 15.30 46.93 -5.71
C LEU A 711 15.42 45.66 -6.57
N THR A 712 16.58 45.00 -6.59
CA THR A 712 16.73 43.66 -7.22
C THR A 712 16.34 42.53 -6.28
N ARG A 713 16.64 42.65 -4.98
CA ARG A 713 16.19 41.70 -3.95
C ARG A 713 14.66 41.64 -3.83
N SER A 714 13.95 42.74 -4.10
CA SER A 714 12.48 42.79 -4.17
C SER A 714 11.89 42.40 -5.55
N LYS A 715 12.69 41.81 -6.44
CA LYS A 715 12.27 41.26 -7.75
C LYS A 715 12.54 39.75 -7.92
N LEU A 716 13.31 39.12 -7.03
CA LEU A 716 13.48 37.67 -6.99
C LEU A 716 13.03 37.16 -5.61
N GLU A 717 11.82 36.64 -5.54
CA GLU A 717 11.25 36.02 -4.32
C GLU A 717 11.10 34.49 -4.49
N THR A 718 11.00 34.03 -5.74
CA THR A 718 10.65 32.64 -6.10
C THR A 718 11.56 32.11 -7.23
N PHE A 719 11.55 30.79 -7.44
CA PHE A 719 12.18 30.20 -8.63
C PHE A 719 11.59 30.70 -9.97
N ASP A 720 10.32 31.09 -10.03
CA ASP A 720 9.71 31.54 -11.29
C ASP A 720 10.24 32.92 -11.74
N ASP A 721 10.72 33.75 -10.80
CA ASP A 721 11.30 35.06 -11.09
C ASP A 721 12.66 35.00 -11.83
N ILE A 722 13.36 33.86 -11.83
CA ILE A 722 14.65 33.72 -12.54
C ILE A 722 14.52 33.30 -14.01
N LEU A 723 13.37 32.72 -14.39
CA LEU A 723 13.13 32.23 -15.75
C LEU A 723 13.18 33.34 -16.82
N PRO A 724 12.66 34.57 -16.59
CA PRO A 724 12.75 35.66 -17.58
C PRO A 724 14.19 36.04 -17.95
N TYR A 725 15.10 36.05 -16.98
CA TYR A 725 16.51 36.40 -17.18
C TYR A 725 17.27 35.32 -17.97
N VAL A 726 16.87 34.05 -17.84
CA VAL A 726 17.38 32.89 -18.59
C VAL A 726 16.66 32.74 -19.96
N GLY A 727 15.55 33.45 -20.13
CA GLY A 727 14.68 33.45 -21.30
C GLY A 727 13.47 32.53 -21.12
N ASP A 728 12.30 33.12 -20.85
CA ASP A 728 11.03 32.42 -20.53
C ASP A 728 10.60 31.36 -21.56
N PHE A 729 10.83 31.64 -22.84
CA PHE A 729 10.36 30.83 -23.96
C PHE A 729 11.34 30.94 -25.14
N GLY A 730 12.53 30.36 -24.99
CA GLY A 730 13.58 30.35 -26.01
C GLY A 730 13.68 29.02 -26.76
N ARG A 731 14.81 28.85 -27.47
CA ARG A 731 15.10 27.64 -28.25
C ARG A 731 15.17 26.38 -27.38
N TYR A 732 15.58 26.48 -26.12
CA TYR A 732 15.65 25.35 -25.20
C TYR A 732 14.26 24.84 -24.82
N GLN A 733 13.32 25.74 -24.48
CA GLN A 733 11.94 25.36 -24.17
C GLN A 733 11.24 24.68 -25.35
N TRP A 734 11.48 25.12 -26.59
CA TRP A 734 10.97 24.44 -27.79
C TRP A 734 11.54 23.03 -27.98
N LEU A 735 12.83 22.81 -27.70
CA LEU A 735 13.42 21.47 -27.71
C LEU A 735 12.85 20.57 -26.61
N LEU A 736 12.53 21.12 -25.44
CA LEU A 736 11.84 20.40 -24.36
C LEU A 736 10.39 20.05 -24.69
N LEU A 737 9.66 20.91 -25.42
CA LEU A 737 8.32 20.58 -25.91
C LEU A 737 8.38 19.42 -26.92
N LEU A 738 9.26 19.51 -27.93
CA LEU A 738 9.47 18.45 -28.91
C LEU A 738 9.87 17.11 -28.25
N ALA A 739 10.64 17.17 -27.16
CA ALA A 739 11.05 16.00 -26.40
C ALA A 739 9.90 15.22 -25.74
N LEU A 740 8.71 15.81 -25.57
CA LEU A 740 7.54 15.12 -24.98
C LEU A 740 6.89 14.12 -25.94
N LEU A 741 7.09 14.26 -27.26
CA LEU A 741 6.44 13.46 -28.30
C LEU A 741 6.51 11.94 -28.04
N PRO A 742 7.69 11.28 -27.88
CA PRO A 742 7.75 9.83 -27.71
C PRO A 742 7.11 9.34 -26.40
N TYR A 743 7.08 10.16 -25.35
CA TYR A 743 6.45 9.81 -24.07
C TYR A 743 4.93 9.88 -24.16
N SER A 744 4.40 10.85 -24.91
CA SER A 744 2.97 10.94 -25.20
C SER A 744 2.52 9.84 -26.17
N MET A 745 3.35 9.47 -27.14
CA MET A 745 3.13 8.30 -28.00
C MET A 745 3.09 7.02 -27.17
N ALA A 746 4.04 6.83 -26.24
CA ALA A 746 4.05 5.68 -25.34
C ALA A 746 2.77 5.60 -24.49
N TYR A 747 2.34 6.72 -23.90
CA TYR A 747 1.12 6.77 -23.10
C TYR A 747 -0.13 6.41 -23.92
N ALA A 748 -0.31 7.02 -25.09
CA ALA A 748 -1.43 6.70 -25.99
C ALA A 748 -1.43 5.23 -26.44
N SER A 749 -0.24 4.69 -26.79
CA SER A 749 -0.08 3.28 -27.16
C SER A 749 -0.39 2.33 -26.00
N LEU A 750 0.15 2.56 -24.80
CA LEU A 750 -0.09 1.71 -23.63
C LEU A 750 -1.57 1.72 -23.19
N TYR A 751 -2.19 2.90 -23.22
CA TYR A 751 -3.59 3.08 -22.81
C TYR A 751 -4.56 2.37 -23.74
N PHE A 752 -4.54 2.72 -25.04
CA PHE A 752 -5.56 2.25 -25.97
C PHE A 752 -5.26 0.89 -26.59
N SER A 753 -4.02 0.37 -26.49
CA SER A 753 -3.74 -1.02 -26.88
C SER A 753 -4.55 -2.04 -26.07
N GLN A 754 -4.98 -1.72 -24.84
CA GLN A 754 -5.83 -2.61 -24.05
C GLN A 754 -7.13 -2.97 -24.79
N PHE A 755 -7.78 -1.95 -25.33
CA PHE A 755 -9.04 -2.09 -26.08
C PHE A 755 -8.85 -2.95 -27.34
N PHE A 756 -7.75 -2.78 -28.07
CA PHE A 756 -7.50 -3.48 -29.34
C PHE A 756 -6.94 -4.90 -29.18
N ILE A 757 -6.19 -5.20 -28.10
CA ILE A 757 -5.63 -6.54 -27.85
C ILE A 757 -6.72 -7.51 -27.35
N THR A 758 -7.73 -7.02 -26.62
CA THR A 758 -8.84 -7.82 -26.08
C THR A 758 -10.17 -7.58 -26.81
N LEU A 759 -10.12 -7.13 -28.07
CA LEU A 759 -11.33 -6.79 -28.84
C LEU A 759 -12.03 -8.06 -29.33
N VAL A 760 -13.27 -8.32 -28.89
CA VAL A 760 -14.07 -9.48 -29.32
C VAL A 760 -14.99 -9.06 -30.49
N PRO A 761 -15.04 -9.80 -31.62
CA PRO A 761 -16.04 -9.59 -32.66
C PRO A 761 -17.46 -9.72 -32.13
N GLN A 762 -18.37 -8.80 -32.47
CA GLN A 762 -19.77 -8.91 -32.03
C GLN A 762 -20.49 -10.12 -32.69
N GLU A 763 -20.13 -10.42 -33.94
CA GLU A 763 -20.61 -11.58 -34.67
C GLU A 763 -19.65 -12.75 -34.43
N HIS A 764 -20.03 -13.58 -33.45
CA HIS A 764 -19.44 -14.88 -33.15
C HIS A 764 -20.56 -15.89 -32.96
N TRP A 765 -20.28 -17.14 -33.32
CA TRP A 765 -21.25 -18.24 -33.35
C TRP A 765 -20.61 -19.55 -32.91
N CYS A 766 -21.44 -20.56 -32.68
CA CYS A 766 -20.99 -21.87 -32.25
C CYS A 766 -20.32 -22.65 -33.39
N LYS A 767 -19.03 -22.96 -33.25
CA LYS A 767 -18.28 -23.77 -34.23
C LYS A 767 -18.73 -25.23 -34.18
N ILE A 768 -19.16 -25.76 -35.32
CA ILE A 768 -19.64 -27.14 -35.46
C ILE A 768 -18.76 -27.86 -36.47
N GLU A 769 -17.83 -28.68 -35.97
CA GLU A 769 -16.83 -29.38 -36.78
C GLU A 769 -17.45 -30.25 -37.88
N LYS A 770 -18.60 -30.87 -37.60
CA LYS A 770 -19.39 -31.67 -38.58
C LYS A 770 -19.88 -30.87 -39.80
N LEU A 771 -20.07 -29.55 -39.66
CA LEU A 771 -20.44 -28.66 -40.77
C LEU A 771 -19.21 -28.07 -41.47
N MET A 772 -18.08 -27.93 -40.76
CA MET A 772 -16.81 -27.44 -41.33
C MET A 772 -16.19 -28.39 -42.37
N SER A 773 -16.55 -29.67 -42.35
CA SER A 773 -16.15 -30.67 -43.35
C SER A 773 -17.05 -30.70 -44.61
N SER A 774 -18.06 -29.84 -44.70
CA SER A 774 -18.97 -29.74 -45.84
C SER A 774 -18.60 -28.56 -46.75
N ASN A 775 -19.12 -28.55 -47.99
CA ASN A 775 -18.93 -27.45 -48.95
C ASN A 775 -19.79 -26.19 -48.63
N LEU A 776 -20.45 -26.12 -47.47
CA LEU A 776 -21.31 -24.98 -47.09
C LEU A 776 -20.48 -23.73 -46.75
N THR A 777 -20.99 -22.57 -47.13
CA THR A 777 -20.45 -21.26 -46.74
C THR A 777 -20.70 -20.95 -45.26
N GLN A 778 -20.00 -19.95 -44.72
CA GLN A 778 -20.17 -19.53 -43.32
C GLN A 778 -21.59 -19.02 -43.03
N GLU A 779 -22.18 -18.28 -43.98
CA GLU A 779 -23.55 -17.74 -43.86
C GLU A 779 -24.60 -18.86 -43.82
N GLU A 780 -24.47 -19.87 -44.70
CA GLU A 780 -25.33 -21.06 -44.69
C GLU A 780 -25.20 -21.86 -43.38
N ARG A 781 -23.96 -22.08 -42.89
CA ARG A 781 -23.73 -22.76 -41.59
C ARG A 781 -24.45 -22.04 -40.45
N VAL A 782 -24.40 -20.71 -40.41
CA VAL A 782 -25.04 -19.89 -39.36
C VAL A 782 -26.56 -19.97 -39.46
N GLU A 783 -27.16 -19.79 -40.65
CA GLU A 783 -28.62 -19.84 -40.80
C GLU A 783 -29.19 -21.23 -40.45
N ILE A 784 -28.48 -22.30 -40.81
CA ILE A 784 -28.85 -23.68 -40.45
C ILE A 784 -28.73 -23.90 -38.94
N ALA A 785 -27.59 -23.57 -38.32
CA ALA A 785 -27.27 -24.02 -36.97
C ALA A 785 -27.66 -23.06 -35.83
N ILE A 786 -27.86 -21.77 -36.09
CA ILE A 786 -27.99 -20.74 -35.05
C ILE A 786 -29.41 -20.15 -35.06
N PRO A 787 -30.08 -19.96 -33.91
CA PRO A 787 -31.41 -19.35 -33.84
C PRO A 787 -31.34 -17.84 -34.13
N LYS A 788 -32.42 -17.28 -34.70
CA LYS A 788 -32.48 -15.86 -35.11
C LYS A 788 -32.87 -14.95 -33.93
N SER A 789 -32.20 -13.81 -33.83
CA SER A 789 -32.40 -12.77 -32.81
C SER A 789 -33.21 -11.59 -33.35
N GLN A 790 -34.05 -10.99 -32.49
CA GLN A 790 -34.86 -9.81 -32.85
C GLN A 790 -34.06 -8.50 -32.92
N ASN A 791 -32.91 -8.43 -32.25
CA ASN A 791 -32.02 -7.26 -32.22
C ASN A 791 -30.67 -7.62 -32.85
N TYR A 792 -29.98 -6.66 -33.44
CA TYR A 792 -28.62 -6.89 -33.96
C TYR A 792 -27.63 -7.26 -32.83
N PRO A 793 -26.75 -8.27 -33.02
CA PRO A 793 -26.66 -9.15 -34.19
C PRO A 793 -27.85 -10.11 -34.32
N TYR A 794 -28.37 -10.27 -35.54
CA TYR A 794 -29.65 -10.96 -35.84
C TYR A 794 -29.64 -12.49 -35.67
N TYR A 795 -28.61 -13.03 -35.04
CA TYR A 795 -28.45 -14.43 -34.66
C TYR A 795 -27.98 -14.51 -33.21
N ASP A 796 -28.41 -15.53 -32.46
CA ASP A 796 -27.86 -15.76 -31.12
C ASP A 796 -26.35 -15.97 -31.21
N ARG A 797 -25.64 -15.50 -30.19
CA ARG A 797 -24.19 -15.52 -30.10
C ARG A 797 -23.67 -16.68 -29.27
N CYS A 798 -24.44 -17.13 -28.28
CA CYS A 798 -23.98 -18.09 -27.27
C CYS A 798 -24.58 -19.49 -27.44
N ARG A 799 -25.58 -19.63 -28.32
CA ARG A 799 -26.39 -20.85 -28.45
C ARG A 799 -26.55 -21.29 -29.89
N ARG A 800 -26.61 -22.61 -30.08
CA ARG A 800 -27.01 -23.27 -31.32
C ARG A 800 -28.36 -23.96 -31.17
N LYS A 801 -29.00 -24.27 -32.28
CA LYS A 801 -30.16 -25.18 -32.33
C LYS A 801 -29.73 -26.60 -31.92
N ASP A 802 -30.67 -27.33 -31.33
CA ASP A 802 -30.50 -28.75 -31.03
C ASP A 802 -30.94 -29.58 -32.24
N LEU A 803 -29.96 -30.08 -33.00
CA LEU A 803 -30.12 -30.79 -34.27
C LEU A 803 -29.01 -31.83 -34.45
N ASP A 804 -29.31 -33.00 -35.05
CA ASP A 804 -28.27 -33.92 -35.50
C ASP A 804 -27.68 -33.49 -36.85
N PHE A 805 -26.55 -32.80 -36.77
CA PHE A 805 -25.77 -32.40 -37.94
C PHE A 805 -25.20 -33.60 -38.74
N PHE A 806 -25.19 -34.83 -38.20
CA PHE A 806 -24.75 -36.02 -38.95
C PHE A 806 -25.81 -36.50 -39.95
N ALA A 807 -27.10 -36.52 -39.55
CA ALA A 807 -28.20 -36.78 -40.48
C ALA A 807 -28.30 -35.72 -41.60
N LEU A 808 -28.12 -34.44 -41.24
CA LEU A 808 -28.18 -33.30 -42.17
C LEU A 808 -27.11 -33.36 -43.27
N VAL A 809 -25.87 -33.74 -42.96
CA VAL A 809 -24.78 -33.78 -43.96
C VAL A 809 -24.82 -35.03 -44.85
N ASN A 810 -25.42 -36.13 -44.37
CA ASN A 810 -25.53 -37.38 -45.15
C ASN A 810 -26.77 -37.45 -46.07
N LYS A 811 -27.81 -36.64 -45.82
CA LYS A 811 -28.96 -36.49 -46.73
C LYS A 811 -28.75 -35.34 -47.71
N ASN A 812 -28.54 -35.65 -48.98
CA ASN A 812 -28.59 -34.67 -50.09
C ASN A 812 -30.04 -34.22 -50.42
N ASP A 813 -30.94 -34.18 -49.44
CA ASP A 813 -32.34 -33.79 -49.62
C ASP A 813 -32.47 -32.27 -49.42
N ASN A 814 -32.86 -31.54 -50.46
CA ASN A 814 -33.06 -30.07 -50.43
C ASN A 814 -34.27 -29.58 -49.59
N HIS A 815 -34.74 -30.39 -48.63
CA HIS A 815 -35.85 -30.06 -47.72
C HIS A 815 -35.34 -29.46 -46.40
N TRP A 816 -34.80 -28.25 -46.50
CA TRP A 816 -34.36 -27.41 -45.37
C TRP A 816 -35.47 -27.04 -44.35
N ILE A 817 -36.73 -27.41 -44.64
CA ILE A 817 -37.95 -26.90 -43.99
C ILE A 817 -38.42 -27.78 -42.82
N GLU A 818 -37.99 -29.05 -42.71
CA GLU A 818 -38.45 -29.97 -41.64
C GLU A 818 -37.62 -29.92 -40.34
N TRP A 819 -36.48 -29.20 -40.32
CA TRP A 819 -35.50 -29.23 -39.21
C TRP A 819 -35.61 -28.02 -38.27
N GLU A 820 -36.82 -27.53 -38.01
CA GLU A 820 -37.05 -26.35 -37.17
C GLU A 820 -37.30 -26.73 -35.69
N THR A 821 -36.25 -26.71 -34.86
CA THR A 821 -36.33 -27.02 -33.43
C THR A 821 -36.27 -25.77 -32.54
N ASN A 822 -37.22 -25.66 -31.60
CA ASN A 822 -37.23 -24.62 -30.56
C ASN A 822 -36.30 -24.94 -29.36
N LYS A 823 -35.57 -26.06 -29.41
CA LYS A 823 -34.55 -26.41 -28.41
C LYS A 823 -33.21 -25.83 -28.80
N THR A 824 -32.51 -25.27 -27.82
CA THR A 824 -31.16 -24.70 -28.00
C THR A 824 -30.20 -25.30 -26.99
N VAL A 825 -28.93 -25.39 -27.38
CA VAL A 825 -27.82 -25.86 -26.53
C VAL A 825 -26.73 -24.80 -26.53
N ASP A 826 -26.11 -24.58 -25.38
CA ASP A 826 -24.94 -23.71 -25.22
C ASP A 826 -23.69 -24.32 -25.91
N CYS A 827 -22.60 -23.57 -26.01
CA CYS A 827 -21.56 -23.82 -27.03
C CYS A 827 -20.12 -23.88 -26.50
N ASN A 828 -19.40 -24.93 -26.91
CA ASN A 828 -18.07 -25.30 -26.39
C ASN A 828 -16.90 -24.90 -27.30
N GLN A 829 -17.18 -24.38 -28.50
CA GLN A 829 -16.19 -23.89 -29.47
C GLN A 829 -16.81 -22.75 -30.29
N TRP A 830 -15.99 -21.81 -30.76
CA TRP A 830 -16.45 -20.58 -31.42
C TRP A 830 -15.90 -20.40 -32.84
N GLU A 831 -16.73 -19.80 -33.70
CA GLU A 831 -16.40 -19.35 -35.05
C GLU A 831 -16.73 -17.85 -35.13
N TYR A 832 -15.80 -17.03 -35.65
CA TYR A 832 -15.87 -15.57 -35.59
C TYR A 832 -16.00 -14.95 -36.99
N ASN A 833 -16.75 -13.84 -37.10
CA ASN A 833 -16.78 -13.03 -38.32
C ASN A 833 -15.72 -11.93 -38.27
N PHE A 834 -14.67 -12.07 -39.08
CA PHE A 834 -13.56 -11.11 -39.18
C PHE A 834 -13.77 -9.98 -40.20
N THR A 835 -14.98 -9.81 -40.75
CA THR A 835 -15.29 -8.70 -41.70
C THR A 835 -15.20 -7.31 -41.06
N GLN A 836 -15.62 -7.17 -39.80
CA GLN A 836 -15.58 -5.88 -39.07
C GLN A 836 -14.26 -5.67 -38.31
N ILE A 837 -13.57 -6.77 -37.93
CA ILE A 837 -12.30 -6.77 -37.21
C ILE A 837 -11.36 -7.76 -37.93
N PRO A 838 -10.32 -7.29 -38.65
CA PRO A 838 -9.56 -8.12 -39.59
C PRO A 838 -8.54 -9.08 -38.92
N TYR A 839 -8.67 -9.37 -37.62
CA TYR A 839 -7.75 -10.23 -36.89
C TYR A 839 -8.40 -10.90 -35.67
N ALA A 840 -7.95 -12.11 -35.34
CA ALA A 840 -8.19 -12.71 -34.03
C ALA A 840 -7.39 -11.94 -32.97
N SER A 841 -8.07 -11.49 -31.92
CA SER A 841 -7.49 -10.89 -30.72
C SER A 841 -7.13 -11.98 -29.70
N ILE A 842 -6.45 -11.67 -28.59
CA ILE A 842 -6.18 -12.71 -27.58
C ILE A 842 -7.48 -13.26 -26.96
N ALA A 843 -8.52 -12.43 -26.87
CA ALA A 843 -9.83 -12.82 -26.37
C ALA A 843 -10.58 -13.74 -27.36
N ALA A 844 -10.31 -13.65 -28.67
CA ALA A 844 -10.84 -14.56 -29.69
C ALA A 844 -9.92 -15.77 -29.98
N GLU A 845 -8.67 -15.75 -29.49
CA GLU A 845 -7.72 -16.87 -29.58
C GLU A 845 -7.80 -17.80 -28.35
N LEU A 846 -8.26 -17.27 -27.21
CA LEU A 846 -8.48 -18.00 -25.96
C LEU A 846 -9.97 -18.07 -25.56
N ASP A 847 -10.87 -17.75 -26.49
CA ASP A 847 -12.33 -17.91 -26.38
C ASP A 847 -12.97 -17.30 -25.10
N TRP A 848 -12.61 -16.04 -24.80
CA TRP A 848 -13.18 -15.24 -23.70
C TRP A 848 -14.55 -14.66 -24.09
N VAL A 849 -15.49 -15.56 -24.34
CA VAL A 849 -16.80 -15.30 -24.94
C VAL A 849 -17.90 -15.86 -24.04
N CYS A 850 -19.11 -15.28 -24.13
CA CYS A 850 -20.29 -15.67 -23.33
C CYS A 850 -19.97 -15.77 -21.82
N ASP A 851 -19.98 -16.97 -21.24
CA ASP A 851 -19.72 -17.18 -19.80
C ASP A 851 -18.31 -16.74 -19.37
N GLN A 852 -17.35 -16.69 -20.30
CA GLN A 852 -15.98 -16.25 -20.06
C GLN A 852 -15.71 -14.79 -20.47
N GLU A 853 -16.72 -14.01 -20.88
CA GLU A 853 -16.55 -12.60 -21.28
C GLU A 853 -15.95 -11.72 -20.15
N TYR A 854 -16.18 -12.08 -18.88
CA TYR A 854 -15.61 -11.39 -17.72
C TYR A 854 -14.07 -11.45 -17.66
N LEU A 855 -13.43 -12.41 -18.33
CA LEU A 855 -11.97 -12.47 -18.42
C LEU A 855 -11.39 -11.26 -19.16
N VAL A 856 -12.13 -10.68 -20.12
CA VAL A 856 -11.73 -9.44 -20.82
C VAL A 856 -11.60 -8.28 -19.83
N SER A 857 -12.68 -8.02 -19.08
CA SER A 857 -12.72 -6.94 -18.08
C SER A 857 -11.74 -7.20 -16.91
N THR A 858 -11.49 -8.48 -16.58
CA THR A 858 -10.51 -8.89 -15.57
C THR A 858 -9.07 -8.63 -16.04
N ALA A 859 -8.72 -8.99 -17.28
CA ALA A 859 -7.38 -8.76 -17.84
C ALA A 859 -7.07 -7.27 -18.02
N GLN A 860 -8.07 -6.46 -18.37
CA GLN A 860 -7.96 -4.99 -18.35
C GLN A 860 -7.77 -4.46 -16.91
N SER A 861 -8.52 -4.99 -15.94
CA SER A 861 -8.37 -4.62 -14.52
C SER A 861 -6.96 -4.94 -13.97
N ALA A 862 -6.34 -6.05 -14.41
CA ALA A 862 -4.98 -6.42 -13.99
C ALA A 862 -3.91 -5.38 -14.42
N PHE A 863 -4.05 -4.78 -15.61
CA PHE A 863 -3.19 -3.66 -16.06
C PHE A 863 -3.35 -2.43 -15.15
N PHE A 864 -4.58 -2.07 -14.82
CA PHE A 864 -4.87 -0.94 -13.93
C PHE A 864 -4.35 -1.18 -12.50
N CYS A 865 -4.49 -2.40 -11.95
CA CYS A 865 -3.86 -2.78 -10.68
C CYS A 865 -2.33 -2.60 -10.71
N GLY A 866 -1.69 -2.96 -11.82
CA GLY A 866 -0.27 -2.69 -12.06
C GLY A 866 0.06 -1.19 -12.00
N SER A 867 -0.76 -0.35 -12.63
CA SER A 867 -0.54 1.10 -12.62
C SER A 867 -0.74 1.76 -11.25
N ILE A 868 -1.51 1.17 -10.34
CA ILE A 868 -1.60 1.65 -8.94
C ILE A 868 -0.26 1.44 -8.23
N VAL A 869 0.31 0.23 -8.33
CA VAL A 869 1.61 -0.12 -7.72
C VAL A 869 2.73 0.71 -8.37
N GLY A 870 2.69 0.88 -9.69
CA GLY A 870 3.59 1.73 -10.45
C GLY A 870 3.54 3.20 -10.03
N GLY A 871 2.33 3.73 -9.82
CA GLY A 871 2.06 5.08 -9.32
C GLY A 871 2.85 5.41 -8.06
N PHE A 872 2.68 4.59 -7.01
CA PHE A 872 3.43 4.73 -5.76
C PHE A 872 4.93 4.52 -5.96
N LEU A 873 5.34 3.44 -6.65
CA LEU A 873 6.75 3.06 -6.78
C LEU A 873 7.57 4.11 -7.53
N PHE A 874 7.19 4.46 -8.76
CA PHE A 874 7.95 5.39 -9.59
C PHE A 874 7.79 6.84 -9.12
N GLY A 875 6.63 7.22 -8.59
CA GLY A 875 6.43 8.54 -7.94
C GLY A 875 7.37 8.74 -6.75
N TRP A 876 7.52 7.72 -5.89
CA TRP A 876 8.46 7.76 -4.77
C TRP A 876 9.93 7.83 -5.24
N ILE A 877 10.32 7.02 -6.23
CA ILE A 877 11.69 7.04 -6.81
C ILE A 877 11.99 8.41 -7.44
N ALA A 878 11.02 9.00 -8.15
CA ALA A 878 11.17 10.27 -8.87
C ALA A 878 11.50 11.43 -7.93
N ASP A 879 10.78 11.55 -6.81
CA ASP A 879 11.03 12.62 -5.83
C ASP A 879 12.29 12.35 -4.98
N HIS A 880 12.66 11.10 -4.69
CA HIS A 880 13.81 10.76 -3.83
C HIS A 880 15.16 10.61 -4.57
N ARG A 881 15.22 9.84 -5.66
CA ARG A 881 16.47 9.58 -6.41
C ARG A 881 16.67 10.55 -7.57
N GLY A 882 15.60 11.18 -8.05
CA GLY A 882 15.58 12.03 -9.24
C GLY A 882 14.63 11.48 -10.29
N ARG A 883 14.03 12.38 -11.07
CA ARG A 883 12.96 12.07 -12.01
C ARG A 883 13.47 11.32 -13.25
N ILE A 884 14.69 11.58 -13.71
CA ILE A 884 15.27 10.88 -14.87
C ILE A 884 15.53 9.39 -14.58
N PRO A 885 16.19 8.99 -13.48
CA PRO A 885 16.31 7.57 -13.10
C PRO A 885 14.97 6.84 -12.95
N ALA A 886 13.95 7.51 -12.41
CA ALA A 886 12.61 6.94 -12.28
C ALA A 886 11.97 6.66 -13.64
N LEU A 887 11.99 7.64 -14.55
CA LEU A 887 11.47 7.52 -15.91
C LEU A 887 12.19 6.43 -16.72
N MET A 888 13.51 6.29 -16.54
CA MET A 888 14.28 5.21 -17.20
C MET A 888 13.85 3.82 -16.70
N PHE A 889 13.69 3.64 -15.39
CA PHE A 889 13.30 2.36 -14.81
C PHE A 889 11.85 2.00 -15.18
N CYS A 890 10.96 3.00 -15.17
CA CYS A 890 9.57 2.94 -15.65
C CYS A 890 9.50 2.44 -17.11
N ASN A 891 10.12 3.17 -18.05
CA ASN A 891 10.05 2.81 -19.47
C ASN A 891 10.79 1.48 -19.77
N GLY A 892 11.86 1.15 -19.04
CA GLY A 892 12.57 -0.12 -19.17
C GLY A 892 11.72 -1.33 -18.77
N ILE A 893 11.01 -1.27 -17.65
CA ILE A 893 10.08 -2.33 -17.22
C ILE A 893 8.92 -2.46 -18.21
N GLY A 894 8.30 -1.35 -18.60
CA GLY A 894 7.17 -1.38 -19.55
C GLY A 894 7.55 -1.93 -20.93
N LEU A 895 8.76 -1.63 -21.43
CA LEU A 895 9.28 -2.17 -22.68
C LEU A 895 9.43 -3.71 -22.61
N LEU A 896 10.10 -4.21 -21.56
CA LEU A 896 10.31 -5.65 -21.37
C LEU A 896 8.98 -6.41 -21.17
N ALA A 897 8.07 -5.86 -20.37
CA ALA A 897 6.75 -6.46 -20.12
C ALA A 897 5.85 -6.46 -21.37
N SER A 898 5.96 -5.44 -22.24
CA SER A 898 5.20 -5.40 -23.49
C SER A 898 5.74 -6.40 -24.52
N ILE A 899 7.06 -6.60 -24.58
CA ILE A 899 7.69 -7.68 -25.36
C ILE A 899 7.28 -9.06 -24.81
N ALA A 900 7.20 -9.23 -23.50
CA ALA A 900 6.71 -10.48 -22.89
C ALA A 900 5.21 -10.72 -23.16
N THR A 901 4.38 -9.67 -23.17
CA THR A 901 2.94 -9.75 -23.48
C THR A 901 2.68 -10.42 -24.83
N ALA A 902 3.51 -10.14 -25.84
CA ALA A 902 3.41 -10.73 -27.18
C ALA A 902 3.59 -12.26 -27.23
N ASN A 903 4.17 -12.86 -26.18
CA ASN A 903 4.50 -14.28 -26.07
C ASN A 903 3.60 -15.01 -25.05
N ALA A 904 2.58 -14.34 -24.52
CA ALA A 904 1.62 -14.94 -23.59
C ALA A 904 0.61 -15.82 -24.35
N ASN A 905 0.49 -17.09 -23.91
CA ASN A 905 -0.41 -18.09 -24.49
C ASN A 905 -1.46 -18.61 -23.48
N THR A 906 -1.55 -18.02 -22.28
CA THR A 906 -2.56 -18.35 -21.26
C THR A 906 -3.05 -17.08 -20.57
N PHE A 907 -4.27 -17.11 -20.02
CA PHE A 907 -4.85 -15.98 -19.29
C PHE A 907 -3.92 -15.46 -18.17
N TRP A 908 -3.38 -16.35 -17.32
CA TRP A 908 -2.50 -15.94 -16.22
C TRP A 908 -1.14 -15.40 -16.69
N SER A 909 -0.56 -15.99 -17.75
CA SER A 909 0.66 -15.44 -18.37
C SER A 909 0.42 -14.04 -18.92
N PHE A 910 -0.71 -13.84 -19.61
CA PHE A 910 -1.12 -12.54 -20.12
C PHE A 910 -1.35 -11.55 -18.97
N ALA A 911 -2.17 -11.89 -17.97
CA ALA A 911 -2.50 -11.03 -16.84
C ALA A 911 -1.26 -10.54 -16.06
N VAL A 912 -0.27 -11.42 -15.83
CA VAL A 912 1.01 -11.05 -15.19
C VAL A 912 1.81 -10.09 -16.08
N CYS A 913 1.95 -10.36 -17.38
CA CYS A 913 2.59 -9.43 -18.30
C CYS A 913 1.85 -8.09 -18.41
N ARG A 914 0.50 -8.11 -18.39
CA ARG A 914 -0.34 -6.91 -18.39
C ARG A 914 -0.14 -6.07 -17.12
N PHE A 915 -0.11 -6.70 -15.95
CA PHE A 915 0.22 -6.04 -14.68
C PHE A 915 1.61 -5.39 -14.71
N LEU A 916 2.63 -6.10 -15.21
CA LEU A 916 4.00 -5.59 -15.31
C LEU A 916 4.15 -4.41 -16.29
N THR A 917 3.44 -4.43 -17.43
CA THR A 917 3.33 -3.24 -18.31
C THR A 917 2.57 -2.11 -17.60
N GLY A 918 1.55 -2.45 -16.81
CA GLY A 918 0.75 -1.51 -16.02
C GLY A 918 1.59 -0.65 -15.09
N LEU A 919 2.61 -1.23 -14.44
CA LEU A 919 3.58 -0.49 -13.61
C LEU A 919 4.11 0.78 -14.31
N ALA A 920 4.32 0.73 -15.63
CA ALA A 920 4.91 1.82 -16.40
C ALA A 920 3.89 2.85 -16.95
N PHE A 921 2.58 2.57 -16.88
CA PHE A 921 1.55 3.28 -17.63
C PHE A 921 1.51 4.79 -17.34
N ASP A 922 1.09 5.17 -16.13
CA ASP A 922 0.88 6.58 -15.78
C ASP A 922 2.19 7.40 -15.75
N ASN A 923 3.25 6.80 -15.23
CA ASN A 923 4.52 7.49 -15.00
C ASN A 923 5.31 7.79 -16.29
N CYS A 924 5.04 7.11 -17.40
CA CYS A 924 5.78 7.33 -18.65
C CYS A 924 5.56 8.74 -19.24
N ILE A 925 4.41 9.39 -18.98
CA ILE A 925 4.11 10.76 -19.41
C ILE A 925 4.18 11.78 -18.27
N ASN A 926 3.74 11.44 -17.05
CA ASN A 926 3.64 12.44 -15.98
C ASN A 926 5.01 12.92 -15.49
N ILE A 927 5.99 12.02 -15.38
CA ILE A 927 7.35 12.40 -15.00
C ILE A 927 7.98 13.40 -16.00
N PRO A 928 8.01 13.15 -17.33
CA PRO A 928 8.55 14.11 -18.29
C PRO A 928 7.69 15.38 -18.43
N LEU A 929 6.36 15.29 -18.34
CA LEU A 929 5.47 16.44 -18.35
C LEU A 929 5.79 17.42 -17.20
N ILE A 930 5.92 16.92 -15.97
CA ILE A 930 6.25 17.73 -14.79
C ILE A 930 7.65 18.35 -14.93
N ILE A 931 8.62 17.63 -15.52
CA ILE A 931 9.94 18.21 -15.84
C ILE A 931 9.80 19.43 -16.77
N VAL A 932 9.05 19.32 -17.87
CA VAL A 932 8.93 20.43 -18.84
C VAL A 932 8.12 21.59 -18.28
N LEU A 933 7.04 21.33 -17.54
CA LEU A 933 6.25 22.36 -16.84
C LEU A 933 7.09 23.18 -15.85
N GLU A 934 8.03 22.57 -15.14
CA GLU A 934 8.90 23.28 -14.19
C GLU A 934 10.01 24.13 -14.84
N TYR A 935 10.30 23.92 -16.13
CA TYR A 935 11.20 24.76 -16.96
C TYR A 935 10.44 25.84 -17.76
N MET A 936 9.13 25.95 -17.61
CA MET A 936 8.25 26.82 -18.38
C MET A 936 7.63 27.94 -17.51
N ALA A 937 7.74 29.17 -18.00
CA ALA A 937 7.21 30.36 -17.33
C ALA A 937 5.69 30.29 -17.16
N VAL A 938 5.17 30.90 -16.09
CA VAL A 938 3.76 30.86 -15.66
C VAL A 938 2.77 31.02 -16.82
N LYS A 939 2.98 32.06 -17.66
CA LYS A 939 2.12 32.42 -18.81
C LYS A 939 2.14 31.42 -19.99
N ARG A 940 2.95 30.37 -19.94
CA ARG A 940 3.11 29.37 -21.01
C ARG A 940 2.87 27.93 -20.55
N ARG A 941 2.45 27.71 -19.30
CA ARG A 941 2.18 26.34 -18.78
C ARG A 941 1.00 25.67 -19.48
N THR A 942 -0.07 26.42 -19.79
CA THR A 942 -1.23 25.97 -20.59
C THR A 942 -0.80 25.34 -21.93
N LEU A 943 0.23 25.91 -22.58
CA LEU A 943 0.78 25.40 -23.84
C LEU A 943 1.46 24.03 -23.69
N VAL A 944 2.08 23.73 -22.54
CA VAL A 944 2.78 22.44 -22.34
C VAL A 944 1.78 21.29 -22.29
N VAL A 945 0.74 21.42 -21.47
CA VAL A 945 -0.31 20.40 -21.31
C VAL A 945 -1.03 20.18 -22.64
N ASN A 946 -1.42 21.26 -23.31
CA ASN A 946 -2.19 21.16 -24.56
C ASN A 946 -1.33 20.75 -25.77
N VAL A 947 0.00 20.91 -25.76
CA VAL A 947 0.88 20.26 -26.75
C VAL A 947 1.02 18.76 -26.45
N ALA A 948 1.22 18.39 -25.18
CA ALA A 948 1.38 16.98 -24.80
C ALA A 948 0.11 16.15 -25.04
N PHE A 949 -1.04 16.59 -24.53
CA PHE A 949 -2.29 15.85 -24.65
C PHE A 949 -3.17 16.32 -25.82
N GLY A 950 -3.32 17.64 -26.00
CA GLY A 950 -4.13 18.20 -27.09
C GLY A 950 -3.53 18.06 -28.50
N ILE A 951 -2.23 17.79 -28.66
CA ILE A 951 -1.63 17.56 -29.99
C ILE A 951 -0.99 16.17 -30.06
N TYR A 952 -0.02 15.84 -29.21
CA TYR A 952 0.70 14.57 -29.36
C TYR A 952 -0.18 13.37 -29.03
N PHE A 953 -0.84 13.32 -27.86
CA PHE A 953 -1.74 12.22 -27.51
C PHE A 953 -2.86 12.08 -28.54
N ALA A 954 -3.50 13.18 -28.97
CA ALA A 954 -4.52 13.21 -30.02
C ALA A 954 -4.07 12.57 -31.36
N VAL A 955 -2.82 12.80 -31.79
CA VAL A 955 -2.26 12.13 -32.98
C VAL A 955 -2.06 10.63 -32.72
N GLY A 956 -1.56 10.24 -31.54
CA GLY A 956 -1.36 8.84 -31.18
C GLY A 956 -2.68 8.07 -31.08
N SER A 957 -3.67 8.63 -30.39
CA SER A 957 -5.01 8.06 -30.17
C SER A 957 -5.80 7.93 -31.48
N THR A 958 -5.63 8.87 -32.41
CA THR A 958 -6.27 8.83 -33.74
C THR A 958 -5.60 7.84 -34.70
N VAL A 959 -4.28 7.63 -34.59
CA VAL A 959 -3.50 6.74 -35.47
C VAL A 959 -3.50 5.27 -35.01
N LEU A 960 -3.49 5.00 -33.70
CA LEU A 960 -3.42 3.63 -33.16
C LEU A 960 -4.49 2.65 -33.69
N PRO A 961 -5.77 3.04 -33.89
CA PRO A 961 -6.80 2.15 -34.45
C PRO A 961 -6.43 1.68 -35.87
N TRP A 962 -5.86 2.57 -36.68
CA TRP A 962 -5.40 2.23 -38.04
C TRP A 962 -4.16 1.35 -38.01
N VAL A 963 -3.26 1.54 -37.04
CA VAL A 963 -2.13 0.64 -36.82
C VAL A 963 -2.62 -0.76 -36.45
N ALA A 964 -3.61 -0.90 -35.55
CA ALA A 964 -4.22 -2.19 -35.22
C ALA A 964 -4.87 -2.84 -36.46
N TYR A 965 -5.65 -2.07 -37.24
CA TYR A 965 -6.31 -2.53 -38.45
C TYR A 965 -5.32 -3.03 -39.53
N TYR A 966 -4.27 -2.26 -39.83
CA TYR A 966 -3.30 -2.62 -40.88
C TYR A 966 -2.26 -3.66 -40.46
N VAL A 967 -1.95 -3.78 -39.15
CA VAL A 967 -1.04 -4.83 -38.65
C VAL A 967 -1.74 -6.19 -38.60
N ALA A 968 -3.06 -6.22 -38.41
CA ALA A 968 -3.92 -7.41 -38.50
C ALA A 968 -3.42 -8.65 -37.70
N ASN A 969 -2.71 -8.41 -36.60
CA ASN A 969 -2.16 -9.45 -35.73
C ASN A 969 -1.87 -8.85 -34.35
N TRP A 970 -2.50 -9.36 -33.28
CA TRP A 970 -2.39 -8.76 -31.95
C TRP A 970 -0.96 -8.85 -31.37
N ARG A 971 -0.23 -9.94 -31.62
CA ARG A 971 1.15 -10.12 -31.15
C ARG A 971 2.08 -9.11 -31.83
N LEU A 972 2.02 -8.97 -33.15
CA LEU A 972 2.81 -7.97 -33.88
C LEU A 972 2.42 -6.54 -33.47
N PHE A 973 1.13 -6.27 -33.24
CA PHE A 973 0.65 -4.99 -32.72
C PHE A 973 1.23 -4.67 -31.33
N THR A 974 1.36 -5.64 -30.42
CA THR A 974 2.03 -5.38 -29.13
C THR A 974 3.49 -4.97 -29.30
N TYR A 975 4.26 -5.60 -30.20
CA TYR A 975 5.63 -5.17 -30.50
C TYR A 975 5.68 -3.74 -31.08
N VAL A 976 4.78 -3.39 -31.99
CA VAL A 976 4.68 -2.02 -32.55
C VAL A 976 4.33 -1.00 -31.46
N SER A 977 3.40 -1.34 -30.56
CA SER A 977 3.00 -0.48 -29.43
C SER A 977 4.13 -0.21 -28.43
N ALA A 978 5.16 -1.08 -28.38
CA ALA A 978 6.30 -0.94 -27.50
C ALA A 978 7.41 -0.02 -28.06
N ILE A 979 7.40 0.30 -29.38
CA ILE A 979 8.45 1.11 -30.03
C ILE A 979 8.66 2.47 -29.34
N PRO A 980 7.63 3.26 -28.96
CA PRO A 980 7.83 4.52 -28.26
C PRO A 980 8.56 4.40 -26.91
N MET A 981 8.52 3.22 -26.26
CA MET A 981 9.20 2.97 -24.99
C MET A 981 10.73 2.82 -25.15
N MET A 982 11.23 2.56 -26.36
CA MET A 982 12.67 2.60 -26.69
C MET A 982 13.29 3.99 -26.46
N SER A 983 12.47 5.04 -26.28
CA SER A 983 12.90 6.35 -25.80
C SER A 983 13.78 6.29 -24.53
N VAL A 984 13.64 5.25 -23.70
CA VAL A 984 14.46 4.96 -22.52
C VAL A 984 15.97 5.11 -22.75
N PHE A 985 16.47 4.70 -23.92
CA PHE A 985 17.90 4.78 -24.26
C PHE A 985 18.38 6.21 -24.54
N ILE A 986 17.46 7.13 -24.87
CA ILE A 986 17.75 8.49 -25.31
C ILE A 986 17.34 9.54 -24.25
N THR A 987 16.47 9.15 -23.29
CA THR A 987 16.03 9.97 -22.15
C THR A 987 17.17 10.75 -21.46
N PRO A 988 18.36 10.16 -21.15
CA PRO A 988 19.42 10.86 -20.42
C PRO A 988 20.08 12.02 -21.18
N TRP A 989 20.00 12.01 -22.51
CA TRP A 989 20.60 13.03 -23.38
C TRP A 989 19.59 14.11 -23.76
N ILE A 990 18.31 13.76 -23.86
CA ILE A 990 17.23 14.68 -24.24
C ILE A 990 16.71 15.46 -23.02
N LEU A 991 16.33 14.77 -21.94
CA LEU A 991 15.60 15.39 -20.83
C LEU A 991 16.51 15.79 -19.64
N PRO A 992 16.42 17.04 -19.15
CA PRO A 992 17.13 17.47 -17.96
C PRO A 992 16.42 17.04 -16.68
N GLU A 993 17.14 16.42 -15.75
CA GLU A 993 16.72 16.34 -14.34
C GLU A 993 16.26 17.72 -13.79
N SER A 994 15.19 17.76 -12.98
CA SER A 994 14.47 19.00 -12.65
C SER A 994 15.32 20.03 -11.90
N ALA A 995 15.22 21.30 -12.32
CA ALA A 995 15.84 22.42 -11.62
C ALA A 995 15.28 22.61 -10.21
N ARG A 996 13.95 22.48 -10.03
CA ARG A 996 13.30 22.61 -8.72
C ARG A 996 13.65 21.44 -7.79
N TRP A 997 13.78 20.23 -8.33
CA TRP A 997 14.25 19.07 -7.57
C TRP A 997 15.67 19.25 -7.04
N PHE A 998 16.57 19.90 -7.80
CA PHE A 998 17.89 20.28 -7.28
C PHE A 998 17.81 21.35 -6.18
N VAL A 999 16.88 22.32 -6.26
CA VAL A 999 16.68 23.32 -5.19
C VAL A 999 16.19 22.64 -3.90
N ALA A 1000 15.13 21.82 -3.98
CA ALA A 1000 14.60 21.07 -2.83
C ALA A 1000 15.62 20.13 -2.17
N ASN A 1001 16.59 19.62 -2.94
CA ASN A 1001 17.70 18.80 -2.43
C ASN A 1001 18.99 19.58 -2.13
N GLY A 1002 18.97 20.91 -2.08
CA GLY A 1002 20.12 21.76 -1.72
C GLY A 1002 21.29 21.75 -2.74
N ARG A 1003 21.09 21.18 -3.93
CA ARG A 1003 22.11 20.98 -4.97
C ARG A 1003 22.24 22.22 -5.89
N ILE A 1004 22.29 23.41 -5.28
CA ILE A 1004 22.18 24.71 -5.97
C ILE A 1004 23.22 24.89 -7.08
N ASP A 1005 24.48 24.51 -6.87
CA ASP A 1005 25.52 24.64 -7.90
C ASP A 1005 25.22 23.87 -9.20
N LYS A 1006 24.63 22.67 -9.11
CA LYS A 1006 24.22 21.89 -10.29
C LYS A 1006 23.02 22.52 -11.00
N MET A 1007 22.13 23.16 -10.26
CA MET A 1007 21.01 23.93 -10.81
C MET A 1007 21.49 25.19 -11.54
N LEU A 1008 22.40 25.97 -10.93
CA LEU A 1008 23.00 27.16 -11.56
C LEU A 1008 23.80 26.80 -12.83
N GLN A 1009 24.52 25.67 -12.83
CA GLN A 1009 25.20 25.15 -14.02
C GLN A 1009 24.19 24.86 -15.16
N LYS A 1010 23.01 24.30 -14.84
CA LYS A 1010 21.94 24.10 -15.83
C LYS A 1010 21.36 25.42 -16.33
N LEU A 1011 21.01 26.37 -15.46
CA LEU A 1011 20.47 27.68 -15.90
C LEU A 1011 21.44 28.41 -16.83
N ARG A 1012 22.76 28.38 -16.56
CA ARG A 1012 23.79 28.92 -17.47
C ARG A 1012 23.81 28.21 -18.83
N ARG A 1013 23.60 26.89 -18.88
CA ARG A 1013 23.47 26.13 -20.15
C ARG A 1013 22.20 26.53 -20.92
N ILE A 1014 21.08 26.74 -20.23
CA ILE A 1014 19.81 27.17 -20.85
C ILE A 1014 19.96 28.57 -21.43
N ALA A 1015 20.52 29.52 -20.66
CA ALA A 1015 20.78 30.88 -21.12
C ALA A 1015 21.66 30.90 -22.39
N LYS A 1016 22.73 30.09 -22.42
CA LYS A 1016 23.60 29.94 -23.60
C LYS A 1016 22.84 29.41 -24.84
N ILE A 1017 21.94 28.43 -24.68
CA ILE A 1017 21.13 27.89 -25.79
C ILE A 1017 20.06 28.90 -26.24
N ASN A 1018 19.49 29.66 -25.31
CA ASN A 1018 18.52 30.72 -25.55
C ASN A 1018 19.15 32.03 -26.06
N LYS A 1019 20.49 32.08 -26.24
CA LYS A 1019 21.25 33.28 -26.61
C LYS A 1019 21.00 34.48 -25.68
N LYS A 1020 20.88 34.23 -24.37
CA LYS A 1020 20.77 35.25 -23.31
C LYS A 1020 22.03 35.26 -22.46
N CYS A 1021 22.48 36.46 -22.10
CA CYS A 1021 23.61 36.70 -21.21
C CYS A 1021 23.14 37.44 -19.94
N PRO A 1022 22.48 36.74 -18.98
CA PRO A 1022 22.10 37.35 -17.71
C PRO A 1022 23.33 37.73 -16.88
N ASP A 1023 23.23 38.83 -16.13
CA ASP A 1023 24.24 39.29 -15.17
C ASP A 1023 24.54 38.18 -14.13
N THR A 1024 25.83 37.91 -13.90
CA THR A 1024 26.29 36.93 -12.93
C THR A 1024 25.79 37.21 -11.52
N ARG A 1025 25.59 38.48 -11.15
CA ARG A 1025 25.05 38.92 -9.86
C ARG A 1025 23.66 38.34 -9.57
N ILE A 1026 22.83 38.11 -10.60
CA ILE A 1026 21.47 37.55 -10.43
C ILE A 1026 21.54 36.11 -9.90
N PHE A 1027 22.50 35.32 -10.38
CA PHE A 1027 22.72 33.96 -9.87
C PHE A 1027 23.25 33.94 -8.44
N GLU A 1028 24.03 34.95 -8.03
CA GLU A 1028 24.56 35.10 -6.67
C GLU A 1028 23.47 35.57 -5.69
N ILE A 1029 22.62 36.52 -6.10
CA ILE A 1029 21.42 36.92 -5.35
C ILE A 1029 20.51 35.71 -5.12
N PHE A 1030 20.23 34.92 -6.17
CA PHE A 1030 19.41 33.70 -6.05
C PHE A 1030 20.06 32.62 -5.16
N ARG A 1031 21.39 32.44 -5.25
CA ARG A 1031 22.16 31.55 -4.36
C ARG A 1031 21.97 31.95 -2.89
N ASN A 1032 22.07 33.24 -2.58
CA ASN A 1032 21.98 33.73 -1.21
C ASN A 1032 20.55 33.62 -0.66
N LEU A 1033 19.53 33.95 -1.47
CA LEU A 1033 18.11 33.79 -1.11
C LEU A 1033 17.75 32.32 -0.82
N THR A 1034 18.18 31.40 -1.69
CA THR A 1034 17.94 29.96 -1.48
C THR A 1034 18.73 29.38 -0.32
N ALA A 1035 19.95 29.88 -0.05
CA ALA A 1035 20.71 29.50 1.14
C ALA A 1035 20.01 29.94 2.44
N THR A 1036 19.46 31.16 2.50
CA THR A 1036 18.73 31.64 3.69
C THR A 1036 17.40 30.92 3.91
N ASN A 1037 16.75 30.44 2.84
CA ASN A 1037 15.49 29.68 2.93
C ASN A 1037 15.69 28.15 2.95
N SER A 1038 16.92 27.65 3.13
CA SER A 1038 17.28 26.23 2.95
C SER A 1038 16.88 25.32 4.13
N GLN A 1039 15.63 25.37 4.58
CA GLN A 1039 15.05 24.24 5.33
C GLN A 1039 14.60 23.15 4.35
N LYS A 1040 15.09 21.92 4.56
CA LYS A 1040 14.74 20.77 3.71
C LYS A 1040 13.40 20.18 4.15
N GLU A 1041 12.30 20.73 3.64
CA GLU A 1041 10.95 20.14 3.80
C GLU A 1041 10.89 18.75 3.13
N SER A 1042 11.22 17.68 3.88
CA SER A 1042 10.91 16.30 3.49
C SER A 1042 9.45 15.99 3.81
N ALA A 1043 8.55 16.53 2.99
CA ALA A 1043 7.12 16.26 3.09
C ALA A 1043 6.75 14.87 2.54
N THR A 1044 5.69 14.28 3.08
CA THR A 1044 5.08 13.03 2.64
C THR A 1044 3.65 13.27 2.17
N ILE A 1045 3.04 12.28 1.51
CA ILE A 1045 1.63 12.35 1.07
C ILE A 1045 0.69 12.65 2.25
N PHE A 1046 0.95 12.08 3.44
CA PHE A 1046 0.13 12.29 4.63
C PHE A 1046 0.19 13.73 5.17
N ASP A 1047 1.24 14.50 4.85
CA ASP A 1047 1.34 15.90 5.26
C ASP A 1047 0.39 16.81 4.48
N ILE A 1048 -0.09 16.40 3.29
CA ILE A 1048 -1.20 17.05 2.57
C ILE A 1048 -2.46 17.05 3.45
N LEU A 1049 -2.74 15.93 4.11
CA LEU A 1049 -3.96 15.70 4.88
C LEU A 1049 -3.96 16.42 6.24
N LYS A 1050 -2.79 16.87 6.72
CA LYS A 1050 -2.66 17.66 7.96
C LYS A 1050 -3.07 19.12 7.82
N LEU A 1051 -3.02 19.68 6.60
CA LEU A 1051 -3.35 21.09 6.33
C LEU A 1051 -4.77 21.16 5.73
N PRO A 1052 -5.75 21.80 6.39
CA PRO A 1052 -7.17 21.50 6.15
C PRO A 1052 -7.71 22.00 4.80
N ARG A 1053 -7.18 23.09 4.24
CA ARG A 1053 -7.60 23.58 2.91
C ARG A 1053 -6.89 22.83 1.81
N LEU A 1054 -5.60 22.53 1.99
CA LEU A 1054 -4.84 21.70 1.07
C LEU A 1054 -5.48 20.30 0.96
N ALA A 1055 -5.81 19.68 2.10
CA ALA A 1055 -6.56 18.43 2.18
C ALA A 1055 -7.92 18.52 1.44
N LYS A 1056 -8.74 19.54 1.74
CA LYS A 1056 -10.02 19.76 1.04
C LYS A 1056 -9.83 19.89 -0.47
N ASN A 1057 -8.87 20.69 -0.90
CA ASN A 1057 -8.59 20.95 -2.31
C ASN A 1057 -8.12 19.68 -3.03
N THR A 1058 -7.27 18.87 -2.42
CA THR A 1058 -6.82 17.58 -2.96
C THR A 1058 -7.96 16.55 -3.00
N ILE A 1059 -8.81 16.46 -1.98
CA ILE A 1059 -9.98 15.56 -1.98
C ILE A 1059 -10.98 15.94 -3.08
N LEU A 1060 -11.28 17.25 -3.24
CA LEU A 1060 -12.12 17.73 -4.34
C LEU A 1060 -11.52 17.42 -5.71
N LEU A 1061 -10.20 17.54 -5.87
CA LEU A 1061 -9.51 17.21 -7.11
C LEU A 1061 -9.53 15.70 -7.41
N ILE A 1062 -9.35 14.85 -6.40
CA ILE A 1062 -9.47 13.39 -6.50
C ILE A 1062 -10.87 12.99 -6.99
N LEU A 1063 -11.92 13.50 -6.34
CA LEU A 1063 -13.30 13.19 -6.70
C LEU A 1063 -13.66 13.71 -8.10
N PHE A 1064 -13.25 14.95 -8.42
CA PHE A 1064 -13.41 15.54 -9.76
C PHE A 1064 -12.73 14.69 -10.84
N TRP A 1065 -11.48 14.28 -10.60
CA TRP A 1065 -10.70 13.50 -11.56
C TRP A 1065 -11.31 12.12 -11.78
N SER A 1066 -11.64 11.40 -10.70
CA SER A 1066 -12.22 10.06 -10.77
C SER A 1066 -13.54 10.03 -11.54
N LEU A 1067 -14.43 11.01 -11.30
CA LEU A 1067 -15.69 11.11 -12.06
C LEU A 1067 -15.45 11.49 -13.53
N THR A 1068 -14.53 12.42 -13.81
CA THR A 1068 -14.18 12.79 -15.19
C THR A 1068 -13.61 11.59 -15.95
N VAL A 1069 -12.81 10.74 -15.30
CA VAL A 1069 -12.25 9.50 -15.87
C VAL A 1069 -13.33 8.43 -16.08
N ILE A 1070 -14.23 8.19 -15.11
CA ILE A 1070 -15.36 7.26 -15.31
C ILE A 1070 -16.17 7.65 -16.55
N ALA A 1071 -16.50 8.94 -16.69
CA ALA A 1071 -17.20 9.43 -17.87
C ALA A 1071 -16.36 9.24 -19.14
N PHE A 1072 -15.05 9.51 -19.10
CA PHE A 1072 -14.15 9.45 -20.26
C PHE A 1072 -14.01 8.04 -20.80
N ASP A 1073 -13.66 7.07 -19.95
CA ASP A 1073 -13.41 5.69 -20.36
C ASP A 1073 -14.72 4.97 -20.71
N SER A 1074 -15.80 5.17 -19.94
CA SER A 1074 -17.10 4.56 -20.27
C SER A 1074 -17.57 5.01 -21.65
N HIS A 1075 -17.24 6.24 -22.03
CA HIS A 1075 -17.53 6.80 -23.35
C HIS A 1075 -16.56 6.32 -24.46
N VAL A 1076 -15.33 5.88 -24.13
CA VAL A 1076 -14.48 5.13 -25.09
C VAL A 1076 -15.08 3.75 -25.33
N TYR A 1077 -15.33 3.00 -24.25
CA TYR A 1077 -15.85 1.64 -24.34
C TYR A 1077 -17.25 1.60 -24.97
N SER A 1078 -18.11 2.60 -24.77
CA SER A 1078 -19.46 2.64 -25.37
C SER A 1078 -19.47 2.76 -26.88
N LEU A 1079 -18.36 3.18 -27.51
CA LEU A 1079 -18.21 3.12 -28.97
C LEU A 1079 -18.27 1.67 -29.49
N LYS A 1080 -17.99 0.66 -28.65
CA LYS A 1080 -18.19 -0.76 -28.96
C LYS A 1080 -19.66 -1.14 -29.17
N LEU A 1081 -20.62 -0.30 -28.75
CA LEU A 1081 -22.06 -0.54 -28.84
C LEU A 1081 -22.72 0.09 -30.08
N ILE A 1082 -22.06 1.03 -30.77
CA ILE A 1082 -22.63 1.71 -31.93
C ILE A 1082 -22.43 0.82 -33.18
N PRO A 1083 -23.49 0.40 -33.91
CA PRO A 1083 -23.38 -0.47 -35.09
C PRO A 1083 -22.69 0.28 -36.24
N SER A 1084 -21.37 0.17 -36.25
CA SER A 1084 -20.42 0.95 -37.05
C SER A 1084 -19.04 0.28 -36.94
N SER A 1085 -18.14 0.51 -37.89
CA SER A 1085 -16.78 -0.05 -37.79
C SER A 1085 -16.02 0.59 -36.63
N VAL A 1086 -15.72 -0.22 -35.60
CA VAL A 1086 -15.17 0.24 -34.32
C VAL A 1086 -13.94 1.13 -34.49
N PHE A 1087 -13.04 0.78 -35.41
CA PHE A 1087 -11.83 1.57 -35.73
C PHE A 1087 -12.15 2.99 -36.24
N VAL A 1088 -13.20 3.17 -37.04
CA VAL A 1088 -13.62 4.47 -37.57
C VAL A 1088 -14.29 5.30 -36.50
N SER A 1089 -15.23 4.73 -35.74
CA SER A 1089 -15.92 5.43 -34.65
C SER A 1089 -14.95 5.84 -33.54
N PHE A 1090 -13.97 4.99 -33.20
CA PHE A 1090 -12.88 5.28 -32.28
C PHE A 1090 -11.94 6.38 -32.83
N SER A 1091 -11.47 6.24 -34.08
CA SER A 1091 -10.59 7.25 -34.71
C SER A 1091 -11.27 8.61 -34.83
N LEU A 1092 -12.57 8.64 -35.14
CA LEU A 1092 -13.37 9.87 -35.18
C LEU A 1092 -13.49 10.50 -33.79
N ALA A 1093 -13.81 9.71 -32.76
CA ALA A 1093 -13.90 10.15 -31.37
C ALA A 1093 -12.56 10.74 -30.86
N CYS A 1094 -11.44 10.07 -31.14
CA CYS A 1094 -10.09 10.54 -30.83
C CYS A 1094 -9.70 11.78 -31.65
N SER A 1095 -10.13 11.89 -32.92
CA SER A 1095 -9.81 13.06 -33.75
C SER A 1095 -10.32 14.39 -33.15
N THR A 1096 -11.34 14.34 -32.29
CA THR A 1096 -11.87 15.51 -31.58
C THR A 1096 -10.93 16.05 -30.48
N GLU A 1097 -9.95 15.28 -30.02
CA GLU A 1097 -8.98 15.70 -28.98
C GLU A 1097 -8.12 16.88 -29.47
N LEU A 1098 -7.82 16.94 -30.77
CA LEU A 1098 -7.02 18.00 -31.39
C LEU A 1098 -7.73 19.38 -31.43
N PRO A 1099 -8.92 19.53 -32.04
CA PRO A 1099 -9.65 20.80 -31.98
C PRO A 1099 -10.09 21.15 -30.55
N ALA A 1100 -10.37 20.15 -29.69
CA ALA A 1100 -10.67 20.37 -28.27
C ALA A 1100 -9.49 21.03 -27.53
N GLY A 1101 -8.28 20.48 -27.65
CA GLY A 1101 -7.07 21.04 -27.02
C GLY A 1101 -6.70 22.43 -27.53
N LEU A 1102 -6.84 22.67 -28.83
CA LEU A 1102 -6.61 24.00 -29.42
C LEU A 1102 -7.63 25.03 -28.93
N LEU A 1103 -8.93 24.70 -28.94
CA LEU A 1103 -9.97 25.59 -28.41
C LEU A 1103 -9.79 25.84 -26.91
N LEU A 1104 -9.53 24.79 -26.13
CA LEU A 1104 -9.30 24.89 -24.70
C LEU A 1104 -8.12 25.80 -24.35
N THR A 1105 -7.05 25.79 -25.15
CA THR A 1105 -5.91 26.72 -24.97
C THR A 1105 -6.37 28.18 -24.98
N LEU A 1106 -7.23 28.54 -25.93
CA LEU A 1106 -7.75 29.91 -26.07
C LEU A 1106 -8.77 30.27 -24.97
N LEU A 1107 -9.54 29.30 -24.48
CA LEU A 1107 -10.53 29.51 -23.43
C LEU A 1107 -9.88 29.56 -22.03
N LEU A 1108 -8.90 28.72 -21.72
CA LEU A 1108 -8.26 28.66 -20.40
C LEU A 1108 -7.51 29.94 -20.02
N ASP A 1109 -6.90 30.59 -21.00
CA ASP A 1109 -6.19 31.85 -20.79
C ASP A 1109 -7.14 33.07 -20.77
N ARG A 1110 -8.44 32.90 -21.15
CA ARG A 1110 -9.47 33.95 -21.14
C ARG A 1110 -10.48 33.84 -20.01
N TRP A 1111 -10.95 32.63 -19.69
CA TRP A 1111 -12.05 32.35 -18.76
C TRP A 1111 -11.61 31.68 -17.45
N GLY A 1112 -10.37 31.18 -17.36
CA GLY A 1112 -9.87 30.45 -16.19
C GLY A 1112 -10.19 28.95 -16.23
N ARG A 1113 -9.50 28.17 -15.40
CA ARG A 1113 -9.62 26.70 -15.33
C ARG A 1113 -10.99 26.28 -14.82
N ARG A 1114 -11.49 26.97 -13.79
CA ARG A 1114 -12.70 26.62 -13.04
C ARG A 1114 -13.97 26.73 -13.89
N PHE A 1115 -14.12 27.84 -14.63
CA PHE A 1115 -15.29 28.09 -15.46
C PHE A 1115 -15.28 27.23 -16.75
N CYS A 1116 -14.12 27.02 -17.36
CA CYS A 1116 -13.99 26.13 -18.51
C CYS A 1116 -14.42 24.70 -18.15
N GLY A 1117 -13.86 24.13 -17.07
CA GLY A 1117 -14.18 22.75 -16.66
C GLY A 1117 -15.65 22.56 -16.25
N PHE A 1118 -16.28 23.57 -15.63
CA PHE A 1118 -17.72 23.55 -15.35
C PHE A 1118 -18.54 23.48 -16.65
N ILE A 1119 -18.28 24.37 -17.61
CA ILE A 1119 -19.00 24.38 -18.90
C ILE A 1119 -18.81 23.06 -19.64
N THR A 1120 -17.57 22.55 -19.74
CA THR A 1120 -17.31 21.37 -20.56
C THR A 1120 -18.02 20.13 -20.04
N LEU A 1121 -18.05 19.91 -18.71
CA LEU A 1121 -18.78 18.79 -18.12
C LEU A 1121 -20.30 18.96 -18.13
N ALA A 1122 -20.80 20.19 -17.96
CA ALA A 1122 -22.22 20.49 -18.12
C ALA A 1122 -22.69 20.24 -19.57
N MET A 1123 -21.87 20.58 -20.57
CA MET A 1123 -22.16 20.27 -21.97
C MET A 1123 -22.08 18.77 -22.26
N THR A 1124 -21.09 18.03 -21.73
CA THR A 1124 -21.08 16.56 -21.85
C THR A 1124 -22.35 15.93 -21.25
N CYS A 1125 -22.75 16.34 -20.04
CA CYS A 1125 -24.02 15.88 -19.44
C CYS A 1125 -25.21 16.08 -20.38
N LEU A 1126 -25.34 17.25 -21.01
CA LEU A 1126 -26.41 17.54 -21.96
C LEU A 1126 -26.33 16.68 -23.23
N PHE A 1127 -25.12 16.45 -23.78
CA PHE A 1127 -24.93 15.67 -25.00
C PHE A 1127 -25.12 14.17 -24.79
N SER A 1128 -24.63 13.59 -23.68
CA SER A 1128 -24.86 12.17 -23.33
C SER A 1128 -26.33 11.91 -23.03
N PHE A 1129 -27.04 12.83 -22.37
CA PHE A 1129 -28.50 12.73 -22.20
C PHE A 1129 -29.26 12.88 -23.53
N GLY A 1130 -28.79 13.77 -24.41
CA GLY A 1130 -29.38 13.93 -25.75
C GLY A 1130 -29.23 12.71 -26.65
N GLU A 1131 -28.15 11.91 -26.51
CA GLU A 1131 -27.99 10.65 -27.23
C GLU A 1131 -29.09 9.63 -26.90
N LEU A 1132 -29.55 9.59 -25.65
CA LEU A 1132 -30.62 8.70 -25.18
C LEU A 1132 -31.98 8.98 -25.86
N LEU A 1133 -32.24 10.24 -26.24
CA LEU A 1133 -33.51 10.69 -26.83
C LEU A 1133 -33.61 10.47 -28.35
N LEU A 1134 -32.52 10.08 -29.01
CA LEU A 1134 -32.43 9.99 -30.46
C LEU A 1134 -32.52 8.54 -30.95
N GLN A 1135 -33.29 8.31 -32.02
CA GLN A 1135 -33.45 6.97 -32.62
C GLN A 1135 -32.47 6.71 -33.78
N SER A 1136 -32.07 7.75 -34.53
CA SER A 1136 -31.15 7.60 -35.67
C SER A 1136 -29.71 7.33 -35.22
N ILE A 1137 -29.08 6.30 -35.82
CA ILE A 1137 -27.67 5.92 -35.58
C ILE A 1137 -26.73 7.11 -35.84
N VAL A 1138 -26.93 7.84 -36.94
CA VAL A 1138 -26.12 9.02 -37.29
C VAL A 1138 -26.28 10.12 -36.23
N ALA A 1139 -27.51 10.35 -35.76
CA ALA A 1139 -27.77 11.36 -34.74
C ALA A 1139 -27.13 10.99 -33.39
N LYS A 1140 -27.21 9.71 -32.98
CA LYS A 1140 -26.49 9.19 -31.80
C LYS A 1140 -24.98 9.41 -31.93
N LEU A 1141 -24.38 8.98 -33.04
CA LEU A 1141 -22.95 9.14 -33.29
C LEU A 1141 -22.52 10.61 -33.24
N THR A 1142 -23.30 11.55 -33.80
CA THR A 1142 -22.98 12.99 -33.70
C THR A 1142 -23.04 13.52 -32.26
N MET A 1143 -23.99 13.07 -31.45
CA MET A 1143 -24.06 13.46 -30.03
C MET A 1143 -22.93 12.84 -29.21
N SER A 1144 -22.58 11.58 -29.48
CA SER A 1144 -21.42 10.89 -28.87
C SER A 1144 -20.10 11.62 -29.20
N VAL A 1145 -19.88 11.98 -30.47
CA VAL A 1145 -18.66 12.71 -30.91
C VAL A 1145 -18.59 14.11 -30.27
N LEU A 1146 -19.72 14.79 -30.09
CA LEU A 1146 -19.79 16.12 -29.48
C LEU A 1146 -19.67 16.08 -27.94
N SER A 1147 -20.29 15.09 -27.31
CA SER A 1147 -20.10 14.71 -25.90
C SER A 1147 -18.63 14.44 -25.59
N ARG A 1148 -17.97 13.63 -26.43
CA ARG A 1148 -16.53 13.32 -26.38
C ARG A 1148 -15.66 14.57 -26.55
N PHE A 1149 -15.95 15.45 -27.52
CA PHE A 1149 -15.22 16.72 -27.71
C PHE A 1149 -15.20 17.55 -26.42
N CYS A 1150 -16.36 17.75 -25.77
CA CYS A 1150 -16.43 18.47 -24.50
C CYS A 1150 -15.70 17.74 -23.37
N LEU A 1151 -15.78 16.42 -23.31
CA LEU A 1151 -15.14 15.63 -22.27
C LEU A 1151 -13.61 15.60 -22.38
N ASN A 1152 -13.08 15.62 -23.62
CA ASN A 1152 -11.65 15.78 -23.89
C ASN A 1152 -11.14 17.13 -23.35
N MET A 1153 -11.94 18.20 -23.46
CA MET A 1153 -11.62 19.48 -22.83
C MET A 1153 -11.61 19.37 -21.30
N ALA A 1154 -12.60 18.70 -20.70
CA ALA A 1154 -12.68 18.49 -19.25
C ALA A 1154 -11.47 17.72 -18.68
N ALA A 1155 -11.04 16.65 -19.36
CA ALA A 1155 -9.88 15.86 -18.96
C ALA A 1155 -8.58 16.69 -18.97
N ASN A 1156 -8.37 17.53 -19.99
CA ASN A 1156 -7.22 18.44 -20.04
C ASN A 1156 -7.24 19.48 -18.90
N VAL A 1157 -8.42 19.97 -18.50
CA VAL A 1157 -8.57 20.84 -17.32
C VAL A 1157 -8.15 20.11 -16.03
N GLY A 1158 -8.55 18.83 -15.87
CA GLY A 1158 -8.16 18.01 -14.72
C GLY A 1158 -6.65 17.77 -14.61
N LEU A 1159 -6.01 17.38 -15.71
CA LEU A 1159 -4.55 17.18 -15.79
C LEU A 1159 -3.79 18.46 -15.43
N GLN A 1160 -4.27 19.62 -15.91
CA GLN A 1160 -3.65 20.90 -15.57
C GLN A 1160 -3.86 21.28 -14.09
N TYR A 1161 -5.03 20.99 -13.50
CA TYR A 1161 -5.24 21.15 -12.06
C TYR A 1161 -4.32 20.28 -11.21
N ALA A 1162 -4.13 19.01 -11.59
CA ALA A 1162 -3.20 18.10 -10.89
C ALA A 1162 -1.77 18.64 -10.87
N ALA A 1163 -1.29 19.20 -11.99
CA ALA A 1163 0.03 19.79 -12.07
C ALA A 1163 0.17 21.18 -11.38
N GLU A 1164 -0.86 22.04 -11.47
CA GLU A 1164 -0.82 23.41 -10.95
C GLU A 1164 -1.07 23.53 -9.44
N LEU A 1165 -1.92 22.67 -8.85
CA LEU A 1165 -2.41 22.83 -7.48
C LEU A 1165 -1.47 22.26 -6.40
N LEU A 1166 -0.65 21.26 -6.73
CA LEU A 1166 0.14 20.51 -5.75
C LEU A 1166 1.53 21.13 -5.47
N PRO A 1167 1.99 21.13 -4.20
CA PRO A 1167 3.27 21.71 -3.80
C PRO A 1167 4.48 20.89 -4.28
N THR A 1168 5.52 21.60 -4.70
CA THR A 1168 6.68 21.03 -5.43
C THR A 1168 7.39 19.84 -4.75
N PRO A 1169 7.59 19.76 -3.41
CA PRO A 1169 8.30 18.65 -2.78
C PRO A 1169 7.63 17.28 -2.91
N ILE A 1170 6.33 17.26 -3.17
CA ILE A 1170 5.47 16.05 -3.25
C ILE A 1170 4.59 16.07 -4.50
N ARG A 1171 4.91 16.91 -5.51
CA ARG A 1171 4.08 17.04 -6.72
C ARG A 1171 3.94 15.72 -7.47
N THR A 1172 5.04 14.97 -7.65
CA THR A 1172 5.00 13.71 -8.41
C THR A 1172 4.16 12.66 -7.67
N GLN A 1173 4.40 12.49 -6.37
CA GLN A 1173 3.59 11.62 -5.50
C GLN A 1173 2.10 12.03 -5.40
N GLY A 1174 1.80 13.32 -5.35
CA GLY A 1174 0.42 13.81 -5.26
C GLY A 1174 -0.36 13.70 -6.58
N VAL A 1175 0.31 13.92 -7.73
CA VAL A 1175 -0.27 13.65 -9.06
C VAL A 1175 -0.54 12.15 -9.20
N ALA A 1176 0.43 11.31 -8.83
CA ALA A 1176 0.24 9.87 -8.80
C ALA A 1176 -0.93 9.45 -7.88
N LEU A 1177 -1.12 10.08 -6.72
CA LEU A 1177 -2.28 9.81 -5.85
C LEU A 1177 -3.61 10.16 -6.53
N ILE A 1178 -3.72 11.32 -7.18
CA ILE A 1178 -4.93 11.71 -7.93
C ILE A 1178 -5.19 10.68 -9.03
N HIS A 1179 -4.15 10.28 -9.76
CA HIS A 1179 -4.28 9.30 -10.84
C HIS A 1179 -4.56 7.88 -10.32
N ILE A 1180 -4.10 7.48 -9.13
CA ILE A 1180 -4.45 6.19 -8.50
C ILE A 1180 -5.96 6.08 -8.27
N PHE A 1181 -6.61 7.13 -7.76
CA PHE A 1181 -8.07 7.18 -7.68
C PHE A 1181 -8.73 7.26 -9.06
N GLY A 1182 -8.07 7.92 -10.03
CA GLY A 1182 -8.41 7.83 -11.46
C GLY A 1182 -8.33 6.40 -12.02
N ILE A 1183 -7.39 5.57 -11.56
CA ILE A 1183 -7.16 4.19 -12.03
C ILE A 1183 -8.20 3.21 -11.46
N ILE A 1184 -8.65 3.44 -10.22
CA ILE A 1184 -9.85 2.77 -9.68
C ILE A 1184 -11.09 3.14 -10.51
N ALA A 1185 -11.18 4.40 -10.97
CA ALA A 1185 -12.21 4.86 -11.90
C ALA A 1185 -12.09 4.23 -13.31
N HIS A 1186 -10.87 4.12 -13.87
CA HIS A 1186 -10.61 3.42 -15.14
C HIS A 1186 -11.08 1.96 -15.09
N SER A 1187 -10.85 1.23 -13.99
CA SER A 1187 -11.30 -0.17 -13.86
C SER A 1187 -12.82 -0.36 -13.75
N ILE A 1188 -13.58 0.69 -13.41
CA ILE A 1188 -15.05 0.63 -13.34
C ILE A 1188 -15.69 0.78 -14.74
N ALA A 1189 -15.03 1.47 -15.66
CA ALA A 1189 -15.60 1.86 -16.95
C ALA A 1189 -16.02 0.70 -17.89
N PRO A 1190 -15.32 -0.45 -17.98
CA PRO A 1190 -15.81 -1.60 -18.76
C PRO A 1190 -17.18 -2.08 -18.26
N TYR A 1191 -17.33 -2.25 -16.95
CA TYR A 1191 -18.57 -2.69 -16.31
C TYR A 1191 -19.72 -1.69 -16.48
N VAL A 1192 -19.43 -0.37 -16.54
CA VAL A 1192 -20.43 0.66 -16.89
C VAL A 1192 -20.99 0.44 -18.29
N VAL A 1193 -20.20 -0.04 -19.25
CA VAL A 1193 -20.67 -0.35 -20.61
C VAL A 1193 -21.32 -1.73 -20.69
N ASP A 1194 -20.83 -2.73 -19.95
CA ASP A 1194 -21.44 -4.05 -19.88
C ASP A 1194 -22.84 -4.02 -19.22
N SER A 1195 -23.14 -2.96 -18.45
CA SER A 1195 -24.49 -2.66 -17.95
C SER A 1195 -25.55 -2.46 -19.05
N ALA A 1196 -25.15 -2.23 -20.31
CA ALA A 1196 -26.04 -2.23 -21.47
C ALA A 1196 -26.82 -3.55 -21.63
N LYS A 1197 -26.30 -4.67 -21.09
CA LYS A 1197 -27.00 -5.97 -21.01
C LYS A 1197 -28.31 -5.90 -20.22
N ILE A 1198 -28.38 -5.03 -19.21
CA ILE A 1198 -29.60 -4.82 -18.38
C ILE A 1198 -30.54 -3.85 -19.10
N TRP A 1199 -30.01 -2.73 -19.58
CA TRP A 1199 -30.76 -1.77 -20.39
C TRP A 1199 -29.81 -0.96 -21.27
N TYR A 1200 -30.06 -0.94 -22.58
CA TYR A 1200 -29.19 -0.30 -23.58
C TYR A 1200 -28.88 1.18 -23.29
N GLY A 1201 -29.79 1.92 -22.63
CA GLY A 1201 -29.61 3.32 -22.24
C GLY A 1201 -28.81 3.57 -20.95
N LEU A 1202 -28.50 2.53 -20.17
CA LEU A 1202 -27.92 2.68 -18.82
C LEU A 1202 -26.51 3.31 -18.85
N PRO A 1203 -25.57 2.93 -19.75
CA PRO A 1203 -24.23 3.52 -19.76
C PRO A 1203 -24.25 5.04 -19.98
N MET A 1204 -25.03 5.54 -20.94
CA MET A 1204 -25.15 6.98 -21.22
C MET A 1204 -25.85 7.74 -20.08
N THR A 1205 -26.79 7.09 -19.39
CA THR A 1205 -27.43 7.64 -18.19
C THR A 1205 -26.41 7.80 -17.05
N ILE A 1206 -25.56 6.80 -16.83
CA ILE A 1206 -24.46 6.86 -15.85
C ILE A 1206 -23.46 7.97 -16.23
N ILE A 1207 -23.00 8.01 -17.48
CA ILE A 1207 -22.06 9.04 -17.98
C ILE A 1207 -22.63 10.45 -17.76
N SER A 1208 -23.92 10.67 -18.03
CA SER A 1208 -24.58 11.96 -17.80
C SER A 1208 -24.59 12.36 -16.32
N ILE A 1209 -25.00 11.46 -15.42
CA ILE A 1209 -25.07 11.71 -13.97
C ILE A 1209 -23.67 11.97 -13.38
N VAL A 1210 -22.69 11.17 -13.77
CA VAL A 1210 -21.28 11.32 -13.38
C VAL A 1210 -20.72 12.66 -13.86
N SER A 1211 -21.02 13.07 -15.09
CA SER A 1211 -20.59 14.36 -15.64
C SER A 1211 -21.22 15.55 -14.89
N PHE A 1212 -22.50 15.46 -14.51
CA PHE A 1212 -23.17 16.47 -13.70
C PHE A 1212 -22.53 16.61 -12.31
N ALA A 1213 -22.23 15.48 -11.64
CA ALA A 1213 -21.55 15.49 -10.35
C ALA A 1213 -20.14 16.08 -10.43
N ALA A 1214 -19.37 15.75 -11.48
CA ALA A 1214 -18.06 16.34 -11.74
C ALA A 1214 -18.15 17.87 -11.99
N ALA A 1215 -19.15 18.33 -12.75
CA ALA A 1215 -19.41 19.75 -12.96
C ALA A 1215 -19.73 20.49 -11.65
N ALA A 1216 -20.48 19.88 -10.74
CA ALA A 1216 -20.76 20.46 -9.42
C ALA A 1216 -19.48 20.56 -8.56
N LEU A 1217 -18.59 19.56 -8.60
CA LEU A 1217 -17.36 19.54 -7.79
C LEU A 1217 -16.33 20.60 -8.21
N ILE A 1218 -16.13 20.83 -9.51
CA ILE A 1218 -15.14 21.83 -9.97
C ILE A 1218 -15.47 23.25 -9.54
N LEU A 1219 -16.74 23.57 -9.29
CA LEU A 1219 -17.14 24.85 -8.69
C LEU A 1219 -16.58 25.06 -7.27
N PHE A 1220 -16.11 24.03 -6.57
CA PHE A 1220 -15.50 24.16 -5.24
C PHE A 1220 -13.96 24.16 -5.23
N LEU A 1221 -13.31 23.92 -6.38
CA LEU A 1221 -11.86 24.10 -6.54
C LEU A 1221 -11.49 25.59 -6.70
N PRO A 1222 -10.27 26.01 -6.32
CA PRO A 1222 -9.79 27.38 -6.54
C PRO A 1222 -9.41 27.63 -8.01
N GLU A 1223 -9.23 28.89 -8.39
CA GLU A 1223 -8.72 29.27 -9.72
C GLU A 1223 -7.18 29.37 -9.70
N THR A 1224 -6.51 28.70 -10.66
CA THR A 1224 -5.05 28.61 -10.76
C THR A 1224 -4.44 29.55 -11.81
N LEU A 1225 -5.25 30.11 -12.74
CA LEU A 1225 -4.77 30.98 -13.81
C LEU A 1225 -3.89 32.13 -13.28
N GLY A 1226 -2.67 32.23 -13.83
CA GLY A 1226 -1.73 33.30 -13.52
C GLY A 1226 -1.10 33.24 -12.12
N ARG A 1227 -1.19 32.11 -11.42
CA ARG A 1227 -0.56 31.89 -10.10
C ARG A 1227 0.77 31.14 -10.22
N ASP A 1228 1.66 31.42 -9.27
CA ASP A 1228 2.96 30.76 -9.16
C ASP A 1228 2.80 29.34 -8.60
N LEU A 1229 3.66 28.41 -9.02
CA LEU A 1229 3.59 27.00 -8.59
C LEU A 1229 4.06 26.88 -7.12
N PRO A 1230 3.25 26.35 -6.19
CA PRO A 1230 3.61 26.28 -4.78
C PRO A 1230 4.90 25.46 -4.55
N GLN A 1231 5.78 26.00 -3.72
CA GLN A 1231 7.15 25.51 -3.48
C GLN A 1231 7.32 24.87 -2.10
N THR A 1232 6.46 25.22 -1.14
CA THR A 1232 6.37 24.62 0.20
C THR A 1232 4.93 24.17 0.52
N LEU A 1233 4.74 23.35 1.55
CA LEU A 1233 3.40 22.94 2.01
C LEU A 1233 2.52 24.15 2.38
N ARG A 1234 3.11 25.14 3.06
CA ARG A 1234 2.41 26.36 3.51
C ARG A 1234 1.88 27.20 2.35
N GLN A 1235 2.62 27.28 1.24
CA GLN A 1235 2.14 27.93 0.01
C GLN A 1235 0.97 27.18 -0.66
N GLY A 1236 0.81 25.88 -0.41
CA GLY A 1236 -0.36 25.10 -0.83
C GLY A 1236 -1.61 25.37 0.02
N GLU A 1237 -1.48 25.51 1.34
CA GLU A 1237 -2.59 25.85 2.25
C GLU A 1237 -3.09 27.29 2.09
N ASP A 1238 -2.20 28.23 1.77
CA ASP A 1238 -2.55 29.60 1.40
C ASP A 1238 -3.03 29.72 -0.06
N PHE A 1239 -3.02 28.64 -0.86
CA PHE A 1239 -3.50 28.66 -2.24
C PHE A 1239 -5.04 28.83 -2.30
N GLY A 1240 -5.51 29.72 -3.18
CA GLY A 1240 -6.94 30.08 -3.26
C GLY A 1240 -7.47 30.98 -2.12
N LYS A 1241 -6.66 31.27 -1.09
CA LYS A 1241 -7.05 32.12 0.05
C LYS A 1241 -7.47 33.51 -0.41
N GLY A 1242 -8.72 33.89 -0.12
CA GLY A 1242 -9.29 35.19 -0.47
C GLY A 1242 -9.83 35.30 -1.91
N GLN A 1243 -9.88 34.22 -2.69
CA GLN A 1243 -10.68 34.19 -3.92
C GLN A 1243 -12.18 34.17 -3.58
N SER A 1244 -13.01 34.84 -4.38
CA SER A 1244 -14.48 34.78 -4.21
C SER A 1244 -15.08 33.61 -4.98
N PHE A 1245 -16.32 33.21 -4.63
CA PHE A 1245 -16.98 32.12 -5.33
C PHE A 1245 -17.34 32.45 -6.80
N TRP A 1246 -17.43 33.73 -7.18
CA TRP A 1246 -17.83 34.15 -8.54
C TRP A 1246 -16.78 35.00 -9.28
N THR A 1247 -15.53 35.07 -8.79
CA THR A 1247 -14.45 35.82 -9.47
C THR A 1247 -14.02 35.15 -10.77
N LEU A 1248 -14.65 35.55 -11.88
CA LEU A 1248 -14.14 35.33 -13.24
C LEU A 1248 -12.89 36.18 -13.46
N PRO A 1249 -11.82 35.64 -14.07
CA PRO A 1249 -10.54 36.35 -14.20
C PRO A 1249 -10.61 37.62 -15.07
N CYS A 1250 -11.65 37.79 -15.90
CA CYS A 1250 -11.87 39.03 -16.64
C CYS A 1250 -12.25 40.25 -15.76
N CYS A 1251 -12.85 40.03 -14.58
CA CYS A 1251 -13.41 41.12 -13.78
C CYS A 1251 -12.38 41.84 -12.90
N ASP A 1252 -11.38 41.13 -12.36
CA ASP A 1252 -10.38 41.70 -11.45
C ASP A 1252 -9.24 42.48 -12.15
N VAL A 1253 -9.22 42.51 -13.50
CA VAL A 1253 -8.22 43.27 -14.28
C VAL A 1253 -8.30 44.79 -14.00
N ILE A 1254 -9.42 45.28 -13.45
CA ILE A 1254 -9.64 46.68 -13.06
C ILE A 1254 -9.14 47.01 -11.64
N ARG A 1255 -8.36 46.11 -11.00
CA ARG A 1255 -7.40 46.50 -9.96
C ARG A 1255 -5.97 46.26 -10.43
N PRO A 1256 -5.33 47.24 -11.11
CA PRO A 1256 -3.91 47.12 -11.43
C PRO A 1256 -3.10 46.98 -10.12
N ARG A 1257 -2.14 46.05 -10.12
CA ARG A 1257 -0.98 46.11 -9.20
C ARG A 1257 -0.12 47.31 -9.63
N SER A 1258 -0.57 48.51 -9.25
CA SER A 1258 0.00 49.81 -9.60
C SER A 1258 1.34 50.04 -8.92
N ASN A 1259 2.36 49.29 -9.37
CA ASN A 1259 3.79 49.62 -9.32
C ASN A 1259 4.69 48.59 -10.06
N ARG A 1260 4.27 47.32 -10.27
CA ARG A 1260 5.15 46.27 -10.85
C ARG A 1260 5.21 46.19 -12.40
N GLN A 1261 4.42 46.97 -13.16
CA GLN A 1261 4.30 46.79 -14.63
C GLN A 1261 4.78 47.95 -15.53
N ARG A 1262 5.21 49.11 -15.01
CA ARG A 1262 5.66 50.25 -15.85
C ARG A 1262 7.13 50.19 -16.33
N TYR A 1263 7.89 49.16 -15.97
CA TYR A 1263 9.36 49.11 -16.17
C TYR A 1263 9.87 47.96 -17.05
N TYR A 1264 9.06 47.45 -17.99
CA TYR A 1264 9.46 46.38 -18.93
C TYR A 1264 9.47 46.78 -20.42
N HIS A 1265 9.18 48.05 -20.76
CA HIS A 1265 9.32 48.60 -22.12
C HIS A 1265 9.94 50.00 -22.09
N SER A 1266 11.25 50.07 -21.87
CA SER A 1266 12.04 51.32 -22.01
C SER A 1266 13.55 51.05 -22.14
N THR A 1267 13.96 50.11 -23.01
CA THR A 1267 15.37 49.90 -23.41
C THR A 1267 15.50 49.14 -24.73
N GLU A 1268 14.96 49.74 -25.81
CA GLU A 1268 15.47 49.51 -27.17
C GLU A 1268 15.93 50.86 -27.73
N LEU A 1269 17.18 51.21 -27.40
CA LEU A 1269 18.02 52.28 -27.97
C LEU A 1269 19.47 52.02 -27.53
#